data_AF-A0A523TW73-F1
#
_entry.id   AF-A0A523TW73-F1
#
_cell.length_a   1.000
_cell.length_b   1.000
_cell.length_c   1.000
_cell.angle_alpha   90.00
_cell.angle_beta   90.00
_cell.angle_gamma   90.00
#
_symmetry.space_group_name_H-M   'P 1'
#
loop_
_entity.id
_entity.type
_entity.pdbx_description
1 polymer ?
#
loop_
_entity_poly.entity_id
_entity_poly.type
_entity_poly.pdbx_seq_one_letter_code
_entity_poly.pdbx_strand_id
1 'polypeptide(L)'
;MKAVQIDDRLPEGTVTFLFTDIEGSTELLKQLGEGYVTLLSEQRDILRDTFSRWNGREVDTRGDAFFYSFPRATQAVSAAVNAQGALTSHAWPEGVEVRVRMGLHTGEPLTWDEGYVGMDVHRAARIAHVGHGGQVLLSATTAPLVRGELPEGVALLTLGRHRLKDMKYPERITQLVIDDLPSEFPPLTSLEALPSDDPLSLKSAHLPAFLEEAEAEPQPPVFVARERELEMLNSYLQNAVEGLGGVVFLTGGPGRGKTALLEEFGRQAIDRHPDLLVVGGECSAYRGIGDPYLPFRRMMAMLTGDVEAEWTSGAINREDAVRLWNTMPSTARMIVEYGPDLINVFVSGRDMMSRVNAAVDVRSDWQERLGKLVERDRAGAPDIEQRNLFEQVEHTLRSIGADHPLLIILDDMQWADGASLNLLFHLGRRLEGERILIVGAYRPEEVALGRGDSPHPLEKILAEFKRHFGEIEVDLGKTSTDESRHFVDAFIDSERNRLSTEFRAALFAHTEGHPLFTVELLRNLQERGNIAQDTDGEWVETGELDWSVLPARVEGVIEERIGRLEDELKETLTVASVEGVDFTAQIVARVREVKERALIRQLSQELDKVHRLVQEHGILEILKHRLYQYRFRHQLFQQHIYNGLGDFERTELHREVGSILEDVYGDRAREIAPQLAYHFTEAGESERALEYLIQAGDQARMIYAHAEAIEYYHQALVILEACGDSVQIARTLMKLGLVYTADFRPEEARGAYDRAFSLWEPERDSVTQQEFPLPINIFRMAVREPLSFEPGTMIGDASTFIANQIYEGLTTVDHEFNVLPAAASRWEVMDEGQRYIFHLRKGLKWNEGSPIGASDFENAWKRNLDLRALSHSSRLLYAIENARKVGEGVITDSAQVGVSAIDDLTLEVRLESPTAYLPYLFSLPIAAPLHNSLLEGQNQSDGETTGIISNGPYYLSEYQPGERLILQRNPYYRGRFPGNVTRIECPFISDYAEALDAYADAELDALDMITSDLGTIARARGRFPEELSFIPQLNTFYLAFRANQHPFDDVRVRHAFSHAIDKKALAREASQDTYYPALGGFIPPGMPGHSDEIGIPYDPDQARKLLGEAGYPEGRGFPDVRWSFKKGPVDNPVVPFLLQSWKRILNLDIKPTSLSWKDFLEQRETDPPDLALSAWSADYPDPDNFLRILFHSEEGINPSRWRNAEFDRCVEEAATILDQNRRLDLYRKADHILVAEETVIVPMYYSQGRILAKPWVSIPRIPPAMLKLKEVVIHQRA
;
A
#
# COMPACT_ATOMS: atom_id res chain seq x y z
N MET A 1 -56.24 19.52 -33.89
CA MET A 1 -55.02 18.88 -34.41
C MET A 1 -53.93 19.92 -34.57
N LYS A 2 -53.03 20.03 -33.60
CA LYS A 2 -51.68 20.59 -33.80
C LYS A 2 -50.76 19.38 -33.96
N ALA A 3 -50.03 19.31 -35.06
CA ALA A 3 -48.99 18.31 -35.25
C ALA A 3 -47.93 18.52 -34.17
N VAL A 4 -47.68 17.48 -33.37
CA VAL A 4 -46.52 17.42 -32.48
C VAL A 4 -45.32 17.28 -33.39
N GLN A 5 -44.41 18.25 -33.34
CA GLN A 5 -43.08 18.12 -33.91
C GLN A 5 -42.39 16.94 -33.21
N ILE A 6 -42.12 15.87 -33.96
CA ILE A 6 -41.22 14.82 -33.52
C ILE A 6 -39.81 15.43 -33.61
N ASP A 7 -39.19 15.65 -32.46
CA ASP A 7 -37.75 15.95 -32.41
C ASP A 7 -36.99 14.71 -32.89
N ASP A 8 -36.11 14.85 -33.88
CA ASP A 8 -35.36 13.74 -34.49
C ASP A 8 -34.07 13.41 -33.71
N ARG A 9 -33.88 13.99 -32.53
CA ARG A 9 -32.70 13.76 -31.69
C ARG A 9 -32.82 12.50 -30.84
N LEU A 10 -31.71 11.76 -30.75
CA LEU A 10 -31.56 10.64 -29.83
C LEU A 10 -31.56 11.16 -28.36
N PRO A 11 -32.08 10.37 -27.40
CA PRO A 11 -31.96 10.70 -25.97
C PRO A 11 -30.51 10.95 -25.54
N GLU A 12 -30.29 11.99 -24.72
CA GLU A 12 -28.98 12.34 -24.13
C GLU A 12 -29.04 12.24 -22.60
N GLY A 13 -27.89 12.03 -21.94
CA GLY A 13 -27.79 11.84 -20.49
C GLY A 13 -28.00 10.39 -20.07
N THR A 14 -28.79 10.14 -19.01
CA THR A 14 -29.15 8.79 -18.59
C THR A 14 -30.18 8.18 -19.55
N VAL A 15 -29.80 7.12 -20.26
CA VAL A 15 -30.61 6.47 -21.30
C VAL A 15 -30.77 4.98 -21.00
N THR A 16 -31.95 4.43 -21.26
CA THR A 16 -32.17 2.98 -21.19
C THR A 16 -32.12 2.38 -22.58
N PHE A 17 -31.20 1.45 -22.78
CA PHE A 17 -31.03 0.67 -23.99
C PHE A 17 -31.81 -0.64 -23.92
N LEU A 18 -32.41 -1.03 -25.04
CA LEU A 18 -33.10 -2.31 -25.23
C LEU A 18 -32.56 -2.99 -26.49
N PHE A 19 -32.02 -4.19 -26.32
CA PHE A 19 -31.60 -5.06 -27.42
C PHE A 19 -32.54 -6.24 -27.55
N THR A 20 -32.88 -6.62 -28.78
CA THR A 20 -33.67 -7.83 -29.09
C THR A 20 -32.93 -8.74 -30.05
N ASP A 21 -33.22 -10.04 -30.00
CA ASP A 21 -32.69 -11.05 -30.93
C ASP A 21 -33.65 -12.24 -31.02
N ILE A 22 -33.79 -12.89 -32.18
CA ILE A 22 -34.64 -14.09 -32.33
C ILE A 22 -33.82 -15.33 -31.97
N GLU A 23 -34.30 -16.10 -30.99
CA GLU A 23 -33.67 -17.37 -30.65
C GLU A 23 -33.86 -18.38 -31.79
N GLY A 24 -32.76 -18.99 -32.24
CA GLY A 24 -32.82 -20.03 -33.27
C GLY A 24 -33.16 -19.54 -34.69
N SER A 25 -32.94 -18.25 -35.00
CA SER A 25 -33.28 -17.62 -36.28
C SER A 25 -32.73 -18.34 -37.52
N THR A 26 -31.55 -18.95 -37.41
CA THR A 26 -30.96 -19.76 -38.49
C THR A 26 -31.76 -21.03 -38.79
N GLU A 27 -32.38 -21.64 -37.78
CA GLU A 27 -33.21 -22.84 -37.97
C GLU A 27 -34.58 -22.46 -38.54
N LEU A 28 -35.17 -21.35 -38.09
CA LEU A 28 -36.38 -20.77 -38.69
C LEU A 28 -36.20 -20.44 -40.17
N LEU A 29 -35.04 -19.89 -40.55
CA LEU A 29 -34.69 -19.62 -41.95
C LEU A 29 -34.61 -20.91 -42.79
N LYS A 30 -34.04 -22.00 -42.25
CA LYS A 30 -34.00 -23.30 -42.95
C LYS A 30 -35.38 -23.92 -43.09
N GLN A 31 -36.23 -23.80 -42.08
CA GLN A 31 -37.56 -24.38 -42.06
C GLN A 31 -38.51 -23.67 -43.04
N LEU A 32 -38.49 -22.33 -43.06
CA LEU A 32 -39.44 -21.52 -43.82
C LEU A 32 -38.93 -21.09 -45.21
N GLY A 33 -37.62 -21.18 -45.47
CA GLY A 33 -37.03 -20.76 -46.74
C GLY A 33 -37.39 -19.31 -47.10
N GLU A 34 -38.03 -19.12 -48.26
CA GLU A 34 -38.50 -17.79 -48.71
C GLU A 34 -39.58 -17.17 -47.79
N GLY A 35 -40.33 -18.00 -47.05
CA GLY A 35 -41.34 -17.55 -46.09
C GLY A 35 -40.77 -16.81 -44.88
N TYR A 36 -39.47 -16.98 -44.59
CA TYR A 36 -38.78 -16.29 -43.50
C TYR A 36 -38.73 -14.76 -43.69
N VAL A 37 -38.75 -14.28 -44.94
CA VAL A 37 -38.76 -12.83 -45.23
C VAL A 37 -40.07 -12.20 -44.75
N THR A 38 -41.19 -12.91 -44.88
CA THR A 38 -42.50 -12.45 -44.42
C THR A 38 -42.54 -12.41 -42.90
N LEU A 39 -42.04 -13.46 -42.24
CA LEU A 39 -41.91 -13.53 -40.78
C LEU A 39 -41.07 -12.37 -40.23
N LEU A 40 -39.90 -12.12 -40.84
CA LEU A 40 -39.05 -10.99 -40.44
C LEU A 40 -39.76 -9.64 -40.63
N SER A 41 -40.53 -9.46 -41.70
CA SER A 41 -41.28 -8.23 -41.90
C SER A 41 -42.33 -8.03 -40.80
N GLU A 42 -43.12 -9.06 -40.51
CA GLU A 42 -44.18 -9.01 -39.48
C GLU A 42 -43.59 -8.79 -38.08
N GLN A 43 -42.48 -9.46 -37.74
CA GLN A 43 -41.78 -9.26 -36.47
C GLN A 43 -41.26 -7.83 -36.31
N ARG A 44 -40.68 -7.26 -37.38
CA ARG A 44 -40.21 -5.87 -37.37
C ARG A 44 -41.35 -4.88 -37.20
N ASP A 45 -42.49 -5.13 -37.84
CA ASP A 45 -43.65 -4.27 -37.72
C ASP A 45 -44.22 -4.29 -36.29
N ILE A 46 -44.28 -5.47 -35.65
CA ILE A 46 -44.71 -5.63 -34.26
C ILE A 46 -43.77 -4.89 -33.30
N LEU A 47 -42.44 -5.08 -33.42
CA LEU A 47 -41.47 -4.43 -32.54
C LEU A 47 -41.45 -2.91 -32.73
N ARG A 48 -41.52 -2.42 -33.97
CA ARG A 48 -41.57 -0.97 -34.26
C ARG A 48 -42.85 -0.33 -33.72
N ASP A 49 -44.01 -0.96 -33.92
CA ASP A 49 -45.28 -0.46 -33.40
C ASP A 49 -45.28 -0.44 -31.86
N THR A 50 -44.83 -1.51 -31.22
CA THR A 50 -44.80 -1.60 -29.75
C THR A 50 -43.79 -0.64 -29.13
N PHE A 51 -42.55 -0.56 -29.63
CA PHE A 51 -41.52 0.30 -29.06
C PHE A 51 -41.78 1.79 -29.30
N SER A 52 -42.28 2.18 -30.47
CA SER A 52 -42.59 3.59 -30.77
C SER A 52 -43.72 4.16 -29.91
N ARG A 53 -44.71 3.34 -29.52
CA ARG A 53 -45.79 3.74 -28.60
C ARG A 53 -45.30 4.13 -27.20
N TRP A 54 -44.12 3.66 -26.82
CA TRP A 54 -43.48 3.92 -25.53
C TRP A 54 -42.28 4.88 -25.65
N ASN A 55 -42.27 5.74 -26.69
CA ASN A 55 -41.19 6.69 -26.98
C ASN A 55 -39.82 6.04 -27.25
N GLY A 56 -39.80 4.78 -27.67
CA GLY A 56 -38.58 4.11 -28.12
C GLY A 56 -38.09 4.69 -29.45
N ARG A 57 -36.78 4.93 -29.54
CA ARG A 57 -36.09 5.34 -30.77
C ARG A 57 -35.20 4.22 -31.27
N GLU A 58 -35.44 3.80 -32.51
CA GLU A 58 -34.59 2.83 -33.21
C GLU A 58 -33.22 3.45 -33.44
N VAL A 59 -32.16 2.78 -32.98
CA VAL A 59 -30.77 3.21 -33.15
C VAL A 59 -30.10 2.42 -34.27
N ASP A 60 -30.23 1.09 -34.27
CA ASP A 60 -29.70 0.20 -35.31
C ASP A 60 -30.59 -1.06 -35.46
N THR A 61 -30.62 -1.64 -36.66
CA THR A 61 -31.31 -2.89 -36.98
C THR A 61 -30.44 -3.75 -37.89
N ARG A 62 -30.03 -4.93 -37.42
CA ARG A 62 -29.17 -5.86 -38.19
C ARG A 62 -29.74 -7.26 -38.16
N GLY A 63 -30.13 -7.76 -39.34
CA GLY A 63 -30.79 -9.06 -39.44
C GLY A 63 -32.11 -9.05 -38.68
N ASP A 64 -32.25 -9.95 -37.71
CA ASP A 64 -33.37 -10.14 -36.80
C ASP A 64 -33.23 -9.38 -35.46
N ALA A 65 -32.08 -8.74 -35.22
CA ALA A 65 -31.81 -7.99 -34.00
C ALA A 65 -32.14 -6.51 -34.13
N PHE A 66 -32.72 -5.94 -33.07
CA PHE A 66 -32.98 -4.50 -32.93
C PHE A 66 -32.20 -3.91 -31.76
N PHE A 67 -31.80 -2.66 -31.93
CA PHE A 67 -31.26 -1.81 -30.89
C PHE A 67 -32.13 -0.55 -30.75
N TYR A 68 -32.77 -0.38 -29.60
CA TYR A 68 -33.58 0.77 -29.26
C TYR A 68 -33.04 1.52 -28.05
N SER A 69 -33.32 2.83 -28.00
CA SER A 69 -33.08 3.69 -26.85
C SER A 69 -34.37 4.32 -26.34
N PHE A 70 -34.47 4.47 -25.02
CA PHE A 70 -35.63 5.03 -24.32
C PHE A 70 -35.16 6.10 -23.33
N PRO A 71 -35.87 7.23 -23.22
CA PRO A 71 -35.58 8.26 -22.21
C PRO A 71 -35.77 7.80 -20.75
N ARG A 72 -36.52 6.72 -20.50
CA ARG A 72 -36.81 6.21 -19.15
C ARG A 72 -36.85 4.68 -19.11
N ALA A 73 -36.34 4.11 -18.02
CA ALA A 73 -36.34 2.67 -17.79
C ALA A 73 -37.75 2.07 -17.73
N THR A 74 -38.71 2.78 -17.15
CA THR A 74 -40.12 2.33 -17.04
C THR A 74 -40.80 2.24 -18.41
N GLN A 75 -40.43 3.11 -19.35
CA GLN A 75 -40.90 3.06 -20.73
C GLN A 75 -40.30 1.87 -21.48
N ALA A 76 -38.99 1.61 -21.31
CA ALA A 76 -38.32 0.46 -21.92
C ALA A 76 -38.90 -0.87 -21.41
N VAL A 77 -39.16 -0.98 -20.10
CA VAL A 77 -39.79 -2.17 -19.50
C VAL A 77 -41.23 -2.35 -20.02
N SER A 78 -42.03 -1.29 -20.05
CA SER A 78 -43.39 -1.35 -20.59
C SER A 78 -43.41 -1.74 -22.07
N ALA A 79 -42.47 -1.21 -22.85
CA ALA A 79 -42.24 -1.61 -24.24
C ALA A 79 -41.91 -3.09 -24.38
N ALA A 80 -40.96 -3.60 -23.59
CA ALA A 80 -40.55 -5.00 -23.62
C ALA A 80 -41.71 -5.95 -23.26
N VAL A 81 -42.50 -5.61 -22.22
CA VAL A 81 -43.66 -6.40 -21.78
C VAL A 81 -44.72 -6.48 -22.89
N ASN A 82 -45.10 -5.33 -23.48
CA ASN A 82 -46.08 -5.30 -24.56
C ASN A 82 -45.58 -6.00 -25.83
N ALA A 83 -44.29 -5.87 -26.14
CA ALA A 83 -43.67 -6.55 -27.28
C ALA A 83 -43.70 -8.06 -27.12
N GLN A 84 -43.33 -8.61 -25.95
CA GLN A 84 -43.42 -10.05 -25.70
C GLN A 84 -44.86 -10.56 -25.83
N GLY A 85 -45.83 -9.87 -25.22
CA GLY A 85 -47.24 -10.25 -25.34
C GLY A 85 -47.76 -10.24 -26.79
N ALA A 86 -47.36 -9.23 -27.58
CA ALA A 86 -47.74 -9.12 -28.99
C ALA A 86 -47.11 -10.23 -29.85
N LEU A 87 -45.83 -10.54 -29.62
CA LEU A 87 -45.11 -11.61 -30.34
C LEU A 87 -45.68 -12.99 -30.05
N THR A 88 -46.06 -13.27 -28.79
CA THR A 88 -46.67 -14.53 -28.37
C THR A 88 -48.09 -14.70 -28.91
N SER A 89 -48.85 -13.60 -29.02
CA SER A 89 -50.24 -13.63 -29.52
C SER A 89 -50.35 -13.61 -31.05
N HIS A 90 -49.26 -13.31 -31.76
CA HIS A 90 -49.24 -13.22 -33.22
C HIS A 90 -49.26 -14.59 -33.89
N ALA A 91 -50.08 -14.73 -34.93
CA ALA A 91 -50.19 -15.99 -35.68
C ALA A 91 -49.13 -16.04 -36.78
N TRP A 92 -48.02 -16.75 -36.51
CA TRP A 92 -46.91 -16.86 -37.44
C TRP A 92 -47.18 -17.84 -38.60
N PRO A 93 -46.58 -17.61 -39.78
CA PRO A 93 -46.70 -18.50 -40.94
C PRO A 93 -46.33 -19.95 -40.61
N GLU A 94 -47.07 -20.90 -41.18
CA GLU A 94 -46.84 -22.36 -41.01
C GLU A 94 -46.87 -22.86 -39.55
N GLY A 95 -47.38 -22.06 -38.61
CA GLY A 95 -47.52 -22.43 -37.20
C GLY A 95 -46.20 -22.51 -36.43
N VAL A 96 -45.14 -21.85 -36.92
CA VAL A 96 -43.88 -21.74 -36.18
C VAL A 96 -44.05 -20.85 -34.95
N GLU A 97 -43.16 -21.01 -33.97
CA GLU A 97 -43.13 -20.16 -32.78
C GLU A 97 -41.92 -19.21 -32.88
N VAL A 98 -42.15 -17.90 -32.79
CA VAL A 98 -41.08 -16.90 -32.81
C VAL A 98 -40.82 -16.43 -31.38
N ARG A 99 -39.65 -16.79 -30.84
CA ARG A 99 -39.25 -16.42 -29.49
C ARG A 99 -38.14 -15.39 -29.52
N VAL A 100 -38.41 -14.21 -28.99
CA VAL A 100 -37.47 -13.08 -28.96
C VAL A 100 -36.90 -12.92 -27.57
N ARG A 101 -35.57 -12.87 -27.44
CA ARG A 101 -34.90 -12.53 -26.18
C ARG A 101 -34.64 -11.03 -26.13
N MET A 102 -34.79 -10.42 -24.95
CA MET A 102 -34.61 -8.98 -24.75
C MET A 102 -33.71 -8.68 -23.56
N GLY A 103 -32.81 -7.69 -23.71
CA GLY A 103 -31.93 -7.23 -22.64
C GLY A 103 -31.95 -5.72 -22.48
N LEU A 104 -32.08 -5.25 -21.24
CA LEU A 104 -32.22 -3.84 -20.89
C LEU A 104 -31.10 -3.37 -19.95
N HIS A 105 -30.48 -2.24 -20.28
CA HIS A 105 -29.46 -1.60 -19.47
C HIS A 105 -29.63 -0.08 -19.46
N THR A 106 -29.48 0.54 -18.29
CA THR A 106 -29.51 1.99 -18.12
C THR A 106 -28.11 2.49 -17.77
N GLY A 107 -27.64 3.48 -18.52
CA GLY A 107 -26.30 4.08 -18.39
C GLY A 107 -26.23 5.47 -19.01
N GLU A 108 -25.02 6.02 -19.12
CA GLU A 108 -24.74 7.39 -19.61
C GLU A 108 -23.77 7.35 -20.80
N PRO A 109 -24.25 6.94 -21.98
CA PRO A 109 -23.41 6.80 -23.18
C PRO A 109 -22.96 8.14 -23.73
N LEU A 110 -21.86 8.16 -24.48
CA LEU A 110 -21.51 9.30 -25.32
C LEU A 110 -22.32 9.25 -26.61
N THR A 111 -22.95 10.37 -26.98
CA THR A 111 -23.68 10.52 -28.25
C THR A 111 -22.77 11.03 -29.36
N TRP A 112 -22.90 10.46 -30.56
CA TRP A 112 -22.19 10.88 -31.79
C TRP A 112 -23.21 10.99 -32.94
N ASP A 113 -22.84 11.66 -34.04
CA ASP A 113 -23.68 11.91 -35.23
C ASP A 113 -24.41 10.68 -35.84
N GLU A 114 -23.98 9.45 -35.52
CA GLU A 114 -24.55 8.19 -36.04
C GLU A 114 -25.09 7.24 -34.94
N GLY A 115 -25.12 7.63 -33.66
CA GLY A 115 -25.65 6.78 -32.57
C GLY A 115 -24.98 6.97 -31.21
N TYR A 116 -24.82 5.87 -30.46
CA TYR A 116 -24.19 5.84 -29.13
C TYR A 116 -22.86 5.09 -29.15
N VAL A 117 -21.88 5.60 -28.41
CA VAL A 117 -20.57 4.95 -28.20
C VAL A 117 -20.29 4.86 -26.70
N GLY A 118 -19.86 3.69 -26.25
CA GLY A 118 -19.51 3.47 -24.85
C GLY A 118 -19.81 2.05 -24.38
N MET A 119 -19.31 1.72 -23.19
CA MET A 119 -19.45 0.39 -22.60
C MET A 119 -20.92 0.00 -22.34
N ASP A 120 -21.79 0.97 -22.10
CA ASP A 120 -23.21 0.72 -21.80
C ASP A 120 -23.97 0.09 -22.97
N VAL A 121 -23.60 0.42 -24.21
CA VAL A 121 -24.17 -0.21 -25.42
C VAL A 121 -23.77 -1.68 -25.49
N HIS A 122 -22.48 -1.97 -25.27
CA HIS A 122 -21.98 -3.34 -25.25
C HIS A 122 -22.59 -4.15 -24.11
N ARG A 123 -22.77 -3.56 -22.93
CA ARG A 123 -23.38 -4.20 -21.77
C ARG A 123 -24.83 -4.59 -22.04
N ALA A 124 -25.65 -3.68 -22.59
CA ALA A 124 -27.04 -3.96 -22.97
C ALA A 124 -27.15 -5.15 -23.93
N ALA A 125 -26.31 -5.17 -24.98
CA ALA A 125 -26.27 -6.26 -25.95
C ALA A 125 -25.86 -7.60 -25.34
N ARG A 126 -24.87 -7.59 -24.42
CA ARG A 126 -24.42 -8.81 -23.73
C ARG A 126 -25.46 -9.38 -22.77
N ILE A 127 -26.24 -8.51 -22.11
CA ILE A 127 -27.36 -8.93 -21.26
C ILE A 127 -28.45 -9.63 -22.10
N ALA A 128 -28.81 -9.08 -23.27
CA ALA A 128 -29.76 -9.73 -24.17
C ALA A 128 -29.26 -11.11 -24.64
N HIS A 129 -27.96 -11.20 -24.95
CA HIS A 129 -27.36 -12.39 -25.56
C HIS A 129 -27.28 -13.61 -24.62
N VAL A 130 -27.18 -13.40 -23.31
CA VAL A 130 -27.13 -14.52 -22.35
C VAL A 130 -28.50 -15.11 -22.01
N GLY A 131 -29.57 -14.41 -22.39
CA GLY A 131 -30.96 -14.85 -22.18
C GLY A 131 -31.50 -15.77 -23.27
N HIS A 132 -32.65 -16.38 -22.98
CA HIS A 132 -33.38 -17.31 -23.83
C HIS A 132 -34.58 -16.64 -24.52
N GLY A 133 -35.09 -17.24 -25.59
CA GLY A 133 -36.23 -16.70 -26.33
C GLY A 133 -37.49 -16.57 -25.46
N GLY A 134 -38.12 -15.39 -25.47
CA GLY A 134 -39.24 -15.03 -24.60
C GLY A 134 -38.82 -14.41 -23.26
N GLN A 135 -37.52 -14.40 -22.94
CA GLN A 135 -36.99 -13.85 -21.69
C GLN A 135 -36.65 -12.35 -21.83
N VAL A 136 -36.93 -11.58 -20.77
CA VAL A 136 -36.53 -10.17 -20.65
C VAL A 136 -35.62 -9.99 -19.44
N LEU A 137 -34.38 -9.55 -19.68
CA LEU A 137 -33.32 -9.41 -18.68
C LEU A 137 -32.94 -7.95 -18.44
N LEU A 138 -32.67 -7.60 -17.19
CA LEU A 138 -32.32 -6.27 -16.72
C LEU A 138 -30.95 -6.29 -16.02
N SER A 139 -30.15 -5.26 -16.26
CA SER A 139 -28.94 -4.98 -15.47
C SER A 139 -29.27 -4.59 -14.02
N ALA A 140 -28.23 -4.63 -13.17
CA ALA A 140 -28.26 -4.09 -11.81
C ALA A 140 -28.63 -2.61 -11.75
N THR A 141 -28.37 -1.85 -12.82
CA THR A 141 -28.73 -0.42 -12.92
C THR A 141 -30.17 -0.19 -13.36
N THR A 142 -30.76 -1.07 -14.19
CA THR A 142 -32.14 -0.90 -14.69
C THR A 142 -33.18 -1.41 -13.68
N ALA A 143 -32.91 -2.53 -13.01
CA ALA A 143 -33.90 -3.18 -12.15
C ALA A 143 -34.37 -2.31 -10.95
N PRO A 144 -33.50 -1.57 -10.25
CA PRO A 144 -33.93 -0.67 -9.17
C PRO A 144 -34.82 0.48 -9.66
N LEU A 145 -34.52 1.04 -10.84
CA LEU A 145 -35.22 2.19 -11.42
C LEU A 145 -36.69 1.92 -11.77
N VAL A 146 -37.06 0.65 -11.94
CA VAL A 146 -38.44 0.25 -12.31
C VAL A 146 -39.22 -0.41 -11.19
N ARG A 147 -38.57 -0.76 -10.07
CA ARG A 147 -39.17 -1.57 -9.00
C ARG A 147 -40.43 -0.95 -8.39
N GLY A 148 -40.50 0.39 -8.32
CA GLY A 148 -41.65 1.13 -7.80
C GLY A 148 -42.75 1.44 -8.84
N GLU A 149 -42.49 1.19 -10.13
CA GLU A 149 -43.36 1.59 -11.26
C GLU A 149 -43.51 0.46 -12.29
N LEU A 150 -43.56 -0.81 -11.84
CA LEU A 150 -43.80 -1.95 -12.74
C LEU A 150 -45.25 -1.94 -13.28
N PRO A 151 -45.48 -2.34 -14.54
CA PRO A 151 -46.83 -2.57 -15.05
C PRO A 151 -47.58 -3.64 -14.23
N GLU A 152 -48.92 -3.56 -14.21
CA GLU A 152 -49.76 -4.57 -13.56
C GLU A 152 -49.48 -5.96 -14.16
N GLY A 153 -49.32 -6.97 -13.30
CA GLY A 153 -48.99 -8.34 -13.69
C GLY A 153 -47.50 -8.58 -14.03
N VAL A 154 -46.59 -7.70 -13.59
CA VAL A 154 -45.14 -7.84 -13.80
C VAL A 154 -44.37 -7.83 -12.47
N ALA A 155 -43.46 -8.79 -12.30
CA ALA A 155 -42.58 -8.91 -11.13
C ALA A 155 -41.10 -9.03 -11.55
N LEU A 156 -40.19 -8.88 -10.58
CA LEU A 156 -38.74 -9.01 -10.77
C LEU A 156 -38.22 -10.27 -10.07
N LEU A 157 -37.45 -11.09 -10.79
CA LEU A 157 -36.76 -12.27 -10.27
C LEU A 157 -35.24 -12.10 -10.45
N THR A 158 -34.49 -12.00 -9.36
CA THR A 158 -33.02 -11.90 -9.45
C THR A 158 -32.40 -13.26 -9.74
N LEU A 159 -31.60 -13.35 -10.81
CA LEU A 159 -30.97 -14.59 -11.28
C LEU A 159 -29.54 -14.78 -10.77
N GLY A 160 -29.00 -13.82 -10.02
CA GLY A 160 -27.63 -13.88 -9.47
C GLY A 160 -26.62 -13.06 -10.26
N ARG A 161 -25.33 -13.29 -9.99
CA ARG A 161 -24.20 -12.60 -10.64
C ARG A 161 -23.61 -13.48 -11.74
N HIS A 162 -23.50 -12.91 -12.94
CA HIS A 162 -23.06 -13.62 -14.14
C HIS A 162 -21.89 -12.90 -14.79
N ARG A 163 -20.80 -13.63 -15.06
CA ARG A 163 -19.69 -13.09 -15.84
C ARG A 163 -20.06 -13.04 -17.32
N LEU A 164 -20.27 -11.83 -17.83
CA LEU A 164 -20.57 -11.60 -19.25
C LEU A 164 -19.28 -11.54 -20.07
N LYS A 165 -19.36 -11.94 -21.34
CA LYS A 165 -18.21 -11.91 -22.26
C LYS A 165 -17.66 -10.49 -22.42
N ASP A 166 -16.34 -10.35 -22.33
CA ASP A 166 -15.58 -9.10 -22.44
C ASP A 166 -15.88 -8.07 -21.33
N MET A 167 -16.51 -8.49 -20.22
CA MET A 167 -16.76 -7.64 -19.04
C MET A 167 -15.81 -8.01 -17.90
N LYS A 168 -15.16 -6.99 -17.31
CA LYS A 168 -14.16 -7.15 -16.24
C LYS A 168 -14.78 -7.69 -14.94
N TYR A 169 -16.01 -7.30 -14.64
CA TYR A 169 -16.73 -7.65 -13.41
C TYR A 169 -18.01 -8.44 -13.70
N PRO A 170 -18.44 -9.37 -12.81
CA PRO A 170 -19.73 -10.04 -12.92
C PRO A 170 -20.90 -9.07 -12.81
N GLU A 171 -21.91 -9.23 -13.66
CA GLU A 171 -23.12 -8.40 -13.68
C GLU A 171 -24.25 -9.09 -12.92
N ARG A 172 -24.96 -8.37 -12.04
CA ARG A 172 -26.19 -8.90 -11.43
C ARG A 172 -27.33 -8.81 -12.44
N ILE A 173 -27.91 -9.95 -12.79
CA ILE A 173 -28.97 -10.05 -13.78
C ILE A 173 -30.32 -10.28 -13.08
N THR A 174 -31.34 -9.55 -13.51
CA THR A 174 -32.72 -9.70 -13.04
C THR A 174 -33.65 -9.98 -14.22
N GLN A 175 -34.58 -10.90 -14.07
CA GLN A 175 -35.58 -11.24 -15.07
C GLN A 175 -36.91 -10.53 -14.77
N LEU A 176 -37.64 -10.11 -15.81
CA LEU A 176 -39.07 -9.82 -15.69
C LEU A 176 -39.89 -11.11 -15.68
N VAL A 177 -40.74 -11.27 -14.68
CA VAL A 177 -41.79 -12.29 -14.66
C VAL A 177 -43.08 -11.59 -15.08
N ILE A 178 -43.65 -12.00 -16.22
CA ILE A 178 -44.83 -11.37 -16.82
C ILE A 178 -45.96 -12.39 -16.78
N ASP A 179 -47.11 -12.01 -16.22
CA ASP A 179 -48.30 -12.87 -16.18
C ASP A 179 -48.68 -13.36 -17.58
N ASP A 180 -49.17 -14.60 -17.66
CA ASP A 180 -49.55 -15.29 -18.91
C ASP A 180 -48.41 -15.55 -19.93
N LEU A 181 -47.15 -15.27 -19.58
CA LEU A 181 -45.96 -15.63 -20.36
C LEU A 181 -45.04 -16.63 -19.62
N PRO A 182 -44.13 -17.34 -20.31
CA PRO A 182 -43.17 -18.24 -19.67
C PRO A 182 -42.30 -17.50 -18.64
N SER A 183 -42.26 -18.00 -17.41
CA SER A 183 -41.46 -17.45 -16.30
C SER A 183 -40.27 -18.33 -15.92
N GLU A 184 -40.25 -19.58 -16.35
CA GLU A 184 -39.17 -20.54 -16.09
C GLU A 184 -38.32 -20.74 -17.35
N PHE A 185 -37.03 -20.48 -17.23
CA PHE A 185 -36.04 -20.62 -18.31
C PHE A 185 -34.85 -21.46 -17.84
N PRO A 186 -34.09 -22.08 -18.76
CA PRO A 186 -32.81 -22.68 -18.42
C PRO A 186 -31.83 -21.64 -17.83
N PRO A 187 -30.75 -22.08 -17.13
CA PRO A 187 -29.72 -21.17 -16.66
C PRO A 187 -29.17 -20.27 -17.78
N LEU A 188 -28.77 -19.05 -17.43
CA LEU A 188 -28.21 -18.10 -18.40
C LEU A 188 -26.93 -18.66 -19.03
N THR A 189 -26.71 -18.34 -20.30
CA THR A 189 -25.53 -18.76 -21.07
C THR A 189 -24.32 -17.83 -20.83
N SER A 190 -23.95 -17.63 -19.56
CA SER A 190 -22.82 -16.80 -19.14
C SER A 190 -21.50 -17.58 -19.01
N LEU A 191 -20.35 -16.90 -18.99
CA LEU A 191 -19.03 -17.53 -18.86
C LEU A 191 -18.83 -18.26 -17.52
N GLU A 192 -19.41 -17.70 -16.46
CA GLU A 192 -19.38 -18.24 -15.11
C GLU A 192 -20.61 -17.72 -14.35
N ALA A 193 -21.34 -18.61 -13.70
CA ALA A 193 -22.44 -18.25 -12.80
C ALA A 193 -21.90 -18.32 -11.37
N LEU A 194 -21.82 -17.18 -10.69
CA LEU A 194 -21.51 -17.17 -9.27
C LEU A 194 -22.79 -17.53 -8.52
N PRO A 195 -22.74 -18.41 -7.50
CA PRO A 195 -23.92 -18.74 -6.71
C PRO A 195 -24.61 -17.45 -6.24
N SER A 196 -25.94 -17.41 -6.36
CA SER A 196 -26.72 -16.46 -5.59
C SER A 196 -26.67 -16.92 -4.13
N ASP A 197 -25.59 -16.58 -3.43
CA ASP A 197 -25.64 -16.55 -1.99
C ASP A 197 -26.56 -15.40 -1.63
N ASP A 198 -27.84 -15.73 -1.51
CA ASP A 198 -28.83 -14.91 -0.86
C ASP A 198 -28.21 -14.36 0.44
N PRO A 199 -28.14 -13.03 0.65
CA PRO A 199 -27.67 -12.43 1.89
C PRO A 199 -28.37 -13.01 3.14
N LEU A 200 -29.55 -13.63 2.95
CA LEU A 200 -30.30 -14.32 3.99
C LEU A 200 -29.69 -15.67 4.45
N SER A 201 -28.63 -16.17 3.82
CA SER A 201 -27.96 -17.46 4.13
C SER A 201 -26.90 -17.36 5.25
N LEU A 202 -26.31 -16.19 5.49
CA LEU A 202 -25.29 -15.96 6.54
C LEU A 202 -25.89 -15.60 7.91
N LYS A 203 -27.13 -15.99 8.18
CA LYS A 203 -28.01 -15.34 9.17
C LYS A 203 -27.72 -15.51 10.67
N SER A 204 -26.58 -16.08 11.08
CA SER A 204 -26.18 -16.00 12.49
C SER A 204 -24.69 -16.23 12.67
N ALA A 205 -23.94 -15.14 12.86
CA ALA A 205 -22.64 -15.21 13.50
C ALA A 205 -22.83 -15.68 14.95
N HIS A 206 -22.00 -16.61 15.45
CA HIS A 206 -21.98 -16.90 16.89
C HIS A 206 -21.61 -15.62 17.64
N LEU A 207 -22.41 -15.26 18.65
CA LEU A 207 -22.11 -14.07 19.47
C LEU A 207 -20.88 -14.35 20.34
N PRO A 208 -19.98 -13.37 20.50
CA PRO A 208 -18.86 -13.49 21.43
C PRO A 208 -19.39 -13.38 22.86
N ALA A 209 -18.67 -13.97 23.82
CA ALA A 209 -19.10 -14.06 25.22
C ALA A 209 -19.49 -12.71 25.83
N PHE A 210 -18.78 -11.63 25.47
CA PHE A 210 -19.10 -10.28 25.95
C PHE A 210 -20.49 -9.79 25.50
N LEU A 211 -20.99 -10.21 24.33
CA LEU A 211 -22.36 -9.90 23.88
C LEU A 211 -23.40 -10.92 24.36
N GLU A 212 -23.00 -12.09 24.86
CA GLU A 212 -23.92 -13.11 25.40
C GLU A 212 -24.38 -12.79 26.83
N GLU A 213 -23.51 -12.19 27.65
CA GLU A 213 -23.82 -11.83 29.02
C GLU A 213 -24.65 -10.53 29.08
N ALA A 214 -25.81 -10.58 29.73
CA ALA A 214 -26.64 -9.41 29.98
C ALA A 214 -26.05 -8.58 31.13
N GLU A 215 -24.98 -7.84 30.85
CA GLU A 215 -24.57 -6.76 31.74
C GLU A 215 -25.64 -5.65 31.73
N ALA A 216 -25.77 -4.93 32.85
CA ALA A 216 -26.70 -3.81 32.93
C ALA A 216 -26.25 -2.74 31.93
N GLU A 217 -27.10 -2.41 30.95
CA GLU A 217 -26.80 -1.35 29.99
C GLU A 217 -26.47 -0.05 30.75
N PRO A 218 -25.39 0.66 30.36
CA PRO A 218 -25.15 1.99 30.89
C PRO A 218 -26.39 2.84 30.61
N GLN A 219 -26.96 3.45 31.65
CA GLN A 219 -28.10 4.33 31.45
C GLN A 219 -27.69 5.47 30.52
N PRO A 220 -28.46 5.73 29.45
CA PRO A 220 -28.12 6.81 28.52
C PRO A 220 -28.06 8.13 29.31
N PRO A 221 -27.11 9.00 29.00
CA PRO A 221 -27.05 10.31 29.63
C PRO A 221 -28.36 11.05 29.39
N VAL A 222 -28.77 11.87 30.37
CA VAL A 222 -29.96 12.72 30.22
C VAL A 222 -29.75 13.64 29.01
N PHE A 223 -30.58 13.48 27.99
CA PHE A 223 -30.58 14.27 26.78
C PHE A 223 -31.89 15.06 26.66
N VAL A 224 -31.79 16.39 26.54
CA VAL A 224 -32.95 17.31 26.55
C VAL A 224 -32.72 18.54 25.65
N ALA A 225 -33.81 19.15 25.16
CA ALA A 225 -33.84 20.46 24.51
C ALA A 225 -32.97 20.59 23.23
N ARG A 226 -33.11 19.60 22.33
CA ARG A 226 -32.42 19.50 21.02
C ARG A 226 -33.30 18.89 19.92
N GLU A 227 -34.62 18.95 20.09
CA GLU A 227 -35.60 18.31 19.21
C GLU A 227 -35.51 18.85 17.79
N ARG A 228 -35.27 20.16 17.64
CA ARG A 228 -35.14 20.82 16.34
C ARG A 228 -33.91 20.33 15.57
N GLU A 229 -32.75 20.29 16.22
CA GLU A 229 -31.51 19.84 15.59
C GLU A 229 -31.58 18.35 15.23
N LEU A 230 -32.19 17.53 16.09
CA LEU A 230 -32.48 16.13 15.80
C LEU A 230 -33.39 15.98 14.57
N GLU A 231 -34.48 16.75 14.47
CA GLU A 231 -35.38 16.73 13.31
C GLU A 231 -34.65 17.09 12.00
N MET A 232 -33.72 18.06 12.05
CA MET A 232 -32.88 18.41 10.91
C MET A 232 -31.97 17.25 10.50
N LEU A 233 -31.23 16.65 11.42
CA LEU A 233 -30.35 15.51 11.14
C LEU A 233 -31.13 14.30 10.60
N ASN A 234 -32.30 14.02 11.16
CA ASN A 234 -33.19 12.96 10.68
C ASN A 234 -33.68 13.20 9.25
N SER A 235 -33.88 14.46 8.85
CA SER A 235 -34.25 14.80 7.47
C SER A 235 -33.13 14.47 6.48
N TYR A 236 -31.87 14.73 6.84
CA TYR A 236 -30.72 14.32 6.02
C TYR A 236 -30.59 12.79 5.96
N LEU A 237 -30.82 12.10 7.06
CA LEU A 237 -30.76 10.63 7.09
C LEU A 237 -31.82 10.00 6.20
N GLN A 238 -33.05 10.52 6.26
CA GLN A 238 -34.14 10.03 5.41
C GLN A 238 -33.78 10.13 3.93
N ASN A 239 -33.22 11.27 3.50
CA ASN A 239 -32.74 11.46 2.13
C ASN A 239 -31.68 10.41 1.76
N ALA A 240 -30.68 10.21 2.62
CA ALA A 240 -29.65 9.21 2.37
C ALA A 240 -30.22 7.78 2.28
N VAL A 241 -31.13 7.39 3.18
CA VAL A 241 -31.78 6.07 3.14
C VAL A 241 -32.54 5.85 1.84
N GLU A 242 -33.11 6.91 1.25
CA GLU A 242 -33.80 6.94 -0.04
C GLU A 242 -32.85 6.99 -1.26
N GLY A 243 -31.53 6.99 -1.05
CA GLY A 243 -30.50 6.99 -2.10
C GLY A 243 -30.02 8.39 -2.50
N LEU A 244 -30.39 9.43 -1.74
CA LEU A 244 -29.88 10.79 -1.88
C LEU A 244 -28.80 11.04 -0.81
N GLY A 245 -27.69 10.33 -0.92
CA GLY A 245 -26.55 10.44 -0.01
C GLY A 245 -25.98 11.85 0.05
N GLY A 246 -25.33 12.17 1.17
CA GLY A 246 -24.86 13.53 1.42
C GLY A 246 -24.04 13.70 2.69
N VAL A 247 -23.80 14.97 3.04
CA VAL A 247 -23.01 15.36 4.20
C VAL A 247 -23.72 16.43 5.02
N VAL A 248 -23.53 16.42 6.35
CA VAL A 248 -24.00 17.47 7.26
C VAL A 248 -23.02 17.65 8.42
N PHE A 249 -22.81 18.88 8.87
CA PHE A 249 -21.82 19.24 9.88
C PHE A 249 -22.46 19.98 11.05
N LEU A 250 -22.27 19.46 12.26
CA LEU A 250 -22.62 20.11 13.52
C LEU A 250 -21.51 21.08 13.93
N THR A 251 -21.87 22.32 14.23
CA THR A 251 -20.92 23.36 14.63
C THR A 251 -21.27 23.96 15.99
N GLY A 252 -20.26 24.40 16.75
CA GLY A 252 -20.44 25.11 18.02
C GLY A 252 -19.23 25.02 18.95
N GLY A 253 -19.21 25.88 19.96
CA GLY A 253 -18.11 25.97 20.94
C GLY A 253 -17.88 24.70 21.79
N PRO A 254 -16.79 24.66 22.58
CA PRO A 254 -16.51 23.56 23.51
C PRO A 254 -17.65 23.35 24.51
N GLY A 255 -17.98 22.09 24.84
CA GLY A 255 -19.00 21.77 25.85
C GLY A 255 -20.46 22.15 25.51
N ARG A 256 -20.77 22.45 24.23
CA ARG A 256 -22.12 22.77 23.73
C ARG A 256 -23.02 21.55 23.47
N GLY A 257 -22.49 20.33 23.62
CA GLY A 257 -23.24 19.08 23.44
C GLY A 257 -23.23 18.51 22.01
N LYS A 258 -22.18 18.75 21.21
CA LYS A 258 -22.03 18.18 19.86
C LYS A 258 -21.98 16.65 19.88
N THR A 259 -21.04 16.07 20.61
CA THR A 259 -20.88 14.63 20.79
C THR A 259 -22.15 13.97 21.32
N ALA A 260 -22.74 14.55 22.38
CA ALA A 260 -24.02 14.05 22.93
C ALA A 260 -25.18 14.07 21.91
N LEU A 261 -25.24 15.06 21.02
CA LEU A 261 -26.25 15.11 19.94
C LEU A 261 -25.97 14.05 18.86
N LEU A 262 -24.71 13.80 18.51
CA LEU A 262 -24.34 12.75 17.56
C LEU A 262 -24.67 11.35 18.09
N GLU A 263 -24.33 11.08 19.35
CA GLU A 263 -24.62 9.82 20.03
C GLU A 263 -26.13 9.56 20.09
N GLU A 264 -26.92 10.55 20.55
CA GLU A 264 -28.38 10.42 20.62
C GLU A 264 -29.03 10.31 19.22
N PHE A 265 -28.51 11.05 18.23
CA PHE A 265 -28.96 10.93 16.85
C PHE A 265 -28.70 9.53 16.29
N GLY A 266 -27.49 8.99 16.47
CA GLY A 266 -27.15 7.63 16.06
C GLY A 266 -28.07 6.59 16.71
N ARG A 267 -28.30 6.71 18.02
CA ARG A 267 -29.21 5.85 18.78
C ARG A 267 -30.64 5.87 18.22
N GLN A 268 -31.23 7.06 18.05
CA GLN A 268 -32.59 7.20 17.49
C GLN A 268 -32.68 6.75 16.03
N ALA A 269 -31.61 6.93 15.25
CA ALA A 269 -31.55 6.52 13.86
C ALA A 269 -31.66 5.00 13.71
N ILE A 270 -30.99 4.24 14.58
CA ILE A 270 -31.04 2.77 14.58
C ILE A 270 -32.44 2.27 14.97
N ASP A 271 -33.04 2.87 16.01
CA ASP A 271 -34.42 2.56 16.43
C ASP A 271 -35.43 2.75 15.28
N ARG A 272 -35.20 3.74 14.41
CA ARG A 272 -36.10 4.09 13.30
C ARG A 272 -35.81 3.29 12.01
N HIS A 273 -34.59 2.84 11.81
CA HIS A 273 -34.14 2.20 10.57
C HIS A 273 -33.52 0.82 10.84
N PRO A 274 -34.30 -0.26 10.79
CA PRO A 274 -33.86 -1.61 11.15
C PRO A 274 -32.76 -2.22 10.26
N ASP A 275 -32.34 -1.57 9.18
CA ASP A 275 -31.26 -2.04 8.29
C ASP A 275 -30.05 -1.08 8.27
N LEU A 276 -30.10 0.02 9.04
CA LEU A 276 -29.05 1.03 9.11
C LEU A 276 -27.83 0.52 9.88
N LEU A 277 -26.64 0.76 9.35
CA LEU A 277 -25.38 0.64 10.07
C LEU A 277 -24.89 2.03 10.47
N VAL A 278 -24.56 2.20 11.76
CA VAL A 278 -23.95 3.42 12.29
C VAL A 278 -22.52 3.10 12.68
N VAL A 279 -21.57 3.82 12.08
CA VAL A 279 -20.14 3.64 12.31
C VAL A 279 -19.48 5.00 12.36
N GLY A 280 -18.33 5.10 13.01
CA GLY A 280 -17.70 6.40 13.13
C GLY A 280 -16.36 6.36 13.84
N GLY A 281 -15.79 7.54 14.02
CA GLY A 281 -14.56 7.72 14.76
C GLY A 281 -14.38 9.17 15.16
N GLU A 282 -13.69 9.37 16.27
CA GLU A 282 -13.25 10.68 16.71
C GLU A 282 -11.93 11.03 16.00
N CYS A 283 -11.85 12.27 15.53
CA CYS A 283 -10.58 12.84 15.11
C CYS A 283 -9.81 13.26 16.37
N SER A 284 -8.53 12.92 16.44
CA SER A 284 -7.69 13.23 17.59
C SER A 284 -6.40 13.88 17.13
N ALA A 285 -6.04 15.00 17.78
CA ALA A 285 -4.77 15.67 17.58
C ALA A 285 -3.78 15.27 18.66
N TYR A 286 -3.83 14.00 19.06
CA TYR A 286 -3.16 13.43 20.23
C TYR A 286 -1.69 13.89 20.42
N ARG A 287 -1.02 14.34 19.34
CA ARG A 287 0.40 14.73 19.30
C ARG A 287 0.71 15.93 18.38
N GLY A 288 -0.28 16.80 18.13
CA GLY A 288 -0.17 17.93 17.19
C GLY A 288 -0.42 17.56 15.73
N ILE A 289 0.02 16.38 15.28
CA ILE A 289 -0.31 15.76 13.99
C ILE A 289 -1.25 14.59 14.27
N GLY A 290 -2.45 14.57 13.69
CA GLY A 290 -3.39 13.46 13.89
C GLY A 290 -2.83 12.13 13.34
N ASP A 291 -3.23 11.01 13.94
CA ASP A 291 -2.85 9.68 13.43
C ASP A 291 -3.47 9.50 12.01
N PRO A 292 -2.67 9.19 10.97
CA PRO A 292 -3.18 9.14 9.60
C PRO A 292 -4.39 8.21 9.44
N TYR A 293 -5.43 8.73 8.80
CA TYR A 293 -6.68 8.02 8.53
C TYR A 293 -7.44 7.53 9.77
N LEU A 294 -7.07 7.92 11.00
CA LEU A 294 -7.61 7.37 12.26
C LEU A 294 -9.14 7.20 12.29
N PRO A 295 -9.97 8.23 12.01
CA PRO A 295 -11.42 8.06 12.07
C PRO A 295 -11.95 7.01 11.07
N PHE A 296 -11.33 6.90 9.90
CA PHE A 296 -11.69 5.90 8.90
C PHE A 296 -11.17 4.50 9.26
N ARG A 297 -10.01 4.39 9.91
CA ARG A 297 -9.52 3.12 10.46
C ARG A 297 -10.47 2.58 11.52
N ARG A 298 -10.92 3.43 12.46
CA ARG A 298 -11.93 3.06 13.46
C ARG A 298 -13.24 2.62 12.83
N MET A 299 -13.76 3.40 11.88
CA MET A 299 -14.96 3.05 11.12
C MET A 299 -14.85 1.66 10.45
N MET A 300 -13.74 1.38 9.78
CA MET A 300 -13.53 0.08 9.13
C MET A 300 -13.33 -1.06 10.14
N ALA A 301 -12.75 -0.78 11.31
CA ALA A 301 -12.66 -1.74 12.41
C ALA A 301 -14.05 -2.11 12.94
N MET A 302 -14.94 -1.13 13.17
CA MET A 302 -16.34 -1.38 13.57
C MET A 302 -17.09 -2.23 12.53
N LEU A 303 -16.94 -1.90 11.24
CA LEU A 303 -17.53 -2.68 10.14
C LEU A 303 -17.04 -4.12 10.11
N THR A 304 -15.86 -4.40 10.68
CA THR A 304 -15.26 -5.74 10.74
C THR A 304 -15.40 -6.40 12.12
N GLY A 305 -16.35 -5.91 12.93
CA GLY A 305 -16.73 -6.52 14.21
C GLY A 305 -15.86 -6.08 15.39
N ASP A 306 -15.11 -5.00 15.25
CA ASP A 306 -14.41 -4.35 16.37
C ASP A 306 -15.30 -3.38 17.12
N VAL A 307 -16.12 -3.96 18.03
CA VAL A 307 -17.22 -3.25 18.70
C VAL A 307 -17.12 -3.28 20.22
N GLU A 308 -16.20 -4.04 20.80
CA GLU A 308 -16.11 -4.26 22.26
C GLU A 308 -15.75 -2.96 23.00
N ALA A 309 -14.76 -2.21 22.52
CA ALA A 309 -14.35 -0.94 23.12
C ALA A 309 -15.45 0.13 23.02
N GLU A 310 -16.07 0.26 21.85
CA GLU A 310 -17.16 1.22 21.61
C GLU A 310 -18.38 0.90 22.48
N TRP A 311 -18.73 -0.39 22.61
CA TRP A 311 -19.81 -0.82 23.49
C TRP A 311 -19.52 -0.57 24.97
N THR A 312 -18.30 -0.91 25.42
CA THR A 312 -17.87 -0.72 26.82
C THR A 312 -17.85 0.76 27.20
N SER A 313 -17.48 1.63 26.25
CA SER A 313 -17.49 3.09 26.45
C SER A 313 -18.90 3.72 26.48
N GLY A 314 -19.93 2.97 26.05
CA GLY A 314 -21.29 3.46 25.89
C GLY A 314 -21.55 4.25 24.61
N ALA A 315 -20.58 4.32 23.68
CA ALA A 315 -20.72 4.99 22.39
C ALA A 315 -21.72 4.29 21.46
N ILE A 316 -21.87 2.97 21.60
CA ILE A 316 -22.90 2.17 20.92
C ILE A 316 -23.66 1.32 21.95
N ASN A 317 -24.94 1.07 21.71
CA ASN A 317 -25.72 0.20 22.58
C ASN A 317 -25.54 -1.28 22.20
N ARG A 318 -26.11 -2.20 22.99
CA ARG A 318 -25.96 -3.64 22.75
C ARG A 318 -26.61 -4.09 21.43
N GLU A 319 -27.76 -3.53 21.07
CA GLU A 319 -28.43 -3.85 19.81
C GLU A 319 -27.54 -3.50 18.61
N ASP A 320 -26.87 -2.35 18.68
CA ASP A 320 -25.95 -1.86 17.65
C ASP A 320 -24.71 -2.75 17.52
N ALA A 321 -24.11 -3.12 18.66
CA ALA A 321 -22.94 -4.00 18.69
C ALA A 321 -23.28 -5.39 18.12
N VAL A 322 -24.44 -5.95 18.50
CA VAL A 322 -24.97 -7.21 17.94
C VAL A 322 -25.24 -7.09 16.46
N ARG A 323 -25.78 -5.95 16.00
CA ARG A 323 -26.06 -5.68 14.59
C ARG A 323 -24.77 -5.64 13.76
N LEU A 324 -23.77 -4.87 14.18
CA LEU A 324 -22.46 -4.81 13.53
C LEU A 324 -21.77 -6.18 13.51
N TRP A 325 -21.85 -6.93 14.62
CA TRP A 325 -21.30 -8.28 14.68
C TRP A 325 -21.97 -9.26 13.71
N ASN A 326 -23.30 -9.22 13.60
CA ASN A 326 -24.05 -10.08 12.69
C ASN A 326 -23.81 -9.74 11.22
N THR A 327 -23.55 -8.46 10.91
CA THR A 327 -23.24 -8.01 9.55
C THR A 327 -21.75 -8.17 9.20
N MET A 328 -20.87 -8.31 10.19
CA MET A 328 -19.41 -8.44 10.00
C MET A 328 -18.99 -9.46 8.93
N PRO A 329 -19.57 -10.68 8.82
CA PRO A 329 -19.17 -11.62 7.77
C PRO A 329 -19.38 -11.07 6.34
N SER A 330 -20.44 -10.29 6.09
CA SER A 330 -20.71 -9.73 4.76
C SER A 330 -19.81 -8.52 4.46
N THR A 331 -19.59 -7.63 5.43
CA THR A 331 -18.70 -6.47 5.29
C THR A 331 -17.23 -6.87 5.19
N ALA A 332 -16.77 -7.86 5.96
CA ALA A 332 -15.42 -8.42 5.85
C ALA A 332 -15.20 -9.06 4.47
N ARG A 333 -16.20 -9.78 3.95
CA ARG A 333 -16.18 -10.29 2.58
C ARG A 333 -16.07 -9.16 1.56
N MET A 334 -16.82 -8.07 1.71
CA MET A 334 -16.74 -6.92 0.81
C MET A 334 -15.35 -6.27 0.83
N ILE A 335 -14.70 -6.16 1.98
CA ILE A 335 -13.31 -5.69 2.07
C ILE A 335 -12.38 -6.64 1.31
N VAL A 336 -12.51 -7.95 1.47
CA VAL A 336 -11.68 -8.93 0.75
C VAL A 336 -11.90 -8.89 -0.77
N GLU A 337 -13.14 -8.63 -1.21
CA GLU A 337 -13.51 -8.60 -2.63
C GLU A 337 -13.14 -7.28 -3.31
N TYR A 338 -13.38 -6.16 -2.65
CA TYR A 338 -13.36 -4.81 -3.25
C TYR A 338 -12.26 -3.91 -2.71
N GLY A 339 -11.73 -4.22 -1.53
CA GLY A 339 -10.69 -3.44 -0.87
C GLY A 339 -9.57 -4.30 -0.26
N PRO A 340 -8.96 -5.25 -0.98
CA PRO A 340 -7.94 -6.13 -0.42
C PRO A 340 -6.71 -5.37 0.11
N ASP A 341 -6.43 -4.19 -0.44
CA ASP A 341 -5.32 -3.32 -0.04
C ASP A 341 -5.66 -2.48 1.20
N LEU A 342 -6.93 -2.49 1.66
CA LEU A 342 -7.34 -1.88 2.92
C LEU A 342 -6.93 -2.75 4.12
N ILE A 343 -6.63 -4.03 3.88
CA ILE A 343 -6.16 -4.96 4.90
C ILE A 343 -4.72 -4.58 5.27
N ASN A 344 -4.48 -4.40 6.56
CA ASN A 344 -3.27 -3.90 7.22
C ASN A 344 -2.92 -2.42 6.97
N VAL A 345 -3.72 -1.70 6.18
CA VAL A 345 -3.70 -0.23 6.10
C VAL A 345 -4.81 0.37 6.98
N PHE A 346 -6.06 -0.07 6.76
CA PHE A 346 -7.24 0.39 7.51
C PHE A 346 -7.69 -0.58 8.59
N VAL A 347 -7.58 -1.89 8.34
CA VAL A 347 -8.06 -2.95 9.25
C VAL A 347 -6.99 -4.00 9.44
N SER A 348 -6.73 -4.42 10.67
CA SER A 348 -5.85 -5.55 10.95
C SER A 348 -6.42 -6.84 10.36
N GLY A 349 -5.74 -7.41 9.36
CA GLY A 349 -6.18 -8.65 8.73
C GLY A 349 -6.20 -9.82 9.72
N ARG A 350 -5.23 -9.88 10.64
CA ARG A 350 -5.15 -10.92 11.68
C ARG A 350 -6.37 -10.88 12.60
N ASP A 351 -6.72 -9.69 13.08
CA ASP A 351 -7.82 -9.53 14.03
C ASP A 351 -9.16 -9.76 13.34
N MET A 352 -9.31 -9.26 12.11
CA MET A 352 -10.47 -9.56 11.27
C MET A 352 -10.63 -11.07 11.04
N MET A 353 -9.57 -11.78 10.66
CA MET A 353 -9.60 -13.24 10.47
C MET A 353 -9.96 -13.98 11.77
N SER A 354 -9.45 -13.51 12.91
CA SER A 354 -9.78 -14.10 14.22
C SER A 354 -11.28 -13.99 14.52
N ARG A 355 -11.88 -12.81 14.31
CA ARG A 355 -13.32 -12.57 14.51
C ARG A 355 -14.16 -13.37 13.52
N VAL A 356 -13.77 -13.39 12.24
CA VAL A 356 -14.44 -14.17 11.18
C VAL A 356 -14.45 -15.68 11.51
N ASN A 357 -13.33 -16.23 11.98
CA ASN A 357 -13.24 -17.64 12.36
C ASN A 357 -14.04 -17.97 13.63
N ALA A 358 -14.17 -17.02 14.56
CA ALA A 358 -14.99 -17.19 15.76
C ALA A 358 -16.50 -17.13 15.43
N ALA A 359 -16.87 -16.31 14.45
CA ALA A 359 -18.25 -16.07 14.06
C ALA A 359 -18.84 -17.12 13.10
N VAL A 360 -18.03 -17.73 12.23
CA VAL A 360 -18.50 -18.56 11.11
C VAL A 360 -17.87 -19.96 11.11
N ASP A 361 -18.71 -21.00 11.19
CA ASP A 361 -18.26 -22.40 11.28
C ASP A 361 -17.80 -23.01 9.93
N VAL A 362 -18.33 -22.54 8.80
CA VAL A 362 -18.08 -23.11 7.47
C VAL A 362 -17.03 -22.29 6.73
N ARG A 363 -15.90 -22.90 6.39
CA ARG A 363 -14.87 -22.28 5.55
C ARG A 363 -15.37 -22.08 4.12
N SER A 364 -15.23 -20.85 3.63
CA SER A 364 -15.61 -20.39 2.30
C SER A 364 -14.41 -19.84 1.52
N ASP A 365 -14.52 -19.75 0.19
CA ASP A 365 -13.42 -19.33 -0.69
C ASP A 365 -12.88 -17.93 -0.36
N TRP A 366 -13.75 -17.01 0.07
CA TRP A 366 -13.32 -15.67 0.46
C TRP A 366 -12.55 -15.66 1.80
N GLN A 367 -12.84 -16.59 2.72
CA GLN A 367 -12.08 -16.73 3.98
C GLN A 367 -10.70 -17.34 3.72
N GLU A 368 -10.57 -18.23 2.72
CA GLU A 368 -9.25 -18.69 2.27
C GLU A 368 -8.46 -17.55 1.63
N ARG A 369 -9.11 -16.72 0.82
CA ARG A 369 -8.51 -15.50 0.25
C ARG A 369 -8.09 -14.51 1.34
N LEU A 370 -8.92 -14.31 2.37
CA LEU A 370 -8.54 -13.53 3.54
C LEU A 370 -7.31 -14.13 4.22
N GLY A 371 -7.27 -15.45 4.43
CA GLY A 371 -6.10 -16.14 4.97
C GLY A 371 -4.82 -15.82 4.18
N LYS A 372 -4.87 -15.88 2.85
CA LYS A 372 -3.74 -15.50 1.97
C LYS A 372 -3.34 -14.03 2.11
N LEU A 373 -4.32 -13.12 2.19
CA LEU A 373 -4.07 -11.68 2.37
C LEU A 373 -3.45 -11.36 3.75
N VAL A 374 -3.83 -12.11 4.80
CA VAL A 374 -3.23 -11.98 6.14
C VAL A 374 -1.82 -12.56 6.19
N GLU A 375 -1.54 -13.63 5.43
CA GLU A 375 -0.21 -14.23 5.33
C GLU A 375 0.78 -13.32 4.58
N ARG A 376 0.32 -12.61 3.54
CA ARG A 376 1.08 -11.59 2.79
C ARG A 376 1.74 -10.52 3.68
N ASP A 377 1.09 -10.12 4.77
CA ASP A 377 1.58 -9.12 5.73
C ASP A 377 2.89 -9.49 6.42
N ARG A 378 3.19 -10.79 6.57
CA ARG A 378 4.44 -11.26 7.17
C ARG A 378 5.65 -11.07 6.25
N ALA A 379 5.42 -10.83 4.96
CA ALA A 379 6.45 -10.70 3.93
C ALA A 379 6.75 -9.25 3.54
N GLY A 380 5.93 -8.29 4.01
CA GLY A 380 6.02 -6.86 3.68
C GLY A 380 4.78 -6.40 2.92
N ALA A 381 4.21 -5.26 3.31
CA ALA A 381 3.02 -4.72 2.65
C ALA A 381 3.34 -4.25 1.21
N PRO A 382 2.44 -4.44 0.24
CA PRO A 382 2.58 -3.82 -1.08
C PRO A 382 2.51 -2.29 -1.01
N ASP A 383 3.34 -1.60 -1.79
CA ASP A 383 3.16 -0.16 -2.08
C ASP A 383 1.91 0.02 -2.95
N ILE A 384 0.83 0.57 -2.36
CA ILE A 384 -0.49 0.78 -2.97
C ILE A 384 -0.71 2.28 -3.24
N GLU A 385 -0.84 2.75 -4.48
CA GLU A 385 -1.12 4.17 -4.77
C GLU A 385 -2.29 4.74 -3.91
N GLN A 386 -2.12 5.93 -3.30
CA GLN A 386 -3.17 6.59 -2.49
C GLN A 386 -4.51 6.67 -3.21
N ARG A 387 -4.48 6.90 -4.53
CA ARG A 387 -5.69 6.92 -5.35
C ARG A 387 -6.38 5.57 -5.42
N ASN A 388 -5.64 4.48 -5.60
CA ASN A 388 -6.19 3.11 -5.58
C ASN A 388 -6.73 2.79 -4.19
N LEU A 389 -6.03 3.20 -3.13
CA LEU A 389 -6.51 3.07 -1.75
C LEU A 389 -7.86 3.79 -1.55
N PHE A 390 -7.99 5.03 -2.02
CA PHE A 390 -9.23 5.81 -1.92
C PHE A 390 -10.36 5.21 -2.75
N GLU A 391 -10.07 4.76 -3.97
CA GLU A 391 -11.02 4.07 -4.84
C GLU A 391 -11.50 2.75 -4.21
N GLN A 392 -10.63 2.03 -3.50
CA GLN A 392 -11.01 0.81 -2.76
C GLN A 392 -11.85 1.11 -1.52
N VAL A 393 -11.53 2.15 -0.74
CA VAL A 393 -12.39 2.60 0.38
C VAL A 393 -13.77 2.95 -0.16
N GLU A 394 -13.85 3.80 -1.20
CA GLU A 394 -15.10 4.18 -1.84
C GLU A 394 -15.89 2.96 -2.32
N HIS A 395 -15.25 2.06 -3.07
CA HIS A 395 -15.94 0.90 -3.65
C HIS A 395 -16.46 -0.06 -2.57
N THR A 396 -15.70 -0.22 -1.49
CA THR A 396 -16.10 -1.00 -0.32
C THR A 396 -17.31 -0.36 0.36
N LEU A 397 -17.24 0.94 0.68
CA LEU A 397 -18.34 1.65 1.34
C LEU A 397 -19.60 1.73 0.49
N ARG A 398 -19.48 1.95 -0.83
CA ARG A 398 -20.60 1.87 -1.78
C ARG A 398 -21.25 0.48 -1.77
N SER A 399 -20.42 -0.56 -1.79
CA SER A 399 -20.93 -1.94 -1.79
C SER A 399 -21.67 -2.26 -0.49
N ILE A 400 -21.16 -1.79 0.66
CA ILE A 400 -21.85 -1.89 1.95
C ILE A 400 -23.15 -1.07 1.92
N GLY A 401 -23.09 0.19 1.48
CA GLY A 401 -24.21 1.13 1.36
C GLY A 401 -25.38 0.59 0.51
N ALA A 402 -25.06 -0.16 -0.54
CA ALA A 402 -26.05 -0.78 -1.41
C ALA A 402 -26.91 -1.83 -0.67
N ASP A 403 -26.30 -2.59 0.24
CA ASP A 403 -26.98 -3.64 1.01
C ASP A 403 -27.59 -3.08 2.31
N HIS A 404 -26.87 -2.17 2.98
CA HIS A 404 -27.27 -1.53 4.24
C HIS A 404 -27.03 -0.02 4.17
N PRO A 405 -28.03 0.85 4.43
CA PRO A 405 -27.77 2.27 4.62
C PRO A 405 -26.65 2.50 5.63
N LEU A 406 -25.79 3.47 5.36
CA LEU A 406 -24.63 3.76 6.18
C LEU A 406 -24.70 5.19 6.73
N LEU A 407 -24.66 5.33 8.05
CA LEU A 407 -24.45 6.59 8.74
C LEU A 407 -23.02 6.60 9.29
N ILE A 408 -22.18 7.49 8.74
CA ILE A 408 -20.79 7.69 9.15
C ILE A 408 -20.71 8.93 10.04
N ILE A 409 -20.28 8.77 11.29
CA ILE A 409 -20.12 9.86 12.26
C ILE A 409 -18.64 10.19 12.45
N LEU A 410 -18.26 11.44 12.22
CA LEU A 410 -16.89 11.95 12.37
C LEU A 410 -16.90 13.09 13.40
N ASP A 411 -16.42 12.84 14.62
CA ASP A 411 -16.38 13.87 15.67
C ASP A 411 -15.03 14.58 15.75
N ASP A 412 -15.01 15.76 16.37
CA ASP A 412 -13.85 16.60 16.64
C ASP A 412 -12.97 16.91 15.41
N MET A 413 -13.58 17.10 14.23
CA MET A 413 -12.88 17.23 12.95
C MET A 413 -11.91 18.41 12.83
N GLN A 414 -11.93 19.38 13.77
CA GLN A 414 -10.85 20.36 13.88
C GLN A 414 -9.46 19.71 14.08
N TRP A 415 -9.44 18.45 14.51
CA TRP A 415 -8.25 17.65 14.74
C TRP A 415 -7.96 16.60 13.66
N ALA A 416 -8.74 16.56 12.57
CA ALA A 416 -8.58 15.56 11.51
C ALA A 416 -7.26 15.73 10.74
N ASP A 417 -6.45 14.70 10.59
CA ASP A 417 -5.21 14.74 9.81
C ASP A 417 -5.43 15.03 8.32
N GLY A 418 -4.35 15.39 7.60
CA GLY A 418 -4.45 15.79 6.20
C GLY A 418 -4.91 14.63 5.32
N ALA A 419 -4.42 13.42 5.60
CA ALA A 419 -4.77 12.22 4.87
C ALA A 419 -6.26 11.85 5.03
N SER A 420 -6.80 11.92 6.26
CA SER A 420 -8.24 11.78 6.56
C SER A 420 -9.09 12.81 5.83
N LEU A 421 -8.70 14.09 5.84
CA LEU A 421 -9.44 15.15 5.16
C LEU A 421 -9.46 14.96 3.63
N ASN A 422 -8.37 14.48 3.05
CA ASN A 422 -8.31 14.15 1.62
C ASN A 422 -9.21 12.95 1.27
N LEU A 423 -9.23 11.90 2.10
CA LEU A 423 -10.14 10.77 1.93
C LEU A 423 -11.60 11.20 2.07
N LEU A 424 -11.92 12.03 3.08
CA LEU A 424 -13.26 12.61 3.25
C LEU A 424 -13.68 13.37 2.00
N PHE A 425 -12.81 14.23 1.48
CA PHE A 425 -13.07 15.01 0.27
C PHE A 425 -13.32 14.10 -0.94
N HIS A 426 -12.54 13.02 -1.07
CA HIS A 426 -12.72 12.02 -2.12
C HIS A 426 -14.09 11.34 -2.03
N LEU A 427 -14.46 10.85 -0.85
CA LEU A 427 -15.75 10.19 -0.59
C LEU A 427 -16.93 11.13 -0.82
N GLY A 428 -16.87 12.34 -0.25
CA GLY A 428 -17.96 13.31 -0.30
C GLY A 428 -18.37 13.71 -1.73
N ARG A 429 -17.45 13.66 -2.70
CA ARG A 429 -17.74 13.96 -4.11
C ARG A 429 -18.49 12.85 -4.86
N ARG A 430 -18.68 11.69 -4.24
CA ARG A 430 -19.27 10.49 -4.87
C ARG A 430 -20.41 9.89 -4.04
N LEU A 431 -21.02 10.68 -3.15
CA LEU A 431 -22.16 10.26 -2.32
C LEU A 431 -23.52 10.42 -3.02
N GLU A 432 -23.60 11.22 -4.08
CA GLU A 432 -24.85 11.42 -4.81
C GLU A 432 -25.30 10.10 -5.46
N GLY A 433 -26.53 9.67 -5.19
CA GLY A 433 -27.04 8.36 -5.62
C GLY A 433 -26.73 7.19 -4.66
N GLU A 434 -25.98 7.43 -3.59
CA GLU A 434 -25.61 6.41 -2.60
C GLU A 434 -26.49 6.45 -1.36
N ARG A 435 -26.59 5.32 -0.64
CA ARG A 435 -27.33 5.24 0.64
C ARG A 435 -26.43 5.54 1.85
N ILE A 436 -25.66 6.62 1.75
CA ILE A 436 -24.63 6.98 2.72
C ILE A 436 -24.80 8.43 3.19
N LEU A 437 -24.87 8.64 4.50
CA LEU A 437 -24.82 9.95 5.13
C LEU A 437 -23.53 10.08 5.95
N ILE A 438 -22.76 11.15 5.70
CA ILE A 438 -21.62 11.52 6.57
C ILE A 438 -22.02 12.69 7.45
N VAL A 439 -21.93 12.51 8.76
CA VAL A 439 -22.17 13.56 9.76
C VAL A 439 -20.86 13.92 10.44
N GLY A 440 -20.42 15.16 10.27
CA GLY A 440 -19.23 15.69 10.93
C GLY A 440 -19.57 16.59 12.12
N ALA A 441 -18.69 16.69 13.11
CA ALA A 441 -18.77 17.73 14.14
C ALA A 441 -17.43 18.45 14.30
N TYR A 442 -17.46 19.78 14.37
CA TYR A 442 -16.25 20.58 14.54
C TYR A 442 -16.47 21.88 15.31
N ARG A 443 -15.37 22.50 15.71
CA ARG A 443 -15.31 23.78 16.43
C ARG A 443 -14.88 24.91 15.47
N PRO A 444 -15.78 25.84 15.09
CA PRO A 444 -15.46 26.88 14.11
C PRO A 444 -14.30 27.78 14.52
N GLU A 445 -14.19 28.10 15.82
CA GLU A 445 -13.09 28.90 16.37
C GLU A 445 -11.72 28.23 16.20
N GLU A 446 -11.63 26.90 16.37
CA GLU A 446 -10.37 26.15 16.20
C GLU A 446 -9.98 26.05 14.73
N VAL A 447 -10.96 25.84 13.85
CA VAL A 447 -10.73 25.81 12.40
C VAL A 447 -10.27 27.19 11.89
N ALA A 448 -10.83 28.27 12.42
CA ALA A 448 -10.47 29.64 12.06
C ALA A 448 -9.07 30.06 12.56
N LEU A 449 -8.55 29.43 13.62
CA LEU A 449 -7.18 29.67 14.10
C LEU A 449 -6.12 29.13 13.11
N GLY A 450 -6.48 28.15 12.27
CA GLY A 450 -5.58 27.55 11.28
C GLY A 450 -4.58 26.55 11.87
N ARG A 451 -3.61 26.11 11.05
CA ARG A 451 -2.47 25.28 11.46
C ARG A 451 -1.18 26.07 11.26
N GLY A 452 -0.60 26.56 12.36
CA GLY A 452 0.55 27.46 12.30
C GLY A 452 0.23 28.73 11.51
N ASP A 453 0.98 28.99 10.44
CA ASP A 453 0.79 30.16 9.57
C ASP A 453 -0.21 29.94 8.40
N SER A 454 -0.88 28.77 8.33
CA SER A 454 -1.77 28.40 7.21
C SER A 454 -3.23 28.18 7.62
N PRO A 455 -4.22 28.47 6.74
CA PRO A 455 -5.63 28.16 7.00
C PRO A 455 -5.87 26.65 7.17
N HIS A 456 -6.88 26.29 7.96
CA HIS A 456 -7.19 24.88 8.20
C HIS A 456 -7.76 24.21 6.94
N PRO A 457 -7.29 23.02 6.52
CA PRO A 457 -7.72 22.39 5.25
C PRO A 457 -9.23 22.10 5.17
N LEU A 458 -9.87 21.85 6.32
CA LEU A 458 -11.31 21.61 6.42
C LEU A 458 -12.15 22.76 5.82
N GLU A 459 -11.71 24.02 5.91
CA GLU A 459 -12.46 25.16 5.36
C GLU A 459 -12.73 25.01 3.85
N LYS A 460 -11.74 24.55 3.09
CA LYS A 460 -11.87 24.35 1.63
C LYS A 460 -12.85 23.22 1.31
N ILE A 461 -12.80 22.15 2.09
CA ILE A 461 -13.68 20.99 1.93
C ILE A 461 -15.13 21.39 2.22
N LEU A 462 -15.37 22.10 3.33
CA LEU A 462 -16.69 22.60 3.69
C LEU A 462 -17.26 23.54 2.62
N ALA A 463 -16.44 24.43 2.06
CA ALA A 463 -16.86 25.32 0.98
C ALA A 463 -17.30 24.54 -0.29
N GLU A 464 -16.57 23.49 -0.66
CA GLU A 464 -16.92 22.66 -1.82
C GLU A 464 -18.16 21.80 -1.55
N PHE A 465 -18.27 21.20 -0.36
CA PHE A 465 -19.47 20.46 0.03
C PHE A 465 -20.71 21.35 0.09
N LYS A 466 -20.59 22.58 0.60
CA LYS A 466 -21.69 23.57 0.59
C LYS A 466 -22.13 23.90 -0.83
N ARG A 467 -21.18 24.00 -1.76
CA ARG A 467 -21.46 24.23 -3.18
C ARG A 467 -22.19 23.05 -3.83
N HIS A 468 -21.88 21.82 -3.43
CA HIS A 468 -22.45 20.62 -4.03
C HIS A 468 -23.79 20.19 -3.40
N PHE A 469 -23.90 20.21 -2.06
CA PHE A 469 -25.04 19.72 -1.30
C PHE A 469 -25.98 20.82 -0.76
N GLY A 470 -25.62 22.10 -0.91
CA GLY A 470 -26.42 23.22 -0.42
C GLY A 470 -26.16 23.56 1.06
N GLU A 471 -27.21 23.72 1.85
CA GLU A 471 -27.03 23.92 3.30
C GLU A 471 -26.58 22.60 3.95
N ILE A 472 -25.43 22.64 4.60
CA ILE A 472 -24.75 21.47 5.19
C ILE A 472 -24.41 21.68 6.67
N GLU A 473 -24.82 22.79 7.30
CA GLU A 473 -24.43 23.11 8.68
C GLU A 473 -25.62 23.20 9.64
N VAL A 474 -25.44 22.66 10.85
CA VAL A 474 -26.34 22.80 11.99
C VAL A 474 -25.56 23.46 13.13
N ASP A 475 -25.85 24.74 13.37
CA ASP A 475 -25.10 25.60 14.29
C ASP A 475 -25.71 25.64 15.69
N LEU A 476 -25.08 24.96 16.65
CA LEU A 476 -25.51 24.89 18.04
C LEU A 476 -25.23 26.20 18.81
N GLY A 477 -24.43 27.12 18.25
CA GLY A 477 -24.09 28.40 18.85
C GLY A 477 -25.12 29.50 18.62
N LYS A 478 -25.96 29.38 17.58
CA LYS A 478 -27.08 30.30 17.28
C LYS A 478 -28.37 29.96 18.03
N THR A 479 -28.26 29.54 19.29
CA THR A 479 -29.43 29.26 20.12
C THR A 479 -30.05 30.57 20.63
N SER A 480 -31.37 30.69 20.55
CA SER A 480 -32.10 31.81 21.14
C SER A 480 -32.03 31.74 22.69
N THR A 481 -32.16 32.88 23.36
CA THR A 481 -32.19 32.93 24.83
C THR A 481 -33.30 32.06 25.42
N ASP A 482 -34.40 31.88 24.69
CA ASP A 482 -35.51 31.01 25.06
C ASP A 482 -35.15 29.51 24.98
N GLU A 483 -34.41 29.09 23.95
CA GLU A 483 -33.92 27.70 23.81
C GLU A 483 -32.86 27.35 24.86
N SER A 484 -31.92 28.26 25.16
CA SER A 484 -30.91 28.03 26.21
C SER A 484 -31.54 27.93 27.60
N ARG A 485 -32.62 28.69 27.86
CA ARG A 485 -33.40 28.58 29.10
C ARG A 485 -34.20 27.28 29.14
N HIS A 486 -34.78 26.87 28.02
CA HIS A 486 -35.50 25.60 27.90
C HIS A 486 -34.61 24.41 28.25
N PHE A 487 -33.33 24.41 27.85
CA PHE A 487 -32.37 23.39 28.26
C PHE A 487 -32.22 23.29 29.78
N VAL A 488 -32.02 24.41 30.49
CA VAL A 488 -31.87 24.40 31.95
C VAL A 488 -33.12 23.84 32.62
N ASP A 489 -34.30 24.28 32.17
CA ASP A 489 -35.57 23.84 32.73
C ASP A 489 -35.79 22.34 32.48
N ALA A 490 -35.64 21.89 31.22
CA ALA A 490 -35.81 20.49 30.84
C ALA A 490 -34.79 19.56 31.52
N PHE A 491 -33.55 20.02 31.72
CA PHE A 491 -32.52 19.23 32.39
C PHE A 491 -32.84 19.06 33.88
N ILE A 492 -33.27 20.11 34.56
CA ILE A 492 -33.74 20.01 35.96
C ILE A 492 -34.95 19.07 36.04
N ASP A 493 -35.88 19.18 35.09
CA ASP A 493 -37.10 18.37 35.05
C ASP A 493 -36.88 16.91 34.64
N SER A 494 -35.67 16.55 34.22
CA SER A 494 -35.29 15.15 34.00
C SER A 494 -35.27 14.32 35.29
N GLU A 495 -35.11 14.99 36.44
CA GLU A 495 -35.18 14.40 37.76
C GLU A 495 -36.32 15.00 38.57
N ARG A 496 -36.88 14.21 39.50
CA ARG A 496 -37.94 14.70 40.39
C ARG A 496 -37.38 15.81 41.28
N ASN A 497 -37.98 16.99 41.22
CA ASN A 497 -37.47 18.17 41.90
C ASN A 497 -38.60 19.12 42.33
N ARG A 498 -38.30 19.95 43.34
CA ARG A 498 -39.10 21.12 43.75
C ARG A 498 -38.23 22.38 43.86
N LEU A 499 -37.29 22.53 42.91
CA LEU A 499 -36.41 23.70 42.84
C LEU A 499 -37.20 24.93 42.36
N SER A 500 -37.03 26.06 43.04
CA SER A 500 -37.82 27.27 42.80
C SER A 500 -37.58 27.89 41.42
N THR A 501 -38.53 28.71 40.96
CA THR A 501 -38.38 29.48 39.72
C THR A 501 -37.24 30.49 39.85
N GLU A 502 -37.00 31.01 41.05
CA GLU A 502 -35.87 31.88 41.39
C GLU A 502 -34.53 31.16 41.23
N PHE A 503 -34.42 29.92 41.73
CA PHE A 503 -33.22 29.08 41.56
C PHE A 503 -32.93 28.83 40.08
N ARG A 504 -33.94 28.43 39.30
CA ARG A 504 -33.80 28.19 37.85
C ARG A 504 -33.34 29.43 37.10
N ALA A 505 -33.91 30.59 37.43
CA ALA A 505 -33.52 31.87 36.83
C ALA A 505 -32.08 32.27 37.21
N ALA A 506 -31.67 32.04 38.46
CA ALA A 506 -30.31 32.32 38.90
C ALA A 506 -29.28 31.36 38.27
N LEU A 507 -29.61 30.07 38.17
CA LEU A 507 -28.78 29.09 37.48
C LEU A 507 -28.57 29.48 36.01
N PHE A 508 -29.65 29.84 35.31
CA PHE A 508 -29.56 30.31 33.92
C PHE A 508 -28.75 31.61 33.80
N ALA A 509 -28.94 32.57 34.70
CA ALA A 509 -28.17 33.83 34.68
C ALA A 509 -26.66 33.61 34.89
N HIS A 510 -26.29 32.58 35.66
CA HIS A 510 -24.90 32.23 35.92
C HIS A 510 -24.26 31.40 34.82
N THR A 511 -25.02 30.51 34.17
CA THR A 511 -24.47 29.57 33.18
C THR A 511 -24.75 29.97 31.74
N GLU A 512 -25.65 30.94 31.51
CA GLU A 512 -26.22 31.31 30.21
C GLU A 512 -26.81 30.10 29.44
N GLY A 513 -27.18 29.03 30.16
CA GLY A 513 -27.66 27.79 29.57
C GLY A 513 -26.58 26.98 28.84
N HIS A 514 -25.30 27.23 29.13
CA HIS A 514 -24.20 26.42 28.58
C HIS A 514 -24.28 24.98 29.13
N PRO A 515 -24.41 23.92 28.30
CA PRO A 515 -24.70 22.57 28.76
C PRO A 515 -23.68 22.01 29.76
N LEU A 516 -22.39 21.96 29.40
CA LEU A 516 -21.35 21.44 30.30
C LEU A 516 -21.30 22.23 31.62
N PHE A 517 -21.28 23.56 31.56
CA PHE A 517 -21.23 24.40 32.75
C PHE A 517 -22.46 24.20 33.65
N THR A 518 -23.65 24.08 33.07
CA THR A 518 -24.90 23.89 33.81
C THR A 518 -24.93 22.55 34.53
N VAL A 519 -24.59 21.46 33.84
CA VAL A 519 -24.54 20.11 34.41
C VAL A 519 -23.52 20.05 35.55
N GLU A 520 -22.34 20.60 35.31
CA GLU A 520 -21.24 20.59 36.28
C GLU A 520 -21.50 21.48 37.50
N LEU A 521 -22.11 22.65 37.31
CA LEU A 521 -22.49 23.54 38.41
C LEU A 521 -23.62 22.92 39.26
N LEU A 522 -24.64 22.32 38.62
CA LEU A 522 -25.72 21.65 39.34
C LEU A 522 -25.18 20.48 40.19
N ARG A 523 -24.28 19.68 39.62
CA ARG A 523 -23.62 18.58 40.34
C ARG A 523 -22.77 19.08 41.50
N ASN A 524 -22.05 20.20 41.31
CA ASN A 524 -21.30 20.84 42.39
C ASN A 524 -22.23 21.27 43.55
N LEU A 525 -23.42 21.79 43.25
CA LEU A 525 -24.43 22.14 44.25
C LEU A 525 -24.97 20.90 44.99
N GLN A 526 -25.14 19.77 44.30
CA GLN A 526 -25.53 18.49 44.92
C GLN A 526 -24.44 18.00 45.89
N GLU A 527 -23.18 18.00 45.46
CA GLU A 527 -22.03 17.54 46.25
C GLU A 527 -21.79 18.40 47.50
N ARG A 528 -21.98 19.72 47.40
CA ARG A 528 -21.90 20.65 48.54
C ARG A 528 -23.11 20.54 49.48
N GLY A 529 -24.14 19.78 49.10
CA GLY A 529 -25.40 19.68 49.83
C GLY A 529 -26.17 21.00 49.85
N ASN A 530 -26.01 21.83 48.83
CA ASN A 530 -26.80 23.05 48.59
C ASN A 530 -28.15 22.74 47.93
N ILE A 531 -28.22 21.61 47.23
CA ILE A 531 -29.45 20.93 46.89
C ILE A 531 -29.35 19.48 47.36
N ALA A 532 -30.42 18.91 47.90
CA ALA A 532 -30.45 17.55 48.41
C ALA A 532 -31.79 16.88 48.10
N GLN A 533 -31.81 15.54 48.06
CA GLN A 533 -33.06 14.79 47.97
C GLN A 533 -33.77 14.77 49.32
N ASP A 534 -35.06 15.09 49.31
CA ASP A 534 -35.92 14.97 50.49
C ASP A 534 -36.34 13.51 50.76
N THR A 535 -37.22 13.32 51.75
CA THR A 535 -37.72 11.99 52.13
C THR A 535 -38.55 11.29 51.05
N ASP A 536 -39.07 12.03 50.09
CA ASP A 536 -39.85 11.53 48.96
C ASP A 536 -38.97 11.34 47.69
N GLY A 537 -37.67 11.64 47.80
CA GLY A 537 -36.68 11.50 46.72
C GLY A 537 -36.66 12.68 45.75
N GLU A 538 -37.27 13.83 46.10
CA GLU A 538 -37.29 15.03 45.25
C GLU A 538 -36.13 15.97 45.62
N TRP A 539 -35.44 16.51 44.61
CA TRP A 539 -34.40 17.51 44.82
C TRP A 539 -34.98 18.84 45.29
N VAL A 540 -34.50 19.33 46.44
CA VAL A 540 -34.92 20.58 47.09
C VAL A 540 -33.71 21.45 47.46
N GLU A 541 -33.92 22.76 47.55
CA GLU A 541 -32.92 23.73 48.01
C GLU A 541 -32.68 23.62 49.53
N THR A 542 -31.43 23.48 49.94
CA THR A 542 -31.03 23.30 51.35
C THR A 542 -30.31 24.55 51.86
N GLY A 543 -31.07 25.62 52.14
CA GLY A 543 -30.58 26.88 52.73
C GLY A 543 -30.47 28.05 51.73
N GLU A 544 -29.95 29.21 52.18
CA GLU A 544 -29.69 30.35 51.29
C GLU A 544 -28.41 30.11 50.47
N LEU A 545 -28.56 30.08 49.13
CA LEU A 545 -27.44 29.91 48.21
C LEU A 545 -26.78 31.25 47.87
N ASP A 546 -25.47 31.37 48.10
CA ASP A 546 -24.69 32.52 47.64
C ASP A 546 -24.10 32.26 46.24
N TRP A 547 -24.83 32.71 45.22
CA TRP A 547 -24.40 32.62 43.82
C TRP A 547 -23.10 33.37 43.53
N SER A 548 -22.68 34.34 44.34
CA SER A 548 -21.45 35.13 44.08
C SER A 548 -20.16 34.37 44.35
N VAL A 549 -20.23 33.27 45.11
CA VAL A 549 -19.09 32.42 45.50
C VAL A 549 -18.93 31.22 44.57
N LEU A 550 -19.90 30.99 43.67
CA LEU A 550 -19.84 29.91 42.69
C LEU A 550 -18.96 30.30 41.49
N PRO A 551 -18.28 29.34 40.85
CA PRO A 551 -17.50 29.61 39.65
C PRO A 551 -18.36 30.27 38.56
N ALA A 552 -17.80 31.26 37.87
CA ALA A 552 -18.48 32.01 36.80
C ALA A 552 -18.18 31.48 35.38
N ARG A 553 -17.32 30.46 35.27
CA ARG A 553 -16.87 29.86 34.00
C ARG A 553 -16.61 28.36 34.16
N VAL A 554 -16.60 27.64 33.04
CA VAL A 554 -16.35 26.19 32.97
C VAL A 554 -15.02 25.81 33.63
N GLU A 555 -13.95 26.58 33.38
CA GLU A 555 -12.61 26.29 33.90
C GLU A 555 -12.58 26.30 35.44
N GLY A 556 -13.31 27.22 36.08
CA GLY A 556 -13.37 27.31 37.53
C GLY A 556 -14.13 26.15 38.19
N VAL A 557 -15.07 25.52 37.47
CA VAL A 557 -15.76 24.30 37.97
C VAL A 557 -14.84 23.08 37.87
N ILE A 558 -14.10 22.97 36.76
CA ILE A 558 -13.11 21.90 36.55
C ILE A 558 -12.01 21.99 37.62
N GLU A 559 -11.46 23.19 37.85
CA GLU A 559 -10.42 23.45 38.86
C GLU A 559 -10.89 23.04 40.26
N GLU A 560 -12.12 23.39 40.64
CA GLU A 560 -12.65 23.01 41.94
C GLU A 560 -12.83 21.49 42.08
N ARG A 561 -13.27 20.81 41.02
CA ARG A 561 -13.50 19.36 41.03
C ARG A 561 -12.19 18.58 41.16
N ILE A 562 -11.17 18.98 40.41
CA ILE A 562 -9.83 18.39 40.51
C ILE A 562 -9.21 18.74 41.88
N GLY A 563 -9.40 19.97 42.36
CA GLY A 563 -8.89 20.45 43.65
C GLY A 563 -9.37 19.64 44.86
N ARG A 564 -10.58 19.06 44.80
CA ARG A 564 -11.17 18.22 45.86
C ARG A 564 -10.65 16.78 45.90
N LEU A 565 -9.97 16.31 44.86
CA LEU A 565 -9.42 14.96 44.82
C LEU A 565 -8.31 14.79 45.87
N GLU A 566 -8.17 13.57 46.39
CA GLU A 566 -7.01 13.19 47.19
C GLU A 566 -5.72 13.30 46.35
N ASP A 567 -4.61 13.62 47.01
CA ASP A 567 -3.35 13.90 46.31
C ASP A 567 -2.86 12.70 45.47
N GLU A 568 -3.12 11.48 45.94
CA GLU A 568 -2.77 10.25 45.21
C GLU A 568 -3.53 10.12 43.87
N LEU A 569 -4.80 10.54 43.83
CA LEU A 569 -5.64 10.55 42.63
C LEU A 569 -5.24 11.66 41.67
N LYS A 570 -4.90 12.85 42.20
CA LYS A 570 -4.36 13.95 41.39
C LYS A 570 -3.09 13.53 40.67
N GLU A 571 -2.15 12.92 41.39
CA GLU A 571 -0.89 12.48 40.82
C GLU A 571 -1.08 11.37 39.78
N THR A 572 -2.09 10.50 39.93
CA THR A 572 -2.48 9.51 38.91
C THR A 572 -2.97 10.20 37.65
N LEU A 573 -3.85 11.21 37.79
CA LEU A 573 -4.35 11.97 36.65
C LEU A 573 -3.26 12.85 36.01
N THR A 574 -2.29 13.34 36.79
CA THR A 574 -1.14 14.09 36.28
C THR A 574 -0.33 13.23 35.31
N VAL A 575 0.10 12.04 35.71
CA VAL A 575 0.85 11.14 34.82
C VAL A 575 0.01 10.73 33.61
N ALA A 576 -1.26 10.36 33.85
CA ALA A 576 -2.18 10.02 32.76
C ALA A 576 -2.33 11.18 31.75
N SER A 577 -2.38 12.43 32.22
CA SER A 577 -2.51 13.60 31.37
C SER A 577 -1.30 13.83 30.45
N VAL A 578 -0.12 13.33 30.82
CA VAL A 578 1.12 13.40 30.02
C VAL A 578 1.16 12.32 28.94
N GLU A 579 0.64 11.11 29.24
CA GLU A 579 0.48 10.05 28.23
C GLU A 579 -0.58 10.45 27.18
N GLY A 580 -1.69 11.09 27.62
CA GLY A 580 -2.66 11.72 26.75
C GLY A 580 -4.11 11.64 27.25
N VAL A 581 -5.07 11.87 26.34
CA VAL A 581 -6.52 11.73 26.63
C VAL A 581 -6.88 10.26 26.83
N ASP A 582 -6.22 9.39 26.09
CA ASP A 582 -6.17 7.95 26.33
C ASP A 582 -4.91 7.67 27.14
N PHE A 583 -4.92 6.63 27.96
CA PHE A 583 -3.72 6.27 28.72
C PHE A 583 -3.81 4.84 29.21
N THR A 584 -2.67 4.31 29.61
CA THR A 584 -2.51 2.91 29.95
C THR A 584 -2.20 2.76 31.43
N ALA A 585 -3.00 1.98 32.15
CA ALA A 585 -2.81 1.76 33.58
C ALA A 585 -1.40 1.22 33.91
N GLN A 586 -0.83 0.37 33.06
CA GLN A 586 0.52 -0.17 33.25
C GLN A 586 1.61 0.90 33.14
N ILE A 587 1.47 1.84 32.20
CA ILE A 587 2.44 2.91 32.00
C ILE A 587 2.38 3.85 33.20
N VAL A 588 1.18 4.32 33.56
CA VAL A 588 0.95 5.15 34.75
C VAL A 588 1.44 4.45 36.03
N ALA A 589 1.20 3.15 36.18
CA ALA A 589 1.62 2.40 37.37
C ALA A 589 3.15 2.30 37.48
N ARG A 590 3.86 2.14 36.36
CA ARG A 590 5.32 2.09 36.34
C ARG A 590 5.96 3.44 36.64
N VAL A 591 5.42 4.53 36.07
CA VAL A 591 5.86 5.91 36.37
C VAL A 591 5.64 6.23 37.84
N ARG A 592 4.46 5.90 38.39
CA ARG A 592 4.12 6.12 39.81
C ARG A 592 4.80 5.12 40.77
N GLU A 593 5.50 4.11 40.26
CA GLU A 593 6.06 2.99 41.03
C GLU A 593 5.03 2.25 41.94
N VAL A 594 3.78 2.15 41.49
CA VAL A 594 2.69 1.47 42.22
C VAL A 594 2.33 0.12 41.61
N LYS A 595 1.65 -0.73 42.37
CA LYS A 595 1.15 -2.02 41.85
C LYS A 595 0.02 -1.78 40.85
N GLU A 596 0.13 -2.34 39.64
CA GLU A 596 -0.88 -2.24 38.58
C GLU A 596 -2.32 -2.50 39.07
N ARG A 597 -2.52 -3.55 39.86
CA ARG A 597 -3.85 -3.90 40.41
C ARG A 597 -4.43 -2.83 41.34
N ALA A 598 -3.59 -2.09 42.07
CA ALA A 598 -4.05 -1.01 42.94
C ALA A 598 -4.47 0.20 42.09
N LEU A 599 -3.67 0.57 41.08
CA LEU A 599 -3.99 1.66 40.17
C LEU A 599 -5.28 1.39 39.37
N ILE A 600 -5.45 0.17 38.83
CA ILE A 600 -6.68 -0.25 38.13
C ILE A 600 -7.90 -0.06 39.05
N ARG A 601 -7.77 -0.31 40.35
CA ARG A 601 -8.86 -0.09 41.31
C ARG A 601 -9.15 1.39 41.52
N GLN A 602 -8.12 2.24 41.64
CA GLN A 602 -8.28 3.69 41.74
C GLN A 602 -8.98 4.25 40.49
N LEU A 603 -8.53 3.83 39.31
CA LEU A 603 -9.11 4.24 38.03
C LEU A 603 -10.58 3.81 37.90
N SER A 604 -10.87 2.52 38.10
CA SER A 604 -12.23 1.97 37.89
C SER A 604 -13.25 2.29 38.99
N GLN A 605 -12.83 2.46 40.26
CA GLN A 605 -13.78 2.68 41.37
C GLN A 605 -13.84 4.15 41.79
N GLU A 606 -12.70 4.82 41.92
CA GLU A 606 -12.65 6.18 42.44
C GLU A 606 -12.77 7.19 41.31
N LEU A 607 -11.88 7.15 40.31
CA LEU A 607 -11.85 8.15 39.25
C LEU A 607 -12.98 7.98 38.23
N ASP A 608 -13.41 6.74 37.96
CA ASP A 608 -14.55 6.46 37.08
C ASP A 608 -15.88 6.53 37.85
N LYS A 609 -16.16 5.61 38.77
CA LYS A 609 -17.50 5.50 39.39
C LYS A 609 -17.86 6.66 40.33
N VAL A 610 -16.93 7.08 41.20
CA VAL A 610 -17.18 8.14 42.19
C VAL A 610 -17.03 9.51 41.54
N HIS A 611 -15.84 9.81 41.04
CA HIS A 611 -15.49 11.14 40.54
C HIS A 611 -15.89 11.36 39.08
N ARG A 612 -16.16 10.33 38.27
CA ARG A 612 -16.53 10.43 36.84
C ARG A 612 -15.64 11.39 36.06
N LEU A 613 -14.33 11.22 36.17
CA LEU A 613 -13.32 11.99 35.44
C LEU A 613 -12.68 11.16 34.32
N VAL A 614 -12.57 9.85 34.53
CA VAL A 614 -12.07 8.88 33.54
C VAL A 614 -13.12 7.81 33.31
N GLN A 615 -12.91 6.98 32.29
CA GLN A 615 -13.69 5.78 32.02
C GLN A 615 -12.80 4.69 31.44
N GLU A 616 -13.19 3.43 31.66
CA GLU A 616 -12.55 2.28 31.03
C GLU A 616 -12.77 2.33 29.50
N HIS A 617 -11.71 2.06 28.73
CA HIS A 617 -11.73 2.18 27.26
C HIS A 617 -11.48 0.85 26.54
N GLY A 618 -10.61 0.00 27.07
CA GLY A 618 -10.35 -1.30 26.45
C GLY A 618 -9.13 -2.06 26.98
N ILE A 619 -8.81 -3.18 26.33
CA ILE A 619 -7.64 -4.00 26.63
C ILE A 619 -6.84 -4.22 25.34
N LEU A 620 -5.55 -3.91 25.38
CA LEU A 620 -4.62 -4.12 24.26
C LEU A 620 -3.63 -5.25 24.61
N GLU A 621 -3.52 -6.26 23.76
CA GLU A 621 -2.55 -7.36 23.92
C GLU A 621 -1.29 -7.11 23.08
N ILE A 622 -0.15 -6.88 23.75
CA ILE A 622 1.15 -6.64 23.09
C ILE A 622 2.18 -7.64 23.63
N LEU A 623 2.75 -8.45 22.74
CA LEU A 623 3.75 -9.48 23.07
C LEU A 623 3.23 -10.46 24.15
N LYS A 624 3.66 -10.29 25.41
CA LYS A 624 3.21 -11.06 26.59
C LYS A 624 2.49 -10.18 27.62
N HIS A 625 2.20 -8.93 27.30
CA HIS A 625 1.58 -7.94 28.18
C HIS A 625 0.14 -7.67 27.77
N ARG A 626 -0.74 -7.55 28.78
CA ARG A 626 -2.09 -6.99 28.64
C ARG A 626 -2.05 -5.57 29.16
N LEU A 627 -2.44 -4.62 28.33
CA LEU A 627 -2.49 -3.20 28.65
C LEU A 627 -3.95 -2.79 28.85
N TYR A 628 -4.29 -2.26 30.02
CA TYR A 628 -5.66 -1.77 30.31
C TYR A 628 -5.71 -0.28 29.97
N GLN A 629 -6.53 0.05 28.98
CA GLN A 629 -6.69 1.40 28.45
C GLN A 629 -7.85 2.11 29.16
N TYR A 630 -7.59 3.36 29.52
CA TYR A 630 -8.53 4.29 30.12
C TYR A 630 -8.54 5.59 29.32
N ARG A 631 -9.63 6.34 29.43
CA ARG A 631 -9.80 7.63 28.76
C ARG A 631 -10.36 8.69 29.71
N PHE A 632 -9.95 9.94 29.55
CA PHE A 632 -10.63 11.07 30.21
C PHE A 632 -12.02 11.29 29.59
N ARG A 633 -13.08 11.35 30.43
CA ARG A 633 -14.46 11.55 29.97
C ARG A 633 -14.67 12.86 29.20
N HIS A 634 -13.79 13.84 29.44
CA HIS A 634 -13.78 15.08 28.68
C HIS A 634 -12.35 15.57 28.51
N GLN A 635 -11.96 15.92 27.28
CA GLN A 635 -10.62 16.44 26.96
C GLN A 635 -10.24 17.66 27.83
N LEU A 636 -11.22 18.47 28.27
CA LEU A 636 -11.00 19.64 29.11
C LEU A 636 -10.41 19.28 30.49
N PHE A 637 -10.71 18.09 31.03
CA PHE A 637 -10.08 17.62 32.27
C PHE A 637 -8.60 17.35 32.07
N GLN A 638 -8.25 16.61 31.02
CA GLN A 638 -6.85 16.33 30.68
C GLN A 638 -6.08 17.63 30.40
N GLN A 639 -6.64 18.52 29.58
CA GLN A 639 -6.01 19.79 29.23
C GLN A 639 -5.78 20.67 30.45
N HIS A 640 -6.76 20.77 31.36
CA HIS A 640 -6.61 21.56 32.58
C HIS A 640 -5.45 21.03 33.45
N ILE A 641 -5.34 19.71 33.61
CA ILE A 641 -4.27 19.08 34.41
C ILE A 641 -2.92 19.28 33.73
N TYR A 642 -2.81 18.95 32.44
CA TYR A 642 -1.57 19.05 31.67
C TYR A 642 -1.04 20.48 31.57
N ASN A 643 -1.93 21.45 31.30
CA ASN A 643 -1.57 22.87 31.24
C ASN A 643 -1.24 23.46 32.62
N GLY A 644 -1.68 22.82 33.70
CA GLY A 644 -1.32 23.18 35.08
C GLY A 644 0.09 22.72 35.49
N LEU A 645 0.73 21.82 34.74
CA LEU A 645 2.09 21.35 35.02
C LEU A 645 3.14 22.43 34.74
N GLY A 646 4.14 22.53 35.62
CA GLY A 646 5.31 23.35 35.35
C GLY A 646 6.20 22.72 34.28
N ASP A 647 6.95 23.54 33.53
CA ASP A 647 7.78 23.09 32.39
C ASP A 647 8.74 21.94 32.76
N PHE A 648 9.42 22.04 33.91
CA PHE A 648 10.35 21.00 34.37
C PHE A 648 9.65 19.67 34.66
N GLU A 649 8.52 19.71 35.35
CA GLU A 649 7.74 18.50 35.69
C GLU A 649 7.19 17.83 34.44
N ARG A 650 6.70 18.63 33.48
CA ARG A 650 6.22 18.15 32.19
C ARG A 650 7.33 17.45 31.39
N THR A 651 8.53 18.04 31.32
CA THR A 651 9.69 17.44 30.64
C THR A 651 10.13 16.13 31.28
N GLU A 652 10.22 16.06 32.62
CA GLU A 652 10.58 14.82 33.32
C GLU A 652 9.56 13.70 33.07
N LEU A 653 8.27 14.01 33.20
CA LEU A 653 7.19 13.03 32.98
C LEU A 653 7.16 12.53 31.54
N HIS A 654 7.38 13.40 30.54
CA HIS A 654 7.46 12.96 29.14
C HIS A 654 8.61 11.98 28.91
N ARG A 655 9.77 12.20 29.55
CA ARG A 655 10.90 11.28 29.45
C ARG A 655 10.58 9.90 30.04
N GLU A 656 9.98 9.88 31.22
CA GLU A 656 9.63 8.65 31.92
C GLU A 656 8.57 7.86 31.14
N VAL A 657 7.50 8.53 30.73
CA VAL A 657 6.43 7.93 29.91
C VAL A 657 6.99 7.38 28.59
N GLY A 658 7.76 8.18 27.85
CA GLY A 658 8.36 7.76 26.59
C GLY A 658 9.31 6.56 26.73
N SER A 659 10.13 6.53 27.77
CA SER A 659 11.06 5.41 28.00
C SER A 659 10.33 4.13 28.40
N ILE A 660 9.29 4.22 29.23
CA ILE A 660 8.49 3.05 29.61
C ILE A 660 7.70 2.52 28.41
N LEU A 661 7.18 3.40 27.55
CA LEU A 661 6.51 3.00 26.31
C LEU A 661 7.46 2.25 25.37
N GLU A 662 8.66 2.79 25.15
CA GLU A 662 9.71 2.14 24.35
C GLU A 662 10.02 0.73 24.89
N ASP A 663 10.19 0.59 26.20
CA ASP A 663 10.46 -0.70 26.87
C ASP A 663 9.30 -1.70 26.75
N VAL A 664 8.05 -1.24 26.89
CA VAL A 664 6.86 -2.10 26.83
C VAL A 664 6.63 -2.63 25.41
N TYR A 665 6.92 -1.83 24.39
CA TYR A 665 6.74 -2.20 22.99
C TYR A 665 7.95 -2.97 22.42
N GLY A 666 9.17 -2.76 22.92
CA GLY A 666 10.37 -3.50 22.52
C GLY A 666 10.62 -3.43 21.02
N ASP A 667 10.80 -4.58 20.35
CA ASP A 667 10.99 -4.66 18.89
C ASP A 667 9.82 -4.06 18.09
N ARG A 668 8.65 -3.90 18.71
CA ARG A 668 7.45 -3.25 18.13
C ARG A 668 7.39 -1.75 18.39
N ALA A 669 8.41 -1.13 19.00
CA ALA A 669 8.45 0.32 19.27
C ALA A 669 8.22 1.16 18.00
N ARG A 670 8.63 0.65 16.84
CA ARG A 670 8.33 1.27 15.55
C ARG A 670 6.83 1.54 15.35
N GLU A 671 5.94 0.67 15.82
CA GLU A 671 4.48 0.85 15.67
C GLU A 671 3.94 2.10 16.39
N ILE A 672 4.69 2.59 17.38
CA ILE A 672 4.38 3.81 18.12
C ILE A 672 5.45 4.89 17.91
N ALA A 673 6.20 4.86 16.80
CA ALA A 673 7.23 5.85 16.51
C ALA A 673 6.74 7.30 16.60
N PRO A 674 5.53 7.68 16.12
CA PRO A 674 4.96 9.00 16.38
C PRO A 674 4.82 9.36 17.87
N GLN A 675 4.49 8.39 18.72
CA GLN A 675 4.36 8.58 20.18
C GLN A 675 5.69 8.87 20.83
N LEU A 676 6.68 8.06 20.48
CA LEU A 676 8.02 8.16 21.03
C LEU A 676 8.69 9.44 20.54
N ALA A 677 8.53 9.81 19.27
CA ALA A 677 8.98 11.09 18.73
C ALA A 677 8.43 12.28 19.52
N TYR A 678 7.12 12.29 19.81
CA TYR A 678 6.48 13.34 20.60
C TYR A 678 7.04 13.42 22.03
N HIS A 679 7.03 12.31 22.76
CA HIS A 679 7.50 12.29 24.15
C HIS A 679 8.98 12.66 24.28
N PHE A 680 9.84 12.20 23.38
CA PHE A 680 11.26 12.58 23.43
C PHE A 680 11.51 14.02 22.97
N THR A 681 10.66 14.57 22.10
CA THR A 681 10.71 16.00 21.74
C THR A 681 10.35 16.87 22.94
N GLU A 682 9.23 16.60 23.62
CA GLU A 682 8.80 17.33 24.82
C GLU A 682 9.74 17.11 26.02
N ALA A 683 10.43 15.97 26.06
CA ALA A 683 11.47 15.69 27.06
C ALA A 683 12.81 16.41 26.76
N GLY A 684 12.97 17.01 25.57
CA GLY A 684 14.23 17.60 25.13
C GLY A 684 15.34 16.60 24.80
N GLU A 685 14.99 15.33 24.53
CA GLU A 685 15.94 14.27 24.18
C GLU A 685 16.14 14.17 22.67
N SER A 686 16.87 15.14 22.11
CA SER A 686 17.03 15.33 20.67
C SER A 686 17.50 14.10 19.88
N GLU A 687 18.38 13.26 20.44
CA GLU A 687 18.91 12.07 19.75
C GLU A 687 17.85 10.99 19.55
N ARG A 688 17.11 10.64 20.62
CA ARG A 688 15.99 9.68 20.56
C ARG A 688 14.82 10.24 19.77
N ALA A 689 14.51 11.54 19.94
CA ALA A 689 13.48 12.21 19.16
C ALA A 689 13.79 12.13 17.66
N LEU A 690 15.02 12.43 17.25
CA LEU A 690 15.45 12.37 15.86
C LEU A 690 15.26 10.98 15.24
N GLU A 691 15.65 9.92 15.95
CA GLU A 691 15.48 8.55 15.48
C GLU A 691 14.00 8.27 15.17
N TYR A 692 13.11 8.56 16.12
CA TYR A 692 11.69 8.28 15.96
C TYR A 692 10.97 9.22 14.99
N LEU A 693 11.44 10.47 14.83
CA LEU A 693 10.92 11.38 13.80
C LEU A 693 11.21 10.87 12.39
N ILE A 694 12.43 10.38 12.13
CA ILE A 694 12.76 9.79 10.82
C ILE A 694 11.93 8.52 10.57
N GLN A 695 11.76 7.67 11.60
CA GLN A 695 10.93 6.46 11.49
C GLN A 695 9.45 6.80 11.24
N ALA A 696 8.89 7.78 11.95
CA ALA A 696 7.53 8.25 11.76
C ALA A 696 7.33 8.84 10.36
N GLY A 697 8.30 9.63 9.87
CA GLY A 697 8.29 10.17 8.50
C GLY A 697 8.34 9.07 7.44
N ASP A 698 9.19 8.06 7.64
CA ASP A 698 9.27 6.90 6.76
C ASP A 698 7.95 6.10 6.74
N GLN A 699 7.34 5.85 7.90
CA GLN A 699 6.06 5.15 8.00
C GLN A 699 4.92 5.92 7.32
N ALA A 700 4.82 7.22 7.61
CA ALA A 700 3.84 8.10 6.99
C ALA A 700 3.98 8.11 5.46
N ARG A 701 5.23 8.16 4.95
CA ARG A 701 5.51 8.06 3.52
C ARG A 701 5.03 6.73 2.92
N MET A 702 5.22 5.61 3.61
CA MET A 702 4.81 4.28 3.14
C MET A 702 3.28 4.11 3.07
N ILE A 703 2.52 4.80 3.92
CA ILE A 703 1.04 4.77 3.88
C ILE A 703 0.43 5.99 3.16
N TYR A 704 1.23 6.72 2.38
CA TYR A 704 0.79 7.88 1.59
C TYR A 704 0.23 9.03 2.42
N ALA A 705 0.62 9.13 3.68
CA ALA A 705 0.40 10.28 4.54
C ALA A 705 1.52 11.32 4.27
N HIS A 706 1.52 11.89 3.06
CA HIS A 706 2.63 12.73 2.58
C HIS A 706 2.80 14.02 3.39
N ALA A 707 1.70 14.64 3.82
CA ALA A 707 1.75 15.86 4.63
C ALA A 707 2.42 15.58 5.99
N GLU A 708 2.06 14.47 6.62
CA GLU A 708 2.60 14.02 7.89
C GLU A 708 4.09 13.63 7.73
N ALA A 709 4.44 12.92 6.65
CA ALA A 709 5.83 12.59 6.34
C ALA A 709 6.71 13.84 6.16
N ILE A 710 6.22 14.84 5.42
CA ILE A 710 6.88 16.13 5.24
C ILE A 710 7.14 16.80 6.59
N GLU A 711 6.15 16.81 7.47
CA GLU A 711 6.25 17.46 8.76
C GLU A 711 7.26 16.77 9.69
N TYR A 712 7.22 15.44 9.79
CA TYR A 712 8.20 14.68 10.56
C TYR A 712 9.63 14.89 10.06
N TYR A 713 9.85 14.89 8.73
CA TYR A 713 11.17 15.18 8.18
C TYR A 713 11.62 16.61 8.43
N HIS A 714 10.72 17.60 8.42
CA HIS A 714 11.08 18.98 8.81
C HIS A 714 11.48 19.09 10.28
N GLN A 715 10.74 18.44 11.18
CA GLN A 715 11.10 18.40 12.60
C GLN A 715 12.47 17.72 12.82
N ALA A 716 12.73 16.62 12.11
CA ALA A 716 14.04 15.97 12.11
C ALA A 716 15.15 16.90 11.58
N LEU A 717 14.89 17.66 10.50
CA LEU A 717 15.84 18.61 9.94
C LEU A 717 16.20 19.73 10.93
N VAL A 718 15.25 20.24 11.71
CA VAL A 718 15.51 21.26 12.75
C VAL A 718 16.53 20.74 13.77
N ILE A 719 16.35 19.49 14.25
CA ILE A 719 17.28 18.87 15.19
C ILE A 719 18.66 18.65 14.53
N LEU A 720 18.67 18.11 13.31
CA LEU A 720 19.90 17.84 12.57
C LEU A 720 20.72 19.10 12.25
N GLU A 721 20.05 20.19 11.92
CA GLU A 721 20.66 21.51 11.69
C GLU A 721 21.31 22.07 12.96
N ALA A 722 20.66 21.91 14.11
CA ALA A 722 21.23 22.29 15.40
C ALA A 722 22.46 21.46 15.76
N CYS A 723 22.46 20.17 15.41
CA CYS A 723 23.59 19.25 15.62
C CYS A 723 24.73 19.43 14.59
N GLY A 724 24.48 20.07 13.46
CA GLY A 724 25.46 20.27 12.38
C GLY A 724 25.81 19.01 11.58
N ASP A 725 24.97 17.96 11.61
CA ASP A 725 25.19 16.72 10.87
C ASP A 725 24.77 16.86 9.40
N SER A 726 25.59 17.58 8.63
CA SER A 726 25.42 17.81 7.18
C SER A 726 25.08 16.55 6.36
N VAL A 727 25.53 15.36 6.76
CA VAL A 727 25.24 14.10 6.05
C VAL A 727 23.82 13.64 6.31
N GLN A 728 23.40 13.59 7.57
CA GLN A 728 22.01 13.27 7.94
C GLN A 728 21.03 14.32 7.40
N ILE A 729 21.40 15.62 7.41
CA ILE A 729 20.59 16.69 6.81
C ILE A 729 20.38 16.40 5.32
N ALA A 730 21.47 16.10 4.59
CA ALA A 730 21.37 15.78 3.17
C ALA A 730 20.50 14.55 2.89
N ARG A 731 20.63 13.48 3.68
CA ARG A 731 19.79 12.27 3.57
C ARG A 731 18.31 12.56 3.83
N THR A 732 18.01 13.32 4.88
CA THR A 732 16.63 13.67 5.22
C THR A 732 16.02 14.58 4.15
N LEU A 733 16.80 15.49 3.59
CA LEU A 733 16.38 16.31 2.43
C LEU A 733 16.15 15.47 1.16
N MET A 734 16.92 14.40 0.93
CA MET A 734 16.65 13.46 -0.17
C MET A 734 15.31 12.75 0.03
N LYS A 735 15.04 12.23 1.23
CA LYS A 735 13.75 11.63 1.58
C LYS A 735 12.60 12.62 1.40
N LEU A 736 12.78 13.86 1.84
CA LEU A 736 11.82 14.93 1.68
C LEU A 736 11.57 15.28 0.21
N GLY A 737 12.62 15.31 -0.62
CA GLY A 737 12.51 15.49 -2.06
C GLY A 737 11.68 14.40 -2.74
N LEU A 738 11.82 13.15 -2.30
CA LEU A 738 10.99 12.03 -2.77
C LEU A 738 9.52 12.22 -2.38
N VAL A 739 9.23 12.62 -1.13
CA VAL A 739 7.85 12.89 -0.71
C VAL A 739 7.23 14.05 -1.48
N TYR A 740 7.96 15.15 -1.68
CA TYR A 740 7.49 16.26 -2.51
C TYR A 740 7.23 15.86 -3.95
N THR A 741 8.04 14.95 -4.50
CA THR A 741 7.82 14.41 -5.85
C THR A 741 6.51 13.62 -5.90
N ALA A 742 6.27 12.75 -4.91
CA ALA A 742 5.05 11.97 -4.78
C ALA A 742 3.80 12.83 -4.52
N ASP A 743 3.96 13.94 -3.79
CA ASP A 743 2.90 14.92 -3.48
C ASP A 743 2.69 15.97 -4.61
N PHE A 744 3.33 15.79 -5.78
CA PHE A 744 3.25 16.70 -6.93
C PHE A 744 3.69 18.15 -6.63
N ARG A 745 4.75 18.32 -5.84
CA ARG A 745 5.37 19.59 -5.44
C ARG A 745 6.78 19.76 -6.05
N PRO A 746 6.89 20.02 -7.37
CA PRO A 746 8.17 19.95 -8.10
C PRO A 746 9.17 21.05 -7.72
N GLU A 747 8.71 22.23 -7.32
CA GLU A 747 9.56 23.35 -6.87
C GLU A 747 10.24 22.99 -5.54
N GLU A 748 9.48 22.45 -4.58
CA GLU A 748 9.97 22.05 -3.27
C GLU A 748 10.84 20.79 -3.35
N ALA A 749 10.49 19.83 -4.21
CA ALA A 749 11.33 18.67 -4.50
C ALA A 749 12.70 19.12 -5.00
N ARG A 750 12.73 20.00 -6.00
CA ARG A 750 13.96 20.60 -6.54
C ARG A 750 14.75 21.32 -5.45
N GLY A 751 14.10 22.17 -4.65
CA GLY A 751 14.75 22.89 -3.56
C GLY A 751 15.35 21.97 -2.48
N ALA A 752 14.65 20.89 -2.13
CA ALA A 752 15.14 19.88 -1.19
C ALA A 752 16.37 19.17 -1.76
N TYR A 753 16.33 18.74 -3.02
CA TYR A 753 17.46 18.11 -3.70
C TYR A 753 18.66 19.07 -3.81
N ASP A 754 18.45 20.31 -4.26
CA ASP A 754 19.51 21.32 -4.40
C ASP A 754 20.22 21.56 -3.06
N ARG A 755 19.44 21.71 -1.97
CA ARG A 755 19.98 21.87 -0.63
C ARG A 755 20.73 20.62 -0.17
N ALA A 756 20.15 19.43 -0.39
CA ALA A 756 20.79 18.16 -0.06
C ALA A 756 22.15 18.03 -0.76
N PHE A 757 22.21 18.34 -2.06
CA PHE A 757 23.45 18.31 -2.84
C PHE A 757 24.49 19.30 -2.33
N SER A 758 24.08 20.53 -1.96
CA SER A 758 24.99 21.54 -1.41
C SER A 758 25.64 21.11 -0.08
N LEU A 759 24.92 20.32 0.73
CA LEU A 759 25.41 19.78 1.99
C LEU A 759 26.20 18.47 1.80
N TRP A 760 25.98 17.78 0.67
CA TRP A 760 26.73 16.59 0.26
C TRP A 760 28.14 16.92 -0.21
N GLU A 761 28.38 18.14 -0.69
CA GLU A 761 29.74 18.65 -0.96
C GLU A 761 30.35 19.21 0.33
N PRO A 762 31.23 18.49 1.05
CA PRO A 762 32.01 19.22 2.03
C PRO A 762 32.93 20.16 1.25
N GLU A 763 32.97 21.42 1.70
CA GLU A 763 34.12 22.31 1.55
C GLU A 763 35.42 21.51 1.80
N ARG A 764 36.04 21.00 0.73
CA ARG A 764 37.42 20.48 0.75
C ARG A 764 38.41 21.44 0.12
N ASP A 765 37.96 22.64 -0.26
CA ASP A 765 38.87 23.74 -0.58
C ASP A 765 39.63 24.24 0.67
N SER A 766 39.22 23.86 1.89
CA SER A 766 39.83 24.29 3.15
C SER A 766 40.51 23.19 3.99
N VAL A 767 40.32 21.89 3.68
CA VAL A 767 41.11 20.83 4.33
C VAL A 767 42.42 20.69 3.56
N THR A 768 43.46 21.32 4.11
CA THR A 768 44.88 20.98 4.02
C THR A 768 45.18 19.75 3.17
N GLN A 769 46.08 19.94 2.19
CA GLN A 769 47.01 18.90 1.75
C GLN A 769 47.30 17.98 2.94
N GLN A 770 46.67 16.80 3.00
CA GLN A 770 47.06 15.78 3.97
C GLN A 770 48.53 15.51 3.64
N GLU A 771 49.44 15.88 4.54
CA GLU A 771 50.87 15.65 4.34
C GLU A 771 51.06 14.14 4.13
N PHE A 772 51.47 13.78 2.92
CA PHE A 772 51.92 12.44 2.63
C PHE A 772 53.28 12.23 3.29
N PRO A 773 53.52 11.06 3.93
CA PRO A 773 52.70 9.86 3.86
C PRO A 773 51.65 9.73 4.99
N LEU A 774 50.47 9.22 4.63
CA LEU A 774 49.43 8.82 5.60
C LEU A 774 49.89 7.62 6.47
N PRO A 775 49.36 7.46 7.70
CA PRO A 775 49.55 6.24 8.49
C PRO A 775 49.13 5.00 7.70
N ILE A 776 49.96 3.96 7.70
CA ILE A 776 49.69 2.73 6.95
C ILE A 776 48.66 1.88 7.71
N ASN A 777 47.42 1.91 7.25
CA ASN A 777 46.35 1.01 7.69
C ASN A 777 46.15 -0.06 6.61
N ILE A 778 46.54 -1.30 6.92
CA ILE A 778 46.47 -2.44 6.01
C ILE A 778 45.22 -3.25 6.30
N PHE A 779 44.34 -3.39 5.30
CA PHE A 779 43.19 -4.28 5.34
C PHE A 779 43.46 -5.54 4.51
N ARG A 780 43.21 -6.72 5.06
CA ARG A 780 43.41 -8.01 4.38
C ARG A 780 42.08 -8.72 4.14
N MET A 781 41.77 -8.99 2.89
CA MET A 781 40.53 -9.67 2.51
C MET A 781 40.80 -10.63 1.35
N ALA A 782 40.49 -11.90 1.53
CA ALA A 782 40.64 -12.88 0.45
C ALA A 782 39.65 -12.58 -0.70
N VAL A 783 40.11 -12.75 -1.93
CA VAL A 783 39.29 -12.61 -3.14
C VAL A 783 39.58 -13.76 -4.10
N ARG A 784 38.71 -13.97 -5.09
CA ARG A 784 39.04 -14.81 -6.25
C ARG A 784 39.83 -13.97 -7.27
N GLU A 785 40.70 -14.63 -8.04
CA GLU A 785 41.44 -13.96 -9.12
C GLU A 785 40.46 -13.36 -10.16
N PRO A 786 40.53 -12.05 -10.44
CA PRO A 786 39.69 -11.41 -11.43
C PRO A 786 40.09 -11.85 -12.85
N LEU A 787 39.11 -12.00 -13.74
CA LEU A 787 39.34 -12.41 -15.14
C LEU A 787 39.73 -11.24 -16.04
N SER A 788 39.31 -10.03 -15.66
CA SER A 788 39.69 -8.77 -16.30
C SER A 788 39.58 -7.63 -15.28
N PHE A 789 40.37 -6.58 -15.49
CA PHE A 789 40.30 -5.33 -14.74
C PHE A 789 39.67 -4.19 -15.57
N GLU A 790 39.47 -4.38 -16.88
CA GLU A 790 38.90 -3.35 -17.74
C GLU A 790 37.37 -3.36 -17.66
N PRO A 791 36.70 -2.22 -17.43
CA PRO A 791 35.25 -2.16 -17.35
C PRO A 791 34.51 -2.71 -18.58
N GLY A 792 35.05 -2.46 -19.79
CA GLY A 792 34.46 -2.92 -21.04
C GLY A 792 34.62 -4.42 -21.32
N THR A 793 35.48 -5.15 -20.58
CA THR A 793 35.68 -6.60 -20.74
C THR A 793 35.47 -7.40 -19.46
N MET A 794 35.04 -6.74 -18.37
CA MET A 794 34.82 -7.40 -17.09
C MET A 794 33.75 -8.48 -17.18
N ILE A 795 34.00 -9.59 -16.51
CA ILE A 795 33.08 -10.73 -16.43
C ILE A 795 33.18 -11.39 -15.05
N GLY A 796 32.02 -11.66 -14.44
CA GLY A 796 31.89 -12.31 -13.13
C GLY A 796 32.12 -11.40 -11.92
N ASP A 797 31.74 -11.90 -10.74
CA ASP A 797 31.67 -11.12 -9.50
C ASP A 797 33.04 -10.58 -9.04
N ALA A 798 34.12 -11.36 -9.22
CA ALA A 798 35.45 -10.97 -8.76
C ALA A 798 36.00 -9.77 -9.54
N SER A 799 35.87 -9.81 -10.87
CA SER A 799 36.21 -8.69 -11.77
C SER A 799 35.40 -7.44 -11.41
N THR A 800 34.10 -7.61 -11.20
CA THR A 800 33.18 -6.51 -10.82
C THR A 800 33.53 -5.90 -9.47
N PHE A 801 33.79 -6.75 -8.46
CA PHE A 801 34.18 -6.30 -7.12
C PHE A 801 35.45 -5.46 -7.13
N ILE A 802 36.50 -5.92 -7.82
CA ILE A 802 37.76 -5.19 -7.92
C ILE A 802 37.60 -3.92 -8.76
N ALA A 803 36.90 -3.97 -9.89
CA ALA A 803 36.62 -2.79 -10.73
C ALA A 803 35.89 -1.70 -9.94
N ASN A 804 34.95 -2.09 -9.07
CA ASN A 804 34.23 -1.19 -8.17
C ASN A 804 35.11 -0.46 -7.14
N GLN A 805 36.35 -0.93 -6.91
CA GLN A 805 37.30 -0.28 -6.01
C GLN A 805 38.27 0.67 -6.73
N ILE A 806 38.50 0.44 -8.03
CA ILE A 806 39.50 1.19 -8.81
C ILE A 806 38.88 2.15 -9.83
N TYR A 807 37.60 1.99 -10.20
CA TYR A 807 36.86 2.92 -11.03
C TYR A 807 35.69 3.54 -10.28
N GLU A 808 35.35 4.79 -10.63
CA GLU A 808 34.15 5.48 -10.13
C GLU A 808 33.42 6.19 -11.27
N GLY A 809 32.11 6.01 -11.34
CA GLY A 809 31.25 6.62 -12.36
C GLY A 809 30.85 8.06 -12.05
N LEU A 810 29.85 8.57 -12.79
CA LEU A 810 29.28 9.89 -12.57
C LEU A 810 28.54 9.97 -11.22
N THR A 811 27.89 8.86 -10.86
CA THR A 811 27.12 8.69 -9.61
C THR A 811 27.71 7.56 -8.78
N THR A 812 27.22 7.39 -7.55
CA THR A 812 27.47 6.25 -6.67
C THR A 812 26.18 5.87 -5.95
N VAL A 813 26.18 4.77 -5.20
CA VAL A 813 25.00 4.28 -4.47
C VAL A 813 25.39 4.05 -3.01
N ASP A 814 24.58 4.50 -2.06
CA ASP A 814 24.79 4.22 -0.63
C ASP A 814 24.16 2.89 -0.19
N HIS A 815 24.34 2.57 1.09
CA HIS A 815 23.80 1.35 1.68
C HIS A 815 22.27 1.29 1.78
N GLU A 816 21.59 2.40 1.59
CA GLU A 816 20.13 2.47 1.48
C GLU A 816 19.66 2.48 0.01
N PHE A 817 20.56 2.21 -0.94
CA PHE A 817 20.31 2.20 -2.38
C PHE A 817 19.94 3.56 -2.98
N ASN A 818 20.27 4.68 -2.32
CA ASN A 818 20.08 6.01 -2.90
C ASN A 818 21.18 6.31 -3.90
N VAL A 819 20.83 6.95 -5.02
CA VAL A 819 21.81 7.45 -5.99
C VAL A 819 22.39 8.77 -5.53
N LEU A 820 23.72 8.85 -5.49
CA LEU A 820 24.49 9.97 -4.97
C LEU A 820 25.46 10.52 -6.01
N PRO A 821 25.84 11.81 -5.94
CA PRO A 821 26.90 12.36 -6.78
C PRO A 821 28.27 11.71 -6.52
N ALA A 822 29.01 11.41 -7.59
CA ALA A 822 30.38 10.89 -7.53
C ALA A 822 31.34 11.76 -8.35
N ALA A 823 31.71 11.38 -9.59
CA ALA A 823 32.48 12.25 -10.47
C ALA A 823 31.68 13.48 -10.94
N ALA A 824 30.35 13.35 -11.05
CA ALA A 824 29.47 14.50 -11.19
C ALA A 824 29.25 15.19 -9.83
N SER A 825 29.24 16.51 -9.83
CA SER A 825 28.82 17.35 -8.69
C SER A 825 27.29 17.45 -8.61
N ARG A 826 26.65 17.57 -9.78
CA ARG A 826 25.21 17.64 -9.97
C ARG A 826 24.84 17.19 -11.38
N TRP A 827 23.56 16.93 -11.62
CA TRP A 827 23.02 16.72 -12.96
C TRP A 827 21.65 17.35 -13.10
N GLU A 828 21.30 17.68 -14.34
CA GLU A 828 19.99 18.21 -14.71
C GLU A 828 19.28 17.17 -15.59
N VAL A 829 17.99 16.96 -15.32
CA VAL A 829 17.11 16.10 -16.12
C VAL A 829 16.19 17.02 -16.92
N MET A 830 16.28 16.93 -18.24
CA MET A 830 15.57 17.77 -19.20
C MET A 830 14.71 16.90 -20.13
N ASP A 831 13.85 17.57 -20.91
CA ASP A 831 13.08 16.95 -21.99
C ASP A 831 12.33 15.68 -21.52
N GLU A 832 11.60 15.82 -20.40
CA GLU A 832 10.82 14.72 -19.79
C GLU A 832 11.64 13.46 -19.45
N GLY A 833 12.94 13.63 -19.19
CA GLY A 833 13.84 12.53 -18.84
C GLY A 833 14.59 11.91 -20.01
N GLN A 834 14.51 12.49 -21.21
CA GLN A 834 15.27 12.01 -22.38
C GLN A 834 16.68 12.61 -22.48
N ARG A 835 16.97 13.67 -21.72
CA ARG A 835 18.26 14.36 -21.77
C ARG A 835 18.79 14.63 -20.37
N TYR A 836 20.04 14.26 -20.14
CA TYR A 836 20.76 14.46 -18.89
C TYR A 836 22.00 15.32 -19.13
N ILE A 837 22.18 16.36 -18.32
CA ILE A 837 23.40 17.19 -18.32
C ILE A 837 24.13 16.96 -17.00
N PHE A 838 25.28 16.29 -17.06
CA PHE A 838 26.14 16.06 -15.91
C PHE A 838 27.22 17.14 -15.82
N HIS A 839 27.35 17.73 -14.64
CA HIS A 839 28.39 18.72 -14.34
C HIS A 839 29.47 18.07 -13.49
N LEU A 840 30.63 17.81 -14.08
CA LEU A 840 31.76 17.17 -13.42
C LEU A 840 32.36 18.04 -12.32
N ARG A 841 32.89 17.38 -11.29
CA ARG A 841 33.67 18.06 -10.24
C ARG A 841 34.92 18.69 -10.85
N LYS A 842 35.29 19.88 -10.38
CA LYS A 842 36.55 20.53 -10.77
C LYS A 842 37.75 19.78 -10.20
N GLY A 843 38.81 19.65 -11.00
CA GLY A 843 40.08 19.10 -10.55
C GLY A 843 40.10 17.58 -10.33
N LEU A 844 39.18 16.84 -10.96
CA LEU A 844 39.26 15.38 -11.05
C LEU A 844 40.57 14.96 -11.73
N LYS A 845 41.18 13.90 -11.21
CA LYS A 845 42.49 13.42 -11.65
C LYS A 845 42.57 11.90 -11.60
N TRP A 846 43.33 11.34 -12.54
CA TRP A 846 43.74 9.94 -12.52
C TRP A 846 44.70 9.67 -11.37
N ASN A 847 44.89 8.39 -11.00
CA ASN A 847 45.84 7.98 -9.95
C ASN A 847 47.30 8.38 -10.21
N GLU A 848 47.68 8.72 -11.45
CA GLU A 848 49.00 9.26 -11.79
C GLU A 848 49.07 10.80 -11.69
N GLY A 849 47.94 11.49 -11.73
CA GLY A 849 47.83 12.93 -11.49
C GLY A 849 47.38 13.79 -12.68
N SER A 850 47.31 13.23 -13.89
CA SER A 850 46.70 13.87 -15.06
C SER A 850 45.20 14.16 -14.86
N PRO A 851 44.65 15.22 -15.50
CA PRO A 851 43.26 15.62 -15.32
C PRO A 851 42.28 14.66 -15.99
N ILE A 852 41.05 14.61 -15.45
CA ILE A 852 39.90 13.91 -16.04
C ILE A 852 38.91 14.96 -16.54
N GLY A 853 38.40 14.79 -17.75
CA GLY A 853 37.36 15.64 -18.35
C GLY A 853 36.19 14.85 -18.93
N ALA A 854 35.15 15.56 -19.39
CA ALA A 854 33.96 14.95 -19.98
C ALA A 854 34.26 14.07 -21.21
N SER A 855 35.28 14.41 -22.00
CA SER A 855 35.69 13.61 -23.15
C SER A 855 36.16 12.19 -22.77
N ASP A 856 36.69 12.00 -21.56
CA ASP A 856 37.14 10.68 -21.09
C ASP A 856 35.95 9.73 -20.86
N PHE A 857 34.80 10.27 -20.46
CA PHE A 857 33.55 9.50 -20.35
C PHE A 857 32.96 9.20 -21.73
N GLU A 858 32.87 10.22 -22.60
CA GLU A 858 32.37 10.06 -23.96
C GLU A 858 33.11 8.97 -24.73
N ASN A 859 34.44 9.03 -24.72
CA ASN A 859 35.28 8.05 -25.43
C ASN A 859 35.21 6.66 -24.80
N ALA A 860 35.15 6.57 -23.47
CA ALA A 860 35.01 5.30 -22.76
C ALA A 860 33.75 4.55 -23.17
N TRP A 861 32.61 5.23 -23.18
CA TRP A 861 31.32 4.60 -23.44
C TRP A 861 31.24 4.12 -24.90
N LYS A 862 31.74 4.92 -25.84
CA LYS A 862 31.84 4.54 -27.26
C LYS A 862 32.71 3.29 -27.44
N ARG A 863 33.89 3.23 -26.80
CA ARG A 863 34.75 2.03 -26.85
C ARG A 863 34.09 0.80 -26.22
N ASN A 864 33.42 0.96 -25.09
CA ASN A 864 32.78 -0.16 -24.41
C ASN A 864 31.67 -0.80 -25.26
N LEU A 865 30.97 -0.01 -26.09
CA LEU A 865 30.01 -0.53 -27.08
C LEU A 865 30.69 -1.33 -28.20
N ASP A 866 31.86 -0.89 -28.67
CA ASP A 866 32.62 -1.58 -29.73
C ASP A 866 33.18 -2.95 -29.28
N LEU A 867 33.44 -3.12 -27.97
CA LEU A 867 33.99 -4.36 -27.41
C LEU A 867 32.94 -5.46 -27.11
N ARG A 868 31.72 -5.35 -27.64
CA ARG A 868 30.63 -6.32 -27.42
C ARG A 868 30.98 -7.80 -27.69
N ALA A 869 31.93 -8.08 -28.58
CA ALA A 869 32.41 -9.45 -28.83
C ALA A 869 33.22 -10.03 -27.66
N LEU A 870 33.70 -9.18 -26.74
CA LEU A 870 34.57 -9.52 -25.63
C LEU A 870 33.88 -9.47 -24.25
N SER A 871 32.73 -8.78 -24.11
CA SER A 871 31.94 -8.79 -22.86
C SER A 871 30.48 -8.41 -23.07
N HIS A 872 29.65 -8.97 -22.18
CA HIS A 872 28.21 -8.84 -22.13
C HIS A 872 27.73 -7.52 -21.50
N SER A 873 28.59 -6.85 -20.73
CA SER A 873 28.26 -5.66 -19.95
C SER A 873 27.97 -4.43 -20.80
N SER A 874 28.37 -4.41 -22.08
CA SER A 874 28.11 -3.29 -23.01
C SER A 874 26.62 -3.01 -23.22
N ARG A 875 25.77 -4.04 -23.09
CA ARG A 875 24.30 -3.93 -23.17
C ARG A 875 23.71 -3.01 -22.11
N LEU A 876 24.38 -2.85 -20.97
CA LEU A 876 23.93 -1.93 -19.94
C LEU A 876 23.82 -0.50 -20.50
N LEU A 877 24.65 -0.11 -21.48
CA LEU A 877 24.63 1.24 -22.07
C LEU A 877 23.52 1.45 -23.13
N TYR A 878 22.68 0.46 -23.42
CA TYR A 878 21.75 0.50 -24.58
C TYR A 878 20.59 1.50 -24.45
N ALA A 879 20.31 2.01 -23.25
CA ALA A 879 19.35 3.09 -23.05
C ALA A 879 19.78 4.41 -23.73
N ILE A 880 21.08 4.59 -23.97
CA ILE A 880 21.63 5.78 -24.62
C ILE A 880 21.27 5.76 -26.11
N GLU A 881 20.87 6.92 -26.65
CA GLU A 881 20.51 7.11 -28.05
C GLU A 881 21.55 6.47 -28.98
N ASN A 882 21.10 5.63 -29.92
CA ASN A 882 21.92 4.85 -30.87
C ASN A 882 22.96 3.87 -30.28
N ALA A 883 23.12 3.76 -28.96
CA ALA A 883 24.11 2.88 -28.34
C ALA A 883 23.89 1.41 -28.70
N ARG A 884 22.63 0.94 -28.68
CA ARG A 884 22.26 -0.40 -29.13
C ARG A 884 22.65 -0.66 -30.59
N LYS A 885 22.33 0.28 -31.50
CA LYS A 885 22.62 0.14 -32.93
C LYS A 885 24.13 0.05 -33.20
N VAL A 886 24.93 0.80 -32.45
CA VAL A 886 26.41 0.72 -32.51
C VAL A 886 26.91 -0.59 -31.91
N GLY A 887 26.46 -0.94 -30.70
CA GLY A 887 26.80 -2.21 -30.05
C GLY A 887 26.34 -3.44 -30.84
N GLU A 888 25.31 -3.32 -31.68
CA GLU A 888 24.85 -4.37 -32.59
C GLU A 888 25.57 -4.38 -33.95
N GLY A 889 26.37 -3.36 -34.24
CA GLY A 889 27.08 -3.19 -35.51
C GLY A 889 26.18 -2.78 -36.68
N VAL A 890 24.97 -2.30 -36.38
CA VAL A 890 24.03 -1.72 -37.37
C VAL A 890 24.50 -0.33 -37.79
N ILE A 891 25.02 0.45 -36.84
CA ILE A 891 25.73 1.72 -37.08
C ILE A 891 27.21 1.48 -36.79
N THR A 892 28.10 1.85 -37.72
CA THR A 892 29.56 1.72 -37.55
C THR A 892 30.24 2.99 -37.05
N ASP A 893 29.53 4.12 -37.07
CA ASP A 893 30.02 5.42 -36.63
C ASP A 893 29.60 5.68 -35.18
N SER A 894 30.53 5.48 -34.25
CA SER A 894 30.29 5.66 -32.82
C SER A 894 30.09 7.14 -32.42
N ALA A 895 30.34 8.10 -33.32
CA ALA A 895 30.01 9.51 -33.07
C ALA A 895 28.50 9.76 -32.97
N GLN A 896 27.67 8.85 -33.46
CA GLN A 896 26.20 8.95 -33.40
C GLN A 896 25.61 8.49 -32.07
N VAL A 897 26.40 7.92 -31.16
CA VAL A 897 25.94 7.58 -29.81
C VAL A 897 25.60 8.88 -29.06
N GLY A 898 24.47 8.90 -28.36
CA GLY A 898 23.94 10.02 -27.60
C GLY A 898 24.73 10.42 -26.36
N VAL A 899 26.06 10.45 -26.43
CA VAL A 899 26.94 10.97 -25.37
C VAL A 899 27.89 11.98 -25.98
N SER A 900 28.01 13.16 -25.38
CA SER A 900 28.81 14.26 -25.92
C SER A 900 29.40 15.13 -24.81
N ALA A 901 30.71 15.34 -24.83
CA ALA A 901 31.37 16.36 -24.03
C ALA A 901 31.10 17.75 -24.64
N ILE A 902 30.27 18.55 -23.96
CA ILE A 902 29.96 19.92 -24.39
C ILE A 902 31.16 20.84 -24.13
N ASP A 903 31.83 20.62 -23.00
CA ASP A 903 33.10 21.21 -22.60
C ASP A 903 33.84 20.27 -21.64
N ASP A 904 34.99 20.70 -21.10
CA ASP A 904 35.84 19.87 -20.22
C ASP A 904 35.10 19.31 -18.99
N LEU A 905 34.05 19.99 -18.50
CA LEU A 905 33.35 19.64 -17.26
C LEU A 905 31.86 19.35 -17.47
N THR A 906 31.36 19.39 -18.70
CA THR A 906 29.93 19.21 -18.98
C THR A 906 29.73 18.05 -19.95
N LEU A 907 29.09 16.99 -19.47
CA LEU A 907 28.75 15.81 -20.27
C LEU A 907 27.24 15.80 -20.52
N GLU A 908 26.84 15.80 -21.78
CA GLU A 908 25.46 15.57 -22.20
C GLU A 908 25.25 14.09 -22.53
N VAL A 909 24.12 13.54 -22.05
CA VAL A 909 23.62 12.21 -22.41
C VAL A 909 22.19 12.33 -22.92
N ARG A 910 21.92 11.78 -24.10
CA ARG A 910 20.60 11.66 -24.72
C ARG A 910 20.19 10.19 -24.79
N LEU A 911 18.90 9.94 -24.58
CA LEU A 911 18.33 8.59 -24.50
C LEU A 911 17.37 8.34 -25.65
N GLU A 912 17.18 7.07 -26.02
CA GLU A 912 16.12 6.69 -26.97
C GLU A 912 14.71 6.99 -26.39
N SER A 913 14.55 6.82 -25.08
CA SER A 913 13.33 7.12 -24.33
C SER A 913 13.66 7.47 -22.87
N PRO A 914 12.75 8.12 -22.11
CA PRO A 914 12.95 8.33 -20.68
C PRO A 914 13.30 7.00 -20.00
N THR A 915 14.32 6.99 -19.13
CA THR A 915 14.81 5.76 -18.49
C THR A 915 15.00 6.00 -17.00
N ALA A 916 14.07 5.49 -16.17
CA ALA A 916 14.00 5.78 -14.74
C ALA A 916 15.21 5.24 -13.93
N TYR A 917 15.75 4.08 -14.31
CA TYR A 917 16.89 3.45 -13.61
C TYR A 917 18.27 4.01 -14.02
N LEU A 918 18.31 4.94 -14.98
CA LEU A 918 19.55 5.41 -15.60
C LEU A 918 20.59 5.98 -14.59
N PRO A 919 20.20 6.73 -13.53
CA PRO A 919 21.17 7.20 -12.55
C PRO A 919 21.94 6.09 -11.83
N TYR A 920 21.34 4.90 -11.65
CA TYR A 920 22.04 3.73 -11.10
C TYR A 920 23.09 3.17 -12.06
N LEU A 921 22.77 3.11 -13.36
CA LEU A 921 23.68 2.64 -14.39
C LEU A 921 24.98 3.45 -14.41
N PHE A 922 24.89 4.76 -14.18
CA PHE A 922 26.06 5.64 -14.11
C PHE A 922 26.91 5.49 -12.85
N SER A 923 26.51 4.62 -11.91
CA SER A 923 27.33 4.22 -10.76
C SER A 923 28.23 3.01 -11.05
N LEU A 924 27.96 2.30 -12.14
CA LEU A 924 28.64 1.06 -12.50
C LEU A 924 29.99 1.34 -13.17
N PRO A 925 30.99 0.44 -13.02
CA PRO A 925 32.29 0.60 -13.68
C PRO A 925 32.19 0.76 -15.20
N ILE A 926 31.20 0.14 -15.85
CA ILE A 926 30.99 0.23 -17.31
C ILE A 926 30.75 1.68 -17.78
N ALA A 927 30.27 2.54 -16.89
CA ALA A 927 30.02 3.96 -17.13
C ALA A 927 31.13 4.88 -16.59
N ALA A 928 32.22 4.33 -16.05
CA ALA A 928 33.38 5.11 -15.60
C ALA A 928 34.21 5.66 -16.78
N PRO A 929 34.99 6.73 -16.59
CA PRO A 929 35.87 7.24 -17.64
C PRO A 929 37.04 6.27 -17.84
N LEU A 930 37.62 6.27 -19.04
CA LEU A 930 38.82 5.49 -19.37
C LEU A 930 39.95 6.41 -19.81
N HIS A 931 41.14 6.16 -19.29
CA HIS A 931 42.35 6.86 -19.72
C HIS A 931 42.73 6.46 -21.16
N ASN A 932 43.28 7.40 -21.94
CA ASN A 932 43.64 7.20 -23.35
C ASN A 932 44.51 5.96 -23.62
N SER A 933 45.35 5.55 -22.67
CA SER A 933 46.17 4.34 -22.80
C SER A 933 45.36 3.05 -23.02
N LEU A 934 44.13 2.98 -22.48
CA LEU A 934 43.21 1.84 -22.69
C LEU A 934 42.43 1.98 -24.02
N LEU A 935 42.30 3.19 -24.55
CA LEU A 935 41.61 3.46 -25.81
C LEU A 935 42.46 3.10 -27.03
N GLU A 936 43.77 3.31 -26.98
CA GLU A 936 44.70 3.09 -28.09
C GLU A 936 45.07 1.61 -28.34
N GLY A 937 44.47 0.66 -27.61
CA GLY A 937 44.66 -0.77 -27.86
C GLY A 937 46.08 -1.27 -27.56
N GLN A 938 46.80 -0.64 -26.62
CA GLN A 938 47.95 -1.30 -25.98
C GLN A 938 47.41 -2.51 -25.22
N ASN A 939 47.34 -3.65 -25.91
CA ASN A 939 47.06 -4.94 -25.31
C ASN A 939 48.01 -5.11 -24.11
N GLN A 940 47.50 -5.01 -22.89
CA GLN A 940 48.19 -5.52 -21.69
C GLN A 940 48.13 -7.06 -21.65
N SER A 941 48.24 -7.71 -22.82
CA SER A 941 48.54 -9.13 -22.94
C SER A 941 50.04 -9.26 -22.77
N ASP A 942 50.49 -9.41 -21.53
CA ASP A 942 51.68 -10.18 -21.12
C ASP A 942 52.13 -9.73 -19.73
N GLY A 943 51.55 -10.30 -18.66
CA GLY A 943 52.17 -10.40 -17.34
C GLY A 943 52.53 -9.13 -16.54
N GLU A 944 52.42 -7.93 -17.11
CA GLU A 944 52.72 -6.64 -16.47
C GLU A 944 51.43 -5.83 -16.23
N THR A 945 50.49 -6.37 -15.46
CA THR A 945 49.22 -5.68 -15.10
C THR A 945 49.40 -4.62 -14.00
N THR A 946 50.65 -4.37 -13.56
CA THR A 946 51.00 -3.28 -12.64
C THR A 946 51.05 -1.95 -13.39
N GLY A 947 50.14 -1.02 -13.08
CA GLY A 947 50.11 0.30 -13.73
C GLY A 947 48.80 0.69 -14.42
N ILE A 948 47.68 0.01 -14.13
CA ILE A 948 46.35 0.44 -14.60
C ILE A 948 46.08 1.88 -14.10
N ILE A 949 45.86 2.78 -15.05
CA ILE A 949 45.48 4.17 -14.79
C ILE A 949 43.97 4.19 -14.58
N SER A 950 43.53 4.66 -13.41
CA SER A 950 42.15 4.57 -12.95
C SER A 950 41.78 5.77 -12.06
N ASN A 951 40.48 6.02 -11.88
CA ASN A 951 39.98 7.24 -11.22
C ASN A 951 39.36 7.00 -9.83
N GLY A 952 39.26 5.75 -9.40
CA GLY A 952 38.56 5.36 -8.19
C GLY A 952 39.32 5.68 -6.88
N PRO A 953 38.73 5.31 -5.74
CA PRO A 953 39.29 5.55 -4.40
C PRO A 953 40.61 4.81 -4.15
N TYR A 954 40.82 3.69 -4.84
CA TYR A 954 42.07 2.94 -4.84
C TYR A 954 42.58 2.76 -6.27
N TYR A 955 43.83 2.33 -6.40
CA TYR A 955 44.41 1.88 -7.67
C TYR A 955 45.17 0.57 -7.48
N LEU A 956 45.28 -0.21 -8.55
CA LEU A 956 46.04 -1.46 -8.56
C LEU A 956 47.54 -1.17 -8.53
N SER A 957 48.20 -1.48 -7.42
CA SER A 957 49.62 -1.21 -7.20
C SER A 957 50.53 -2.43 -7.43
N GLU A 958 50.02 -3.64 -7.20
CA GLU A 958 50.73 -4.91 -7.40
C GLU A 958 49.73 -5.97 -7.85
N TYR A 959 50.10 -6.80 -8.82
CA TYR A 959 49.34 -7.97 -9.26
C TYR A 959 50.31 -9.13 -9.47
N GLN A 960 50.10 -10.22 -8.75
CA GLN A 960 50.84 -11.47 -8.88
C GLN A 960 49.83 -12.56 -9.27
N PRO A 961 49.77 -12.93 -10.57
CA PRO A 961 48.83 -13.93 -11.08
C PRO A 961 48.86 -15.21 -10.25
N GLY A 962 47.68 -15.74 -9.91
CA GLY A 962 47.50 -16.93 -9.08
C GLY A 962 47.85 -16.78 -7.59
N GLU A 963 48.42 -15.66 -7.14
CA GLU A 963 48.84 -15.45 -5.75
C GLU A 963 48.04 -14.35 -5.04
N ARG A 964 48.09 -13.10 -5.53
CA ARG A 964 47.47 -11.95 -4.85
C ARG A 964 47.39 -10.69 -5.71
N LEU A 965 46.62 -9.70 -5.25
CA LEU A 965 46.72 -8.32 -5.70
C LEU A 965 46.80 -7.34 -4.51
N ILE A 966 47.33 -6.14 -4.74
CA ILE A 966 47.39 -5.07 -3.74
C ILE A 966 46.82 -3.78 -4.31
N LEU A 967 45.85 -3.22 -3.61
CA LEU A 967 45.28 -1.90 -3.90
C LEU A 967 45.87 -0.85 -2.95
N GLN A 968 46.22 0.32 -3.48
CA GLN A 968 46.66 1.47 -2.69
C GLN A 968 45.68 2.62 -2.81
N ARG A 969 45.53 3.41 -1.74
CA ARG A 969 44.66 4.58 -1.74
C ARG A 969 45.14 5.56 -2.80
N ASN A 970 44.23 5.97 -3.68
CA ASN A 970 44.53 6.95 -4.71
C ASN A 970 44.74 8.34 -4.08
N PRO A 971 45.95 8.93 -4.14
CA PRO A 971 46.23 10.22 -3.51
C PRO A 971 45.51 11.40 -4.20
N TYR A 972 45.08 11.20 -5.44
CA TYR A 972 44.39 12.19 -6.24
C TYR A 972 42.87 12.03 -6.22
N TYR A 973 42.34 11.00 -5.57
CA TYR A 973 40.90 10.82 -5.42
C TYR A 973 40.29 11.98 -4.63
N ARG A 974 39.22 12.57 -5.18
CA ARG A 974 38.54 13.74 -4.61
C ARG A 974 37.12 13.45 -4.11
N GLY A 975 36.60 12.25 -4.36
CA GLY A 975 35.30 11.84 -3.83
C GLY A 975 35.31 11.56 -2.32
N ARG A 976 34.13 11.19 -1.80
CA ARG A 976 33.92 10.82 -0.40
C ARG A 976 34.73 9.56 -0.07
N PHE A 977 35.48 9.61 1.03
CA PHE A 977 36.32 8.51 1.53
C PHE A 977 36.25 8.52 3.06
N PRO A 978 35.21 7.92 3.67
CA PRO A 978 35.01 7.96 5.12
C PRO A 978 35.90 6.96 5.88
N GLY A 979 36.39 5.93 5.19
CA GLY A 979 37.29 4.94 5.74
C GLY A 979 38.71 5.47 6.00
N ASN A 980 39.52 4.66 6.67
CA ASN A 980 40.91 5.00 7.01
C ASN A 980 41.95 4.05 6.39
N VAL A 981 41.52 3.07 5.59
CA VAL A 981 42.38 2.08 4.95
C VAL A 981 43.21 2.71 3.83
N THR A 982 44.53 2.54 3.89
CA THR A 982 45.47 3.08 2.90
C THR A 982 46.03 2.01 1.96
N ARG A 983 46.01 0.75 2.37
CA ARG A 983 46.49 -0.41 1.60
C ARG A 983 45.56 -1.60 1.82
N ILE A 984 45.18 -2.26 0.73
CA ILE A 984 44.38 -3.47 0.78
C ILE A 984 45.18 -4.61 0.16
N GLU A 985 45.35 -5.69 0.90
CA GLU A 985 46.02 -6.91 0.43
C GLU A 985 44.97 -7.98 0.17
N CYS A 986 44.89 -8.43 -1.08
CA CYS A 986 43.88 -9.38 -1.52
C CYS A 986 44.55 -10.68 -1.99
N PRO A 987 44.83 -11.64 -1.08
CA PRO A 987 45.31 -12.96 -1.49
C PRO A 987 44.23 -13.70 -2.30
N PHE A 988 44.67 -14.48 -3.29
CA PHE A 988 43.79 -15.32 -4.09
C PHE A 988 43.58 -16.66 -3.41
N ILE A 989 42.41 -16.83 -2.78
CA ILE A 989 42.05 -18.08 -2.10
C ILE A 989 40.78 -18.61 -2.75
N SER A 990 40.85 -19.82 -3.31
CA SER A 990 39.71 -20.48 -3.95
C SER A 990 38.99 -21.47 -3.03
N ASP A 991 39.68 -21.98 -1.99
CA ASP A 991 39.13 -22.85 -0.96
C ASP A 991 38.70 -22.04 0.26
N TYR A 992 37.40 -21.99 0.54
CA TYR A 992 36.87 -21.21 1.66
C TYR A 992 37.18 -21.82 3.02
N ALA A 993 37.46 -23.11 3.12
CA ALA A 993 37.91 -23.71 4.36
C ALA A 993 39.31 -23.21 4.73
N GLU A 994 40.21 -23.12 3.73
CA GLU A 994 41.54 -22.50 3.89
C GLU A 994 41.42 -21.01 4.24
N ALA A 995 40.54 -20.27 3.55
CA ALA A 995 40.30 -18.86 3.85
C ALA A 995 39.76 -18.64 5.28
N LEU A 996 38.89 -19.53 5.77
CA LEU A 996 38.38 -19.49 7.14
C LEU A 996 39.48 -19.78 8.17
N ASP A 997 40.40 -20.69 7.87
CA ASP A 997 41.54 -20.98 8.74
C ASP A 997 42.54 -19.81 8.75
N ALA A 998 42.84 -19.19 7.60
CA ALA A 998 43.64 -17.97 7.51
C ALA A 998 43.01 -16.78 8.26
N TYR A 999 41.69 -16.64 8.19
CA TYR A 999 40.94 -15.67 9.00
C TYR A 999 41.07 -15.98 10.50
N ALA A 1000 40.99 -17.25 10.88
CA ALA A 1000 41.13 -17.66 12.27
C ALA A 1000 42.52 -17.34 12.84
N ASP A 1001 43.56 -17.49 12.03
CA ASP A 1001 44.96 -17.21 12.37
C ASP A 1001 45.32 -15.72 12.25
N ALA A 1002 44.32 -14.87 12.00
CA ALA A 1002 44.44 -13.42 11.82
C ALA A 1002 45.36 -12.98 10.67
N GLU A 1003 45.51 -13.86 9.67
CA GLU A 1003 46.13 -13.53 8.38
C GLU A 1003 45.18 -12.72 7.49
N LEU A 1004 43.86 -12.85 7.71
CA LEU A 1004 42.81 -12.03 7.10
C LEU A 1004 42.08 -11.18 8.15
N ASP A 1005 41.73 -9.95 7.78
CA ASP A 1005 40.93 -9.03 8.60
C ASP A 1005 39.42 -9.17 8.29
N ALA A 1006 39.06 -9.61 7.07
CA ALA A 1006 37.70 -9.96 6.68
C ALA A 1006 37.65 -11.08 5.63
N LEU A 1007 36.50 -11.74 5.51
CA LEU A 1007 36.23 -12.80 4.54
C LEU A 1007 34.78 -12.75 4.05
N ASP A 1008 34.59 -12.63 2.73
CA ASP A 1008 33.30 -12.93 2.09
C ASP A 1008 33.15 -14.44 1.94
N MET A 1009 32.02 -14.98 2.38
CA MET A 1009 31.68 -16.40 2.40
C MET A 1009 30.45 -16.73 1.53
N ILE A 1010 30.14 -15.88 0.55
CA ILE A 1010 28.93 -16.05 -0.29
C ILE A 1010 28.90 -17.39 -1.03
N THR A 1011 30.04 -17.91 -1.49
CA THR A 1011 30.13 -19.22 -2.19
C THR A 1011 30.75 -20.34 -1.36
N SER A 1012 30.81 -20.22 -0.04
CA SER A 1012 31.32 -21.28 0.86
C SER A 1012 30.37 -22.48 0.94
N ASP A 1013 30.90 -23.68 1.16
CA ASP A 1013 30.07 -24.85 1.46
C ASP A 1013 29.39 -24.76 2.83
N LEU A 1014 28.32 -25.53 3.02
CA LEU A 1014 27.55 -25.56 4.26
C LEU A 1014 28.38 -25.95 5.48
N GLY A 1015 29.37 -26.84 5.32
CA GLY A 1015 30.25 -27.27 6.40
C GLY A 1015 31.14 -26.12 6.88
N THR A 1016 31.73 -25.37 5.94
CA THR A 1016 32.52 -24.17 6.24
C THR A 1016 31.66 -23.07 6.88
N ILE A 1017 30.42 -22.87 6.41
CA ILE A 1017 29.48 -21.92 7.03
C ILE A 1017 29.15 -22.34 8.47
N ALA A 1018 28.88 -23.63 8.71
CA ALA A 1018 28.60 -24.14 10.05
C ALA A 1018 29.81 -24.00 10.98
N ARG A 1019 31.03 -24.26 10.49
CA ARG A 1019 32.28 -24.03 11.23
C ARG A 1019 32.45 -22.56 11.60
N ALA A 1020 32.22 -21.64 10.67
CA ALA A 1020 32.31 -20.20 10.92
C ALA A 1020 31.28 -19.76 11.96
N ARG A 1021 30.01 -20.17 11.82
CA ARG A 1021 28.93 -19.85 12.78
C ARG A 1021 29.24 -20.37 14.18
N GLY A 1022 29.83 -21.56 14.30
CA GLY A 1022 30.20 -22.14 15.60
C GLY A 1022 31.43 -21.49 16.24
N ARG A 1023 32.39 -21.01 15.44
CA ARG A 1023 33.67 -20.47 15.93
C ARG A 1023 33.65 -18.95 16.12
N PHE A 1024 32.87 -18.23 15.31
CA PHE A 1024 32.87 -16.77 15.23
C PHE A 1024 31.45 -16.17 15.16
N PRO A 1025 30.54 -16.48 16.10
CA PRO A 1025 29.13 -16.06 16.01
C PRO A 1025 28.95 -14.54 16.02
N GLU A 1026 29.76 -13.80 16.78
CA GLU A 1026 29.68 -12.33 16.91
C GLU A 1026 30.38 -11.58 15.76
N GLU A 1027 31.26 -12.26 15.01
CA GLU A 1027 32.00 -11.67 13.88
C GLU A 1027 31.32 -11.97 12.53
N LEU A 1028 30.41 -12.95 12.49
CA LEU A 1028 29.71 -13.39 11.29
C LEU A 1028 28.40 -12.60 11.09
N SER A 1029 28.35 -11.80 10.03
CA SER A 1029 27.15 -11.07 9.63
C SER A 1029 26.47 -11.76 8.43
N PHE A 1030 25.14 -11.90 8.52
CA PHE A 1030 24.27 -12.29 7.41
C PHE A 1030 23.62 -11.05 6.81
N ILE A 1031 23.74 -10.87 5.51
CA ILE A 1031 23.28 -9.68 4.79
C ILE A 1031 22.35 -10.14 3.67
N PRO A 1032 21.13 -9.58 3.52
CA PRO A 1032 20.30 -9.86 2.36
C PRO A 1032 21.08 -9.59 1.06
N GLN A 1033 21.03 -10.53 0.12
CA GLN A 1033 21.62 -10.35 -1.20
C GLN A 1033 20.54 -10.06 -2.21
N LEU A 1034 20.82 -9.15 -3.14
CA LEU A 1034 19.98 -8.92 -4.32
C LEU A 1034 20.28 -10.00 -5.37
N ASN A 1035 20.06 -11.26 -5.00
CA ASN A 1035 20.38 -12.42 -5.83
C ASN A 1035 19.33 -13.52 -5.69
N THR A 1036 18.89 -14.03 -6.84
CA THR A 1036 17.93 -15.14 -6.93
C THR A 1036 18.59 -16.32 -7.65
N PHE A 1037 18.54 -17.49 -7.00
CA PHE A 1037 18.90 -18.76 -7.62
C PHE A 1037 17.66 -19.38 -8.25
N TYR A 1038 17.73 -19.83 -9.50
CA TYR A 1038 16.55 -20.24 -10.25
C TYR A 1038 16.82 -21.37 -11.25
N LEU A 1039 15.79 -22.16 -11.51
CA LEU A 1039 15.73 -23.10 -12.63
C LEU A 1039 15.04 -22.42 -13.82
N ALA A 1040 15.60 -22.51 -15.02
CA ALA A 1040 15.02 -21.95 -16.23
C ALA A 1040 14.67 -23.05 -17.24
N PHE A 1041 13.54 -22.88 -17.93
CA PHE A 1041 13.11 -23.75 -19.01
C PHE A 1041 13.29 -23.09 -20.37
N ARG A 1042 13.64 -23.87 -21.39
CA ARG A 1042 13.61 -23.44 -22.79
C ARG A 1042 12.16 -23.43 -23.30
N ALA A 1043 11.46 -22.33 -23.06
CA ALA A 1043 10.01 -22.23 -23.23
C ALA A 1043 9.52 -22.21 -24.69
N ASN A 1044 10.43 -22.26 -25.68
CA ASN A 1044 10.08 -22.35 -27.10
C ASN A 1044 10.37 -23.72 -27.73
N GLN A 1045 10.74 -24.72 -26.92
CA GLN A 1045 11.14 -26.03 -27.42
C GLN A 1045 10.49 -27.16 -26.61
N HIS A 1046 9.99 -28.16 -27.35
CA HIS A 1046 9.44 -29.39 -26.78
C HIS A 1046 10.43 -30.11 -25.83
N PRO A 1047 9.99 -30.56 -24.64
CA PRO A 1047 8.61 -30.56 -24.11
C PRO A 1047 8.24 -29.33 -23.28
N PHE A 1048 9.15 -28.37 -23.12
CA PHE A 1048 8.94 -27.20 -22.25
C PHE A 1048 8.26 -26.02 -22.94
N ASP A 1049 7.90 -26.14 -24.22
CA ASP A 1049 6.97 -25.25 -24.91
C ASP A 1049 5.54 -25.36 -24.32
N ASP A 1050 5.19 -26.49 -23.72
CA ASP A 1050 3.96 -26.68 -22.97
C ASP A 1050 4.08 -26.17 -21.52
N VAL A 1051 3.31 -25.12 -21.20
CA VAL A 1051 3.25 -24.51 -19.86
C VAL A 1051 2.87 -25.51 -18.77
N ARG A 1052 2.06 -26.54 -19.07
CA ARG A 1052 1.66 -27.56 -18.11
C ARG A 1052 2.84 -28.42 -17.66
N VAL A 1053 3.80 -28.67 -18.55
CA VAL A 1053 5.03 -29.38 -18.20
C VAL A 1053 5.89 -28.53 -17.26
N ARG A 1054 6.00 -27.22 -17.51
CA ARG A 1054 6.74 -26.30 -16.63
C ARG A 1054 6.10 -26.18 -15.24
N HIS A 1055 4.79 -26.02 -15.18
CA HIS A 1055 4.01 -26.03 -13.93
C HIS A 1055 4.18 -27.36 -13.18
N ALA A 1056 4.13 -28.50 -13.86
CA ALA A 1056 4.34 -29.81 -13.25
C ALA A 1056 5.73 -29.95 -12.60
N PHE A 1057 6.77 -29.47 -13.28
CA PHE A 1057 8.13 -29.44 -12.71
C PHE A 1057 8.22 -28.54 -11.48
N SER A 1058 7.53 -27.39 -11.50
CA SER A 1058 7.50 -26.43 -10.40
C SER A 1058 6.78 -26.97 -9.16
N HIS A 1059 5.56 -27.50 -9.32
CA HIS A 1059 4.78 -28.13 -8.26
C HIS A 1059 5.49 -29.34 -7.62
N ALA A 1060 6.40 -30.00 -8.33
CA ALA A 1060 7.19 -31.11 -7.81
C ALA A 1060 8.35 -30.70 -6.88
N ILE A 1061 8.57 -29.40 -6.66
CA ILE A 1061 9.71 -28.88 -5.88
C ILE A 1061 9.22 -28.31 -4.54
N ASP A 1062 9.56 -29.00 -3.45
CA ASP A 1062 9.34 -28.46 -2.10
C ASP A 1062 10.51 -27.54 -1.72
N LYS A 1063 10.35 -26.23 -1.97
CA LYS A 1063 11.38 -25.23 -1.68
C LYS A 1063 11.69 -25.11 -0.18
N LYS A 1064 10.71 -25.36 0.70
CA LYS A 1064 10.90 -25.37 2.16
C LYS A 1064 11.71 -26.58 2.60
N ALA A 1065 11.46 -27.76 2.01
CA ALA A 1065 12.31 -28.93 2.20
C ALA A 1065 13.71 -28.73 1.61
N LEU A 1066 13.86 -28.09 0.45
CA LEU A 1066 15.17 -27.73 -0.10
C LEU A 1066 15.97 -26.88 0.90
N ALA A 1067 15.37 -25.84 1.47
CA ALA A 1067 16.02 -25.00 2.47
C ALA A 1067 16.45 -25.81 3.71
N ARG A 1068 15.56 -26.64 4.26
CA ARG A 1068 15.85 -27.44 5.47
C ARG A 1068 16.85 -28.57 5.22
N GLU A 1069 16.58 -29.42 4.23
CA GLU A 1069 17.29 -30.69 4.02
C GLU A 1069 18.58 -30.50 3.22
N ALA A 1070 18.53 -29.68 2.17
CA ALA A 1070 19.68 -29.51 1.27
C ALA A 1070 20.61 -28.37 1.71
N SER A 1071 20.11 -27.40 2.49
CA SER A 1071 20.89 -26.22 2.91
C SER A 1071 21.06 -26.04 4.43
N GLN A 1072 20.43 -26.88 5.27
CA GLN A 1072 20.44 -26.72 6.73
C GLN A 1072 20.00 -25.30 7.16
N ASP A 1073 18.91 -24.80 6.57
CA ASP A 1073 18.32 -23.48 6.81
C ASP A 1073 19.26 -22.30 6.52
N THR A 1074 20.24 -22.50 5.63
CA THR A 1074 21.20 -21.47 5.20
C THR A 1074 20.73 -20.71 3.96
N TYR A 1075 19.75 -21.24 3.22
CA TYR A 1075 19.10 -20.60 2.08
C TYR A 1075 17.68 -20.17 2.44
N TYR A 1076 17.25 -19.01 1.94
CA TYR A 1076 15.86 -18.58 2.08
C TYR A 1076 15.02 -19.14 0.95
N PRO A 1077 13.96 -19.94 1.23
CA PRO A 1077 13.15 -20.51 0.17
C PRO A 1077 12.49 -19.41 -0.66
N ALA A 1078 12.61 -19.49 -1.98
CA ALA A 1078 12.04 -18.47 -2.87
C ALA A 1078 10.55 -18.77 -3.10
N LEU A 1079 9.72 -18.33 -2.15
CA LEU A 1079 8.26 -18.49 -2.21
C LEU A 1079 7.58 -17.37 -3.02
N GLY A 1080 8.28 -16.26 -3.28
CA GLY A 1080 7.81 -15.16 -4.11
C GLY A 1080 8.34 -15.21 -5.55
N GLY A 1081 8.47 -14.02 -6.12
CA GLY A 1081 8.90 -13.77 -7.50
C GLY A 1081 10.40 -13.91 -7.76
N PHE A 1082 10.80 -13.53 -8.97
CA PHE A 1082 12.18 -13.58 -9.41
C PHE A 1082 13.01 -12.44 -8.83
N ILE A 1083 12.39 -11.26 -8.67
CA ILE A 1083 12.99 -10.14 -7.94
C ILE A 1083 13.23 -10.61 -6.50
N PRO A 1084 14.42 -10.44 -5.90
CA PRO A 1084 14.70 -10.91 -4.55
C PRO A 1084 14.14 -9.96 -3.46
N PRO A 1085 13.87 -10.47 -2.25
CA PRO A 1085 13.50 -9.64 -1.10
C PRO A 1085 14.57 -8.57 -0.82
N GLY A 1086 14.12 -7.36 -0.47
CA GLY A 1086 15.00 -6.21 -0.23
C GLY A 1086 15.30 -5.36 -1.48
N MET A 1087 14.77 -5.72 -2.64
CA MET A 1087 14.72 -4.87 -3.83
C MET A 1087 13.29 -4.29 -3.99
N PRO A 1088 13.13 -3.04 -4.46
CA PRO A 1088 11.83 -2.53 -4.90
C PRO A 1088 11.17 -3.48 -5.91
N GLY A 1089 9.84 -3.62 -5.89
CA GLY A 1089 9.11 -4.45 -6.85
C GLY A 1089 9.10 -5.95 -6.58
N HIS A 1090 9.67 -6.41 -5.46
CA HIS A 1090 9.51 -7.81 -5.02
C HIS A 1090 8.03 -8.21 -4.96
N SER A 1091 7.71 -9.38 -5.51
CA SER A 1091 6.37 -9.97 -5.45
C SER A 1091 6.37 -11.11 -4.44
N ASP A 1092 5.74 -10.89 -3.28
CA ASP A 1092 5.59 -11.93 -2.28
C ASP A 1092 4.60 -13.00 -2.74
N GLU A 1093 4.91 -14.26 -2.41
CA GLU A 1093 3.99 -15.41 -2.50
C GLU A 1093 3.37 -15.72 -3.88
N ILE A 1094 3.98 -15.24 -4.97
CA ILE A 1094 3.58 -15.63 -6.35
C ILE A 1094 4.20 -16.95 -6.81
N GLY A 1095 5.11 -17.53 -6.03
CA GLY A 1095 5.76 -18.80 -6.38
C GLY A 1095 4.77 -19.96 -6.36
N ILE A 1096 4.81 -20.79 -7.39
CA ILE A 1096 3.95 -21.99 -7.47
C ILE A 1096 4.16 -22.88 -6.24
N PRO A 1097 3.10 -23.25 -5.51
CA PRO A 1097 3.20 -24.03 -4.28
C PRO A 1097 3.57 -25.49 -4.58
N TYR A 1098 4.20 -26.15 -3.62
CA TYR A 1098 4.49 -27.58 -3.70
C TYR A 1098 3.18 -28.39 -3.65
N ASP A 1099 2.87 -29.10 -4.74
CA ASP A 1099 1.70 -29.98 -4.84
C ASP A 1099 2.03 -31.19 -5.74
N PRO A 1100 2.46 -32.33 -5.15
CA PRO A 1100 2.79 -33.53 -5.90
C PRO A 1100 1.65 -34.12 -6.72
N ASP A 1101 0.40 -33.94 -6.29
CA ASP A 1101 -0.76 -34.49 -6.97
C ASP A 1101 -1.08 -33.67 -8.21
N GLN A 1102 -1.07 -32.34 -8.08
CA GLN A 1102 -1.21 -31.43 -9.20
C GLN A 1102 -0.04 -31.58 -10.19
N ALA A 1103 1.19 -31.79 -9.70
CA ALA A 1103 2.35 -32.05 -10.54
C ALA A 1103 2.16 -33.28 -11.44
N ARG A 1104 1.72 -34.41 -10.85
CA ARG A 1104 1.41 -35.65 -11.60
C ARG A 1104 0.27 -35.46 -12.58
N LYS A 1105 -0.79 -34.76 -12.16
CA LYS A 1105 -1.96 -34.49 -12.99
C LYS A 1105 -1.60 -33.69 -14.22
N LEU A 1106 -0.92 -32.55 -14.06
CA LEU A 1106 -0.52 -31.68 -15.16
C LEU A 1106 0.43 -32.39 -16.14
N LEU A 1107 1.39 -33.17 -15.63
CA LEU A 1107 2.28 -33.96 -16.48
C LEU A 1107 1.53 -35.05 -17.27
N GLY A 1108 0.52 -35.67 -16.65
CA GLY A 1108 -0.38 -36.62 -17.31
C GLY A 1108 -1.24 -35.97 -18.40
N GLU A 1109 -1.82 -34.79 -18.11
CA GLU A 1109 -2.59 -33.99 -19.07
C GLU A 1109 -1.74 -33.46 -20.24
N ALA A 1110 -0.44 -33.26 -20.01
CA ALA A 1110 0.55 -32.94 -21.05
C ALA A 1110 0.95 -34.17 -21.91
N GLY A 1111 0.43 -35.36 -21.61
CA GLY A 1111 0.66 -36.58 -22.41
C GLY A 1111 1.70 -37.54 -21.84
N TYR A 1112 2.19 -37.31 -20.61
CA TYR A 1112 3.22 -38.13 -19.96
C TYR A 1112 2.74 -38.73 -18.63
N PRO A 1113 1.66 -39.55 -18.62
CA PRO A 1113 1.16 -40.15 -17.39
C PRO A 1113 2.23 -41.03 -16.74
N GLU A 1114 2.48 -40.84 -15.44
CA GLU A 1114 3.54 -41.53 -14.68
C GLU A 1114 4.94 -41.37 -15.31
N GLY A 1115 5.18 -40.26 -16.02
CA GLY A 1115 6.44 -39.96 -16.72
C GLY A 1115 6.68 -40.80 -17.98
N ARG A 1116 5.72 -41.62 -18.41
CA ARG A 1116 5.89 -42.51 -19.56
C ARG A 1116 5.91 -41.71 -20.86
N GLY A 1117 6.93 -41.96 -21.69
CA GLY A 1117 7.09 -41.31 -22.99
C GLY A 1117 7.68 -39.90 -22.92
N PHE A 1118 8.10 -39.42 -21.75
CA PHE A 1118 8.79 -38.13 -21.61
C PHE A 1118 10.12 -38.17 -22.37
N PRO A 1119 10.45 -37.17 -23.20
CA PRO A 1119 11.67 -37.17 -24.00
C PRO A 1119 12.93 -36.93 -23.15
N ASP A 1120 14.09 -37.30 -23.69
CA ASP A 1120 15.38 -36.91 -23.10
C ASP A 1120 15.54 -35.39 -23.19
N VAL A 1121 15.91 -34.75 -22.07
CA VAL A 1121 16.12 -33.30 -21.98
C VAL A 1121 17.55 -32.96 -21.60
N ARG A 1122 18.14 -31.95 -22.24
CA ARG A 1122 19.46 -31.42 -21.90
C ARG A 1122 19.34 -30.50 -20.70
N TRP A 1123 19.90 -30.92 -19.57
CA TRP A 1123 20.04 -30.06 -18.39
C TRP A 1123 21.51 -29.70 -18.16
N SER A 1124 21.84 -28.41 -18.12
CA SER A 1124 23.17 -27.94 -17.73
C SER A 1124 23.15 -26.96 -16.56
N PHE A 1125 24.28 -26.88 -15.85
CA PHE A 1125 24.49 -25.92 -14.76
C PHE A 1125 25.97 -25.56 -14.64
N LYS A 1126 26.26 -24.40 -14.04
CA LYS A 1126 27.62 -23.97 -13.74
C LYS A 1126 28.28 -24.91 -12.72
N LYS A 1127 29.46 -25.44 -13.05
CA LYS A 1127 30.34 -26.13 -12.09
C LYS A 1127 30.90 -25.11 -11.09
N GLY A 1128 30.48 -25.24 -9.83
CA GLY A 1128 31.01 -24.48 -8.71
C GLY A 1128 32.28 -25.11 -8.12
N PRO A 1129 32.93 -24.42 -7.16
CA PRO A 1129 34.01 -25.01 -6.36
C PRO A 1129 33.49 -26.14 -5.44
N VAL A 1130 32.19 -26.14 -5.14
CA VAL A 1130 31.50 -27.12 -4.31
C VAL A 1130 30.32 -27.69 -5.10
N ASP A 1131 29.99 -28.96 -4.86
CA ASP A 1131 28.80 -29.60 -5.44
C ASP A 1131 27.52 -28.88 -5.00
N ASN A 1132 26.68 -28.50 -5.96
CA ASN A 1132 25.46 -27.74 -5.70
C ASN A 1132 24.38 -28.66 -5.11
N PRO A 1133 23.93 -28.46 -3.85
CA PRO A 1133 22.98 -29.36 -3.20
C PRO A 1133 21.57 -29.32 -3.80
N VAL A 1134 21.25 -28.31 -4.63
CA VAL A 1134 19.98 -28.22 -5.35
C VAL A 1134 19.85 -29.32 -6.42
N VAL A 1135 20.94 -29.66 -7.11
CA VAL A 1135 20.92 -30.63 -8.21
C VAL A 1135 20.43 -32.02 -7.75
N PRO A 1136 21.04 -32.66 -6.72
CA PRO A 1136 20.55 -33.95 -6.24
C PRO A 1136 19.14 -33.88 -5.65
N PHE A 1137 18.76 -32.76 -5.01
CA PHE A 1137 17.40 -32.57 -4.48
C PHE A 1137 16.34 -32.56 -5.59
N LEU A 1138 16.60 -31.84 -6.69
CA LEU A 1138 15.72 -31.80 -7.86
C LEU A 1138 15.60 -33.18 -8.52
N LEU A 1139 16.71 -33.89 -8.71
CA LEU A 1139 16.71 -35.24 -9.27
C LEU A 1139 15.86 -36.20 -8.43
N GLN A 1140 16.03 -36.17 -7.11
CA GLN A 1140 15.25 -37.00 -6.20
C GLN A 1140 13.76 -36.64 -6.24
N SER A 1141 13.44 -35.34 -6.27
CA SER A 1141 12.06 -34.85 -6.30
C SER A 1141 11.34 -35.24 -7.58
N TRP A 1142 11.94 -34.99 -8.75
CA TRP A 1142 11.37 -35.38 -10.04
C TRP A 1142 11.30 -36.89 -10.22
N LYS A 1143 12.29 -37.65 -9.71
CA LYS A 1143 12.22 -39.11 -9.75
C LYS A 1143 11.08 -39.66 -8.89
N ARG A 1144 10.88 -39.10 -7.69
CA ARG A 1144 9.85 -39.54 -6.74
C ARG A 1144 8.44 -39.15 -7.19
N ILE A 1145 8.26 -37.94 -7.71
CA ILE A 1145 6.94 -37.35 -7.96
C ILE A 1145 6.49 -37.54 -9.40
N LEU A 1146 7.41 -37.32 -10.36
CA LEU A 1146 7.13 -37.35 -11.80
C LEU A 1146 7.65 -38.62 -12.49
N ASN A 1147 8.40 -39.46 -11.77
CA ASN A 1147 9.06 -40.67 -12.27
C ASN A 1147 10.03 -40.42 -13.44
N LEU A 1148 10.63 -39.24 -13.50
CA LEU A 1148 11.61 -38.86 -14.53
C LEU A 1148 13.04 -39.14 -14.09
N ASP A 1149 13.89 -39.56 -15.02
CA ASP A 1149 15.33 -39.78 -14.82
C ASP A 1149 16.12 -38.86 -15.75
N ILE A 1150 16.42 -37.66 -15.25
CA ILE A 1150 17.10 -36.59 -16.01
C ILE A 1150 18.58 -36.60 -15.67
N LYS A 1151 19.46 -36.36 -16.65
CA LYS A 1151 20.92 -36.35 -16.46
C LYS A 1151 21.48 -34.93 -16.59
N PRO A 1152 21.93 -34.29 -15.49
CA PRO A 1152 22.53 -32.97 -15.57
C PRO A 1152 23.98 -33.03 -16.06
N THR A 1153 24.42 -31.97 -16.71
CA THR A 1153 25.82 -31.75 -17.13
C THR A 1153 26.38 -30.50 -16.46
N SER A 1154 27.46 -30.62 -15.71
CA SER A 1154 28.18 -29.47 -15.15
C SER A 1154 29.17 -28.89 -16.16
N LEU A 1155 29.18 -27.58 -16.38
CA LEU A 1155 30.09 -26.89 -17.32
C LEU A 1155 30.99 -25.88 -16.61
N SER A 1156 32.15 -25.55 -17.19
CA SER A 1156 32.93 -24.40 -16.71
C SER A 1156 32.12 -23.10 -16.85
N TRP A 1157 32.47 -22.04 -16.12
CA TRP A 1157 31.71 -20.78 -16.19
C TRP A 1157 31.68 -20.20 -17.62
N LYS A 1158 32.84 -20.23 -18.30
CA LYS A 1158 32.96 -19.74 -19.67
C LYS A 1158 32.08 -20.54 -20.63
N ASP A 1159 32.16 -21.87 -20.59
CA ASP A 1159 31.39 -22.73 -21.48
C ASP A 1159 29.88 -22.65 -21.20
N PHE A 1160 29.49 -22.47 -19.92
CA PHE A 1160 28.10 -22.31 -19.53
C PHE A 1160 27.51 -21.01 -20.08
N LEU A 1161 28.25 -19.89 -20.01
CA LEU A 1161 27.82 -18.62 -20.58
C LEU A 1161 27.73 -18.68 -22.12
N GLU A 1162 28.72 -19.27 -22.78
CA GLU A 1162 28.72 -19.45 -24.24
C GLU A 1162 27.53 -20.31 -24.70
N GLN A 1163 27.26 -21.42 -24.00
CA GLN A 1163 26.10 -22.26 -24.28
C GLN A 1163 24.78 -21.48 -24.08
N ARG A 1164 24.64 -20.75 -22.97
CA ARG A 1164 23.43 -19.97 -22.65
C ARG A 1164 23.06 -18.99 -23.77
N GLU A 1165 24.04 -18.45 -24.49
CA GLU A 1165 23.79 -17.43 -25.52
C GLU A 1165 23.63 -17.99 -26.92
N THR A 1166 24.38 -19.05 -27.25
CA THR A 1166 24.43 -19.60 -28.60
C THR A 1166 23.37 -20.69 -28.82
N ASP A 1167 23.36 -21.72 -27.98
CA ASP A 1167 22.39 -22.82 -27.98
C ASP A 1167 22.03 -23.22 -26.54
N PRO A 1168 21.08 -22.51 -25.90
CA PRO A 1168 20.68 -22.79 -24.52
C PRO A 1168 20.21 -24.24 -24.33
N PRO A 1169 20.51 -24.88 -23.18
CA PRO A 1169 19.98 -26.20 -22.85
C PRO A 1169 18.44 -26.17 -22.70
N ASP A 1170 17.80 -27.33 -22.62
CA ASP A 1170 16.34 -27.41 -22.39
C ASP A 1170 15.98 -27.00 -20.96
N LEU A 1171 16.88 -27.30 -20.01
CA LEU A 1171 16.83 -26.90 -18.61
C LEU A 1171 18.18 -26.28 -18.21
N ALA A 1172 18.16 -25.16 -17.48
CA ALA A 1172 19.35 -24.55 -16.91
C ALA A 1172 19.15 -24.23 -15.44
N LEU A 1173 20.11 -24.60 -14.58
CA LEU A 1173 20.14 -24.11 -13.19
C LEU A 1173 21.14 -22.95 -13.12
N SER A 1174 20.68 -21.78 -12.69
CA SER A 1174 21.44 -20.54 -12.72
C SER A 1174 21.16 -19.63 -11.52
N ALA A 1175 21.85 -18.50 -11.48
CA ALA A 1175 21.65 -17.44 -10.51
C ALA A 1175 21.82 -16.09 -11.19
N TRP A 1176 21.07 -15.09 -10.73
CA TRP A 1176 21.24 -13.71 -11.15
C TRP A 1176 21.43 -12.82 -9.93
N SER A 1177 22.46 -11.98 -9.98
CA SER A 1177 22.73 -10.93 -9.00
C SER A 1177 22.43 -9.59 -9.64
N ALA A 1178 21.81 -8.69 -8.88
CA ALA A 1178 21.57 -7.33 -9.32
C ALA A 1178 22.87 -6.63 -9.71
N ASP A 1179 22.96 -6.09 -10.93
CA ASP A 1179 24.01 -5.12 -11.26
C ASP A 1179 23.73 -3.79 -10.54
N TYR A 1180 22.45 -3.41 -10.50
CA TYR A 1180 21.92 -2.24 -9.81
C TYR A 1180 20.57 -2.56 -9.15
N PRO A 1181 20.19 -1.86 -8.06
CA PRO A 1181 19.06 -2.23 -7.20
C PRO A 1181 17.68 -1.87 -7.78
N ASP A 1182 17.37 -2.35 -9.00
CA ASP A 1182 16.15 -2.05 -9.73
C ASP A 1182 15.56 -3.29 -10.45
N PRO A 1183 14.21 -3.47 -10.47
CA PRO A 1183 13.54 -4.59 -11.16
C PRO A 1183 13.90 -4.78 -12.63
N ASP A 1184 14.22 -3.71 -13.36
CA ASP A 1184 14.60 -3.77 -14.77
C ASP A 1184 15.74 -4.77 -14.98
N ASN A 1185 16.71 -4.78 -14.05
CA ASN A 1185 17.89 -5.62 -14.11
C ASN A 1185 17.55 -7.13 -14.05
N PHE A 1186 16.48 -7.50 -13.35
CA PHE A 1186 16.03 -8.89 -13.27
C PHE A 1186 15.10 -9.25 -14.42
N LEU A 1187 14.16 -8.36 -14.77
CA LEU A 1187 13.08 -8.71 -15.69
C LEU A 1187 13.43 -8.39 -17.15
N ARG A 1188 13.75 -7.14 -17.46
CA ARG A 1188 14.00 -6.70 -18.84
C ARG A 1188 15.33 -7.24 -19.37
N ILE A 1189 16.42 -7.04 -18.62
CA ILE A 1189 17.77 -7.43 -19.04
C ILE A 1189 17.87 -8.95 -19.30
N LEU A 1190 17.15 -9.77 -18.53
CA LEU A 1190 17.19 -11.22 -18.69
C LEU A 1190 16.11 -11.80 -19.59
N PHE A 1191 14.89 -11.28 -19.60
CA PHE A 1191 13.75 -11.99 -20.21
C PHE A 1191 13.00 -11.20 -21.29
N HIS A 1192 13.34 -9.93 -21.53
CA HIS A 1192 12.74 -9.21 -22.65
C HIS A 1192 12.97 -9.97 -23.97
N SER A 1193 11.93 -10.12 -24.79
CA SER A 1193 11.92 -11.03 -25.93
C SER A 1193 13.03 -10.75 -26.96
N GLU A 1194 13.39 -9.47 -27.14
CA GLU A 1194 14.33 -9.02 -28.18
C GLU A 1194 15.60 -8.34 -27.65
N GLU A 1195 15.50 -7.73 -26.47
CA GLU A 1195 16.60 -6.93 -25.88
C GLU A 1195 17.35 -7.67 -24.79
N GLY A 1196 16.66 -8.61 -24.14
CA GLY A 1196 17.22 -9.37 -23.04
C GLY A 1196 18.19 -10.46 -23.52
N ILE A 1197 18.98 -10.98 -22.59
CA ILE A 1197 19.80 -12.19 -22.82
C ILE A 1197 18.89 -13.36 -23.24
N ASN A 1198 17.71 -13.45 -22.63
CA ASN A 1198 16.63 -14.39 -22.88
C ASN A 1198 17.11 -15.85 -23.06
N PRO A 1199 17.69 -16.45 -22.00
CA PRO A 1199 18.19 -17.82 -22.06
C PRO A 1199 17.06 -18.84 -22.31
N SER A 1200 15.83 -18.48 -21.98
CA SER A 1200 14.63 -19.32 -22.16
C SER A 1200 14.08 -19.27 -23.59
N ARG A 1201 14.52 -18.32 -24.42
CA ARG A 1201 13.96 -18.01 -25.76
C ARG A 1201 12.44 -17.81 -25.72
N TRP A 1202 11.93 -17.39 -24.56
CA TRP A 1202 10.53 -17.17 -24.32
C TRP A 1202 10.11 -15.84 -24.94
N ARG A 1203 8.88 -15.74 -25.43
CA ARG A 1203 8.34 -14.50 -25.99
C ARG A 1203 6.95 -14.27 -25.45
N ASN A 1204 6.72 -13.10 -24.88
CA ASN A 1204 5.40 -12.71 -24.37
C ASN A 1204 5.25 -11.18 -24.49
N ALA A 1205 4.36 -10.75 -25.38
CA ALA A 1205 4.15 -9.34 -25.68
C ALA A 1205 3.58 -8.54 -24.49
N GLU A 1206 2.90 -9.20 -23.55
CA GLU A 1206 2.40 -8.53 -22.35
C GLU A 1206 3.52 -8.30 -21.34
N PHE A 1207 4.40 -9.28 -21.14
CA PHE A 1207 5.61 -9.13 -20.35
C PHE A 1207 6.50 -8.01 -20.89
N ASP A 1208 6.78 -8.04 -22.20
CA ASP A 1208 7.63 -7.04 -22.87
C ASP A 1208 7.08 -5.63 -22.67
N ARG A 1209 5.80 -5.43 -22.98
CA ARG A 1209 5.11 -4.15 -22.75
C ARG A 1209 5.18 -3.69 -21.29
N CYS A 1210 5.00 -4.59 -20.32
CA CYS A 1210 5.07 -4.22 -18.91
C CYS A 1210 6.45 -3.69 -18.54
N VAL A 1211 7.53 -4.39 -18.91
CA VAL A 1211 8.89 -3.96 -18.57
C VAL A 1211 9.35 -2.74 -19.37
N GLU A 1212 8.89 -2.56 -20.60
CA GLU A 1212 9.15 -1.39 -21.44
C GLU A 1212 8.45 -0.13 -20.89
N GLU A 1213 7.15 -0.22 -20.59
CA GLU A 1213 6.40 0.89 -20.00
C GLU A 1213 7.00 1.28 -18.64
N ALA A 1214 7.28 0.29 -17.78
CA ALA A 1214 7.87 0.51 -16.46
C ALA A 1214 9.21 1.24 -16.51
N ALA A 1215 10.05 0.96 -17.52
CA ALA A 1215 11.33 1.62 -17.68
C ALA A 1215 11.20 3.13 -17.96
N THR A 1216 10.08 3.56 -18.56
CA THR A 1216 9.87 4.95 -19.03
C THR A 1216 9.06 5.83 -18.07
N ILE A 1217 8.30 5.22 -17.16
CA ILE A 1217 7.42 5.94 -16.23
C ILE A 1217 8.26 6.49 -15.07
N LEU A 1218 8.11 7.80 -14.81
CA LEU A 1218 8.75 8.48 -13.67
C LEU A 1218 8.00 8.27 -12.36
N ASP A 1219 6.70 7.94 -12.42
CA ASP A 1219 5.92 7.53 -11.26
C ASP A 1219 6.40 6.16 -10.75
N GLN A 1220 7.08 6.16 -9.61
CA GLN A 1220 7.72 4.97 -9.10
C GLN A 1220 6.72 3.85 -8.76
N ASN A 1221 5.48 4.15 -8.36
CA ASN A 1221 4.52 3.12 -7.94
C ASN A 1221 3.92 2.41 -9.14
N ARG A 1222 3.43 3.16 -10.13
CA ARG A 1222 2.94 2.59 -11.40
C ARG A 1222 4.01 1.77 -12.10
N ARG A 1223 5.25 2.24 -12.03
CA ARG A 1223 6.43 1.52 -12.51
C ARG A 1223 6.62 0.18 -11.80
N LEU A 1224 6.59 0.15 -10.47
CA LEU A 1224 6.74 -1.10 -9.71
C LEU A 1224 5.57 -2.08 -9.93
N ASP A 1225 4.34 -1.60 -10.11
CA ASP A 1225 3.19 -2.47 -10.40
C ASP A 1225 3.31 -3.19 -11.75
N LEU A 1226 3.80 -2.49 -12.78
CA LEU A 1226 4.11 -3.10 -14.06
C LEU A 1226 5.21 -4.17 -13.92
N TYR A 1227 6.24 -3.92 -13.10
CA TYR A 1227 7.26 -4.93 -12.81
C TYR A 1227 6.71 -6.13 -12.02
N ARG A 1228 5.85 -5.91 -11.01
CA ARG A 1228 5.18 -7.02 -10.28
C ARG A 1228 4.33 -7.87 -11.21
N LYS A 1229 3.61 -7.23 -12.13
CA LYS A 1229 2.84 -7.94 -13.16
C LYS A 1229 3.75 -8.75 -14.09
N ALA A 1230 4.85 -8.16 -14.56
CA ALA A 1230 5.85 -8.87 -15.36
C ALA A 1230 6.46 -10.06 -14.60
N ASP A 1231 6.77 -9.90 -13.31
CA ASP A 1231 7.29 -10.97 -12.45
C ASP A 1231 6.27 -12.10 -12.27
N HIS A 1232 4.99 -11.77 -12.07
CA HIS A 1232 3.89 -12.73 -12.01
C HIS A 1232 3.74 -13.53 -13.31
N ILE A 1233 3.79 -12.87 -14.48
CA ILE A 1233 3.76 -13.55 -15.78
C ILE A 1233 4.94 -14.53 -15.88
N LEU A 1234 6.15 -14.08 -15.55
CA LEU A 1234 7.38 -14.86 -15.68
C LEU A 1234 7.39 -16.11 -14.78
N VAL A 1235 6.98 -15.96 -13.52
CA VAL A 1235 7.12 -17.00 -12.48
C VAL A 1235 5.87 -17.86 -12.32
N ALA A 1236 4.69 -17.24 -12.28
CA ALA A 1236 3.45 -17.90 -11.91
C ALA A 1236 2.64 -18.34 -13.14
N GLU A 1237 2.37 -17.42 -14.07
CA GLU A 1237 1.50 -17.72 -15.22
C GLU A 1237 2.20 -18.62 -16.22
N GLU A 1238 3.36 -18.18 -16.71
CA GLU A 1238 4.10 -18.88 -17.75
C GLU A 1238 5.17 -19.82 -17.18
N THR A 1239 5.57 -19.65 -15.91
CA THR A 1239 6.61 -20.50 -15.25
C THR A 1239 7.81 -20.70 -16.16
N VAL A 1240 8.30 -19.61 -16.75
CA VAL A 1240 9.50 -19.62 -17.60
C VAL A 1240 10.72 -20.00 -16.76
N ILE A 1241 10.67 -19.63 -15.48
CA ILE A 1241 11.61 -20.02 -14.45
C ILE A 1241 10.89 -20.49 -13.19
N VAL A 1242 11.65 -21.19 -12.33
CA VAL A 1242 11.28 -21.49 -10.95
C VAL A 1242 12.35 -20.88 -10.03
N PRO A 1243 12.04 -19.79 -9.29
CA PRO A 1243 12.90 -19.31 -8.23
C PRO A 1243 13.07 -20.42 -7.18
N MET A 1244 14.31 -20.76 -6.84
CA MET A 1244 14.66 -21.86 -5.93
C MET A 1244 14.89 -21.32 -4.51
N TYR A 1245 15.77 -20.33 -4.39
CA TYR A 1245 16.07 -19.65 -3.12
C TYR A 1245 16.63 -18.25 -3.37
N TYR A 1246 16.45 -17.37 -2.38
CA TYR A 1246 17.13 -16.08 -2.30
C TYR A 1246 18.43 -16.24 -1.51
N SER A 1247 19.52 -15.72 -2.06
CA SER A 1247 20.83 -15.87 -1.43
C SER A 1247 20.99 -14.94 -0.23
N GLN A 1248 21.90 -15.30 0.67
CA GLN A 1248 22.40 -14.41 1.72
C GLN A 1248 23.88 -14.17 1.54
N GLY A 1249 24.29 -12.92 1.70
CA GLY A 1249 25.67 -12.50 1.86
C GLY A 1249 26.12 -12.89 3.26
N ARG A 1250 27.39 -13.31 3.36
CA ARG A 1250 27.99 -13.77 4.60
C ARG A 1250 29.36 -13.13 4.69
N ILE A 1251 29.56 -12.25 5.64
CA ILE A 1251 30.83 -11.57 5.85
C ILE A 1251 31.30 -11.86 7.27
N LEU A 1252 32.54 -12.35 7.38
CA LEU A 1252 33.31 -12.32 8.62
C LEU A 1252 34.15 -11.06 8.63
N ALA A 1253 34.13 -10.33 9.74
CA ALA A 1253 35.01 -9.19 9.95
C ALA A 1253 35.53 -9.18 11.39
N LYS A 1254 36.83 -8.94 11.55
CA LYS A 1254 37.45 -8.92 12.87
C LYS A 1254 36.86 -7.79 13.72
N PRO A 1255 36.84 -7.91 15.05
CA PRO A 1255 36.27 -6.89 15.94
C PRO A 1255 36.89 -5.49 15.78
N TRP A 1256 38.14 -5.40 15.29
CA TRP A 1256 38.82 -4.14 15.00
C TRP A 1256 38.49 -3.57 13.60
N VAL A 1257 37.58 -4.17 12.84
CA VAL A 1257 37.17 -3.72 11.51
C VAL A 1257 35.70 -3.35 11.51
N SER A 1258 35.40 -2.12 11.13
CA SER A 1258 34.04 -1.73 10.76
C SER A 1258 33.89 -1.79 9.24
N ILE A 1259 32.97 -2.64 8.78
CA ILE A 1259 32.62 -2.84 7.38
C ILE A 1259 31.13 -2.56 7.16
N PRO A 1260 30.74 -1.86 6.08
CA PRO A 1260 29.33 -1.66 5.74
C PRO A 1260 28.60 -2.99 5.56
N ARG A 1261 27.39 -3.10 6.12
CA ARG A 1261 26.53 -4.29 6.02
C ARG A 1261 25.69 -4.27 4.73
N ILE A 1262 26.36 -4.30 3.59
CA ILE A 1262 25.74 -4.31 2.25
C ILE A 1262 26.16 -5.55 1.47
N PRO A 1263 25.41 -5.94 0.41
CA PRO A 1263 25.83 -6.98 -0.52
C PRO A 1263 27.32 -6.86 -0.90
N PRO A 1264 28.17 -7.90 -0.69
CA PRO A 1264 29.59 -7.87 -1.07
C PRO A 1264 29.90 -7.33 -2.48
N ALA A 1265 29.04 -7.58 -3.47
CA ALA A 1265 29.22 -7.05 -4.83
C ALA A 1265 29.13 -5.51 -4.92
N MET A 1266 28.36 -4.89 -4.01
CA MET A 1266 28.18 -3.44 -3.88
C MET A 1266 29.11 -2.81 -2.83
N LEU A 1267 29.89 -3.62 -2.10
CA LEU A 1267 30.79 -3.15 -1.06
C LEU A 1267 31.87 -2.22 -1.62
N LYS A 1268 31.97 -1.02 -1.03
CA LYS A 1268 33.03 -0.05 -1.32
C LYS A 1268 34.04 -0.03 -0.17
N LEU A 1269 35.25 -0.52 -0.42
CA LEU A 1269 36.30 -0.64 0.59
C LEU A 1269 36.77 0.72 1.14
N LYS A 1270 36.47 1.82 0.43
CA LYS A 1270 36.74 3.20 0.86
C LYS A 1270 35.98 3.59 2.12
N GLU A 1271 35.02 2.79 2.54
CA GLU A 1271 34.20 2.99 3.74
C GLU A 1271 34.69 2.15 4.94
N VAL A 1272 35.66 1.27 4.74
CA VAL A 1272 36.20 0.41 5.80
C VAL A 1272 37.03 1.23 6.78
N VAL A 1273 36.78 1.02 8.07
CA VAL A 1273 37.54 1.62 9.17
C VAL A 1273 38.24 0.51 9.95
N ILE A 1274 39.56 0.63 10.10
CA ILE A 1274 40.36 -0.19 11.01
C ILE A 1274 40.53 0.61 12.31
N HIS A 1275 40.03 0.05 13.41
CA HIS A 1275 40.22 0.56 14.76
C HIS A 1275 41.59 0.12 15.31
N GLN A 1276 42.09 0.81 16.34
CA GLN A 1276 43.33 0.38 17.00
C GLN A 1276 43.18 -1.06 17.49
N ARG A 1277 44.11 -1.94 17.10
CA ARG A 1277 44.17 -3.33 17.59
C ARG A 1277 44.40 -3.27 19.10
N ALA A 1278 43.42 -3.75 19.87
CA ALA A 1278 43.50 -3.84 21.33
C ALA A 1278 44.57 -4.84 21.78
#